data_AF-A0A9W9S292-F1
#
_entry.id   AF-A0A9W9S292-F1
#
_cell.length_a   1.000
_cell.length_b   1.000
_cell.length_c   1.000
_cell.angle_alpha   90.00
_cell.angle_beta   90.00
_cell.angle_gamma   90.00
#
_symmetry.space_group_name_H-M   'P 1'
#
loop_
_entity.id
_entity.type
_entity.pdbx_description
1 polymer ?
#
loop_
_entity_poly.entity_id
_entity_poly.type
_entity_poly.pdbx_seq_one_letter_code
_entity_poly.pdbx_strand_id
1 'polypeptide(L)'
;MTIIDIGKDLPTLFKQQAQATPDAIALEDDAITYTYGQLESEVEALASRLRQFGVSRDSLVGVLLPRSAHYLIACLAALRAGGAFLVLELAYPAGLLADVIDDANPAVVITHQSEVEKVKAQCPLIVLDKPAAEINGHAKEAAPLPADDDLDRLAFVSYSSGTTGKPKGIANPHRAPVLSYNLRFGVQDLQPGDRVACNVFFIWEMLRPLLRGATVVAVPDDASYDPAALVDLLAAKRITETLMTPTLLATVLSRYPRIAERLPELRTLWLNGEVVTTDLARKAIKALPNTRLLNCYSACETHEIACGDIREVLDTESLYCPVGVSLDPAHTYILDESGKEVEAGTAGELFIGGDLLAREYLNLPETTAKAFTPDTFDSTPGARMYRTGDLARKLPSGLLEITGRVGSMIKLRGYSVVPAKVESDICQYLAVGHCAVVAHGEGLERQLVAYIVAEKEAAGDRPAVEINETGHSPAARRILEPYLAHYMIPALWVELGELPTHEVSGKVDLKSLPPPRSASPSGSDQTIDKDPIGISDVAAIWATVLKTSKTLLKPEDNFFDLGGHSLSLADLASRLSRHFGFRVPIPRLADNTTLAGHLETVRAVRDGHTAAVQADLPAVLLADSTLDEDIKPPANASITSIAEANTVLLTGATGFLGAFLLSDLLENTSAKIICLVRFTDPEDDDQAGGVARIRRNLLDLGLWRDTLMERVEILPGNLSRPQFGLSSEAFDELAGRVQVIVHAAATVNLVYPYAALRGANIGGTREILRLASKGGATVQYVSTNGVLPPSGENGWSEHTMMDVKDVPTKLLDGYGQTKWVAEQLVLKAGERGLPVKIHRCGTISGHSLTGSANAWDLLTALLVESIRLGYAPEVEGWRAEMTPVDFVSKSIIHLSTQTQADQTVFHLGDPNPVNTRSVFENLNDLGYPTKPLSWDEWVALWFEKRGSTKGGDGSFTVDILRSGMPTVEFLRGIVVLDNSLTRPFRAVVGRPKVDSLLLETYTRHWFARGWLPRAPSRQQALQRSIQLTKKGPLSGQVAVVTGASSGIGAAVAEALAKQGCSVALGARRLDALESVKRKVEAHGVKCIIRSTDVTNKTQSEALIQAANDELGPVDILVACAGVMYFTMMANVQTDEWERTVDVNCKGLLNALSSTVPGMLSRGRGHVVAISSDAGRKVFPGLGVYSASKFFVEATLQALRLETAGMGLRVTSIQPGNTSTPLLGMSTDAEAVKKFGEPSGAKILEPSDVANSIVHALCQPEYVSVNEILVEPRDEPI
;
A
#
# COMPACT_ATOMS: atom_id res chain seq x y z
N MET A 1 -55.14 -4.31 -1.87
CA MET A 1 -55.41 -3.80 -3.24
C MET A 1 -54.13 -3.96 -4.03
N THR A 2 -54.21 -4.29 -5.32
CA THR A 2 -53.04 -4.32 -6.19
C THR A 2 -52.49 -2.90 -6.34
N ILE A 3 -51.17 -2.78 -6.38
CA ILE A 3 -50.44 -1.52 -6.47
C ILE A 3 -50.32 -1.06 -7.92
N ILE A 4 -50.16 -2.01 -8.84
CA ILE A 4 -50.22 -1.80 -10.30
C ILE A 4 -51.34 -2.64 -10.91
N ASP A 5 -51.76 -2.33 -12.13
CA ASP A 5 -52.73 -3.14 -12.87
C ASP A 5 -52.06 -4.44 -13.36
N ILE A 6 -52.23 -5.51 -12.59
CA ILE A 6 -51.65 -6.82 -12.90
C ILE A 6 -52.30 -7.49 -14.13
N GLY A 7 -53.38 -6.91 -14.69
CA GLY A 7 -54.03 -7.36 -15.92
C GLY A 7 -53.39 -6.80 -17.20
N LYS A 8 -52.33 -5.98 -17.08
CA LYS A 8 -51.67 -5.34 -18.22
C LYS A 8 -50.22 -5.76 -18.37
N ASP A 9 -49.79 -5.87 -19.62
CA ASP A 9 -48.41 -6.23 -19.94
C ASP A 9 -47.40 -5.14 -19.56
N LEU A 10 -46.13 -5.52 -19.46
CA LEU A 10 -45.02 -4.62 -19.10
C LEU A 10 -44.90 -3.39 -20.01
N PRO A 11 -44.94 -3.49 -21.35
CA PRO A 11 -44.81 -2.31 -22.20
C PRO A 11 -45.99 -1.34 -22.04
N THR A 12 -47.20 -1.83 -21.74
CA THR A 12 -48.37 -0.99 -21.46
C THR A 12 -48.24 -0.28 -20.13
N LEU A 13 -47.84 -0.99 -19.08
CA LEU A 13 -47.58 -0.38 -17.76
C LEU A 13 -46.49 0.70 -17.83
N PHE A 14 -45.40 0.43 -18.55
CA PHE A 14 -44.35 1.42 -18.80
C PHE A 14 -44.89 2.64 -19.57
N LYS A 15 -45.68 2.42 -20.63
CA LYS A 15 -46.28 3.51 -21.42
C LYS A 15 -47.17 4.42 -20.58
N GLN A 16 -48.00 3.83 -19.72
CA GLN A 16 -48.87 4.57 -18.81
C GLN A 16 -48.05 5.44 -17.85
N GLN A 17 -46.96 4.91 -17.28
CA GLN A 17 -46.07 5.70 -16.42
C GLN A 17 -45.33 6.80 -17.19
N ALA A 18 -44.85 6.50 -18.40
CA ALA A 18 -44.16 7.49 -19.23
C ALA A 18 -45.06 8.67 -19.61
N GLN A 19 -46.36 8.42 -19.81
CA GLN A 19 -47.37 9.46 -20.03
C GLN A 19 -47.71 10.23 -18.75
N ALA A 20 -47.67 9.58 -17.58
CA ALA A 20 -47.96 10.22 -16.31
C ALA A 20 -46.85 11.21 -15.87
N THR A 21 -45.58 10.90 -16.17
CA THR A 21 -44.42 11.71 -15.74
C THR A 21 -43.39 11.90 -16.85
N PRO A 22 -43.75 12.50 -18.01
CA PRO A 22 -42.89 12.52 -19.19
C PRO A 22 -41.57 13.27 -18.98
N ASP A 23 -41.56 14.30 -18.14
CA ASP A 23 -40.38 15.14 -17.88
C ASP A 23 -39.49 14.62 -16.75
N ALA A 24 -39.91 13.56 -16.03
CA ALA A 24 -39.10 12.95 -14.98
C ALA A 24 -37.98 12.12 -15.58
N ILE A 25 -36.84 12.03 -14.89
CA ILE A 25 -35.70 11.20 -15.32
C ILE A 25 -36.05 9.73 -15.13
N ALA A 26 -36.00 8.96 -16.22
CA ALA A 26 -36.33 7.54 -16.24
C ALA A 26 -35.08 6.64 -16.21
N LEU A 27 -34.07 6.99 -17.00
CA LEU A 27 -32.92 6.14 -17.24
C LEU A 27 -31.64 6.97 -17.35
N GLU A 28 -30.58 6.54 -16.68
CA GLU A 28 -29.29 7.20 -16.67
C GLU A 28 -28.16 6.17 -16.70
N ASP A 29 -27.09 6.46 -17.46
CA ASP A 29 -25.80 5.79 -17.33
C ASP A 29 -24.67 6.82 -17.15
N ASP A 30 -23.42 6.45 -17.40
CA ASP A 30 -22.28 7.37 -17.26
C ASP A 30 -22.25 8.48 -18.32
N ALA A 31 -22.87 8.25 -19.49
CA ALA A 31 -22.77 9.15 -20.64
C ALA A 31 -24.10 9.87 -20.94
N ILE A 32 -25.23 9.22 -20.71
CA ILE A 32 -26.53 9.66 -21.22
C ILE A 32 -27.59 9.62 -20.12
N THR A 33 -28.53 10.58 -20.19
CA THR A 33 -29.70 10.65 -19.32
C THR A 33 -30.95 10.83 -20.19
N TYR A 34 -31.96 10.01 -19.93
CA TYR A 34 -33.25 10.05 -20.60
C TYR A 34 -34.36 10.37 -19.60
N THR A 35 -35.17 11.37 -19.93
CA THR A 35 -36.50 11.52 -19.34
C THR A 35 -37.44 10.40 -19.82
N TYR A 36 -38.56 10.17 -19.13
CA TYR A 36 -39.55 9.18 -19.54
C TYR A 36 -40.08 9.40 -20.96
N GLY A 37 -40.32 10.66 -21.37
CA GLY A 37 -40.77 10.99 -22.72
C GLY A 37 -39.71 10.73 -23.79
N GLN A 38 -38.44 11.02 -23.49
CA GLN A 38 -37.33 10.70 -24.40
C GLN A 38 -37.09 9.19 -24.49
N LEU A 39 -37.10 8.49 -23.35
CA LEU A 39 -36.96 7.03 -23.29
C LEU A 39 -38.04 6.34 -24.10
N GLU A 40 -39.30 6.76 -23.95
CA GLU A 40 -40.41 6.21 -24.73
C GLU A 40 -40.24 6.47 -26.25
N SER A 41 -39.69 7.62 -26.63
CA SER A 41 -39.43 7.94 -28.03
C SER A 41 -38.35 7.03 -28.63
N GLU A 42 -37.25 6.79 -27.91
CA GLU A 42 -36.20 5.86 -28.31
C GLU A 42 -36.70 4.40 -28.39
N VAL A 43 -37.50 3.99 -27.41
CA VAL A 43 -38.13 2.66 -27.36
C VAL A 43 -39.07 2.47 -28.56
N GLU A 44 -39.91 3.44 -28.90
CA GLU A 44 -40.83 3.34 -30.04
C GLU A 44 -40.07 3.35 -31.39
N ALA A 45 -39.01 4.14 -31.50
CA ALA A 45 -38.17 4.17 -32.70
C ALA A 45 -37.50 2.82 -32.95
N LEU A 46 -36.88 2.23 -31.92
CA LEU A 46 -36.26 0.91 -32.03
C LEU A 46 -37.30 -0.20 -32.21
N ALA A 47 -38.45 -0.13 -31.52
CA ALA A 47 -39.55 -1.09 -31.69
C ALA A 47 -40.10 -1.09 -33.12
N SER A 48 -40.24 0.08 -33.75
CA SER A 48 -40.66 0.21 -35.14
C SER A 48 -39.68 -0.47 -36.10
N ARG A 49 -38.37 -0.33 -35.84
CA ARG A 49 -37.32 -1.05 -36.59
C ARG A 49 -37.41 -2.55 -36.38
N LEU A 50 -37.59 -3.01 -35.15
CA LEU A 50 -37.71 -4.44 -34.82
C LEU A 50 -38.90 -5.11 -35.51
N ARG A 51 -40.04 -4.42 -35.66
CA ARG A 51 -41.21 -4.95 -36.39
C ARG A 51 -40.89 -5.27 -37.85
N GLN A 52 -39.93 -4.58 -38.47
CA GLN A 52 -39.51 -4.85 -39.86
C GLN A 52 -38.75 -6.18 -40.01
N PHE A 53 -38.18 -6.70 -38.91
CA PHE A 53 -37.53 -8.02 -38.86
C PHE A 53 -38.54 -9.15 -38.56
N GLY A 54 -39.84 -8.83 -38.51
CA GLY A 54 -40.90 -9.80 -38.26
C GLY A 54 -41.06 -10.20 -36.80
N VAL A 55 -40.66 -9.33 -35.86
CA VAL A 55 -40.92 -9.53 -34.43
C VAL A 55 -42.43 -9.52 -34.17
N SER A 56 -42.94 -10.59 -33.56
CA SER A 56 -44.35 -10.79 -33.19
C SER A 56 -44.48 -11.52 -31.86
N ARG A 57 -45.71 -11.89 -31.46
CA ARG A 57 -45.98 -12.71 -30.26
C ARG A 57 -44.97 -13.88 -30.14
N ASP A 58 -44.32 -14.00 -28.99
CA ASP A 58 -43.31 -15.01 -28.65
C ASP A 58 -42.03 -15.04 -29.53
N SER A 59 -41.84 -14.09 -30.45
CA SER A 59 -40.58 -13.92 -31.17
C SER A 59 -39.49 -13.40 -30.25
N LEU A 60 -38.30 -14.00 -30.32
CA LEU A 60 -37.16 -13.58 -29.48
C LEU A 60 -36.30 -12.53 -30.19
N VAL A 61 -35.97 -11.46 -29.47
CA VAL A 61 -34.99 -10.44 -29.88
C VAL A 61 -33.76 -10.62 -28.99
N GLY A 62 -32.64 -11.05 -29.57
CA GLY A 62 -31.39 -11.22 -28.82
C GLY A 62 -30.79 -9.87 -28.45
N VAL A 63 -30.44 -9.68 -27.18
CA VAL A 63 -29.79 -8.46 -26.70
C VAL A 63 -28.37 -8.81 -26.26
N LEU A 64 -27.39 -8.51 -27.13
CA LEU A 64 -25.96 -8.72 -26.86
C LEU A 64 -25.28 -7.34 -26.78
N LEU A 65 -25.46 -6.67 -25.64
CA LEU A 65 -24.98 -5.32 -25.38
C LEU A 65 -24.33 -5.24 -23.99
N PRO A 66 -23.38 -4.32 -23.77
CA PRO A 66 -22.89 -4.02 -22.43
C PRO A 66 -24.00 -3.39 -21.58
N ARG A 67 -23.89 -3.53 -20.25
CA ARG A 67 -24.78 -2.88 -19.29
C ARG A 67 -24.74 -1.36 -19.46
N SER A 68 -25.83 -0.81 -20.00
CA SER A 68 -25.93 0.59 -20.43
C SER A 68 -27.40 0.99 -20.63
N ALA A 69 -27.66 2.28 -20.90
CA ALA A 69 -29.00 2.71 -21.27
C ALA A 69 -29.53 2.01 -22.54
N HIS A 70 -28.65 1.73 -23.53
CA HIS A 70 -29.02 1.03 -24.76
C HIS A 70 -29.50 -0.40 -24.52
N TYR A 71 -28.94 -1.10 -23.52
CA TYR A 71 -29.42 -2.44 -23.14
C TYR A 71 -30.89 -2.38 -22.72
N LEU A 72 -31.25 -1.42 -21.87
CA LEU A 72 -32.62 -1.29 -21.37
C LEU A 72 -33.60 -0.86 -22.45
N ILE A 73 -33.18 0.08 -23.32
CA ILE A 73 -33.96 0.49 -24.51
C ILE A 73 -34.22 -0.72 -25.41
N ALA A 74 -33.23 -1.57 -25.66
CA ALA A 74 -33.38 -2.78 -26.46
C ALA A 74 -34.39 -3.76 -25.85
N CYS A 75 -34.35 -3.99 -24.53
CA CYS A 75 -35.32 -4.82 -23.83
C CYS A 75 -36.75 -4.27 -23.95
N LEU A 76 -36.95 -2.98 -23.64
CA LEU A 76 -38.27 -2.33 -23.75
C LEU A 76 -38.79 -2.31 -25.20
N ALA A 77 -37.91 -2.08 -26.17
CA ALA A 77 -38.26 -2.06 -27.58
C ALA A 77 -38.68 -3.44 -28.10
N ALA A 78 -38.04 -4.52 -27.64
CA ALA A 78 -38.45 -5.89 -27.96
C ALA A 78 -39.87 -6.18 -27.46
N LEU A 79 -40.16 -5.80 -26.21
CA LEU A 79 -41.51 -5.92 -25.62
C LEU A 79 -42.53 -5.07 -26.39
N ARG A 80 -42.18 -3.83 -26.74
CA ARG A 80 -43.03 -2.89 -27.47
C ARG A 80 -43.27 -3.31 -28.93
N ALA A 81 -42.34 -4.03 -29.54
CA ALA A 81 -42.50 -4.63 -30.86
C ALA A 81 -43.44 -5.85 -30.85
N GLY A 82 -43.88 -6.31 -29.67
CA GLY A 82 -44.77 -7.46 -29.50
C GLY A 82 -44.05 -8.80 -29.28
N GLY A 83 -42.71 -8.79 -29.22
CA GLY A 83 -41.88 -9.96 -28.92
C GLY A 83 -41.41 -10.01 -27.46
N ALA A 84 -40.41 -10.85 -27.23
CA ALA A 84 -39.71 -11.03 -25.96
C ALA A 84 -38.21 -10.79 -26.16
N PHE A 85 -37.52 -10.25 -25.15
CA PHE A 85 -36.06 -10.13 -25.23
C PHE A 85 -35.38 -11.42 -24.75
N LEU A 86 -34.33 -11.81 -25.46
CA LEU A 86 -33.44 -12.91 -25.10
C LEU A 86 -32.15 -12.31 -24.53
N VAL A 87 -31.83 -12.67 -23.28
CA VAL A 87 -30.61 -12.24 -22.60
C VAL A 87 -29.42 -13.00 -23.20
N LEU A 88 -28.48 -12.27 -23.82
CA LEU A 88 -27.22 -12.81 -24.33
C LEU A 88 -26.05 -12.17 -23.58
N GLU A 89 -25.16 -13.00 -23.03
CA GLU A 89 -24.07 -12.55 -22.18
C GLU A 89 -22.78 -12.32 -22.96
N LEU A 90 -22.18 -11.13 -22.83
CA LEU A 90 -20.88 -10.81 -23.45
C LEU A 90 -19.73 -11.70 -22.95
N ALA A 91 -19.88 -12.26 -21.75
CA ALA A 91 -18.91 -13.13 -21.10
C ALA A 91 -18.96 -14.58 -21.60
N TYR A 92 -19.95 -14.97 -22.42
CA TYR A 92 -19.99 -16.31 -22.98
C TYR A 92 -18.91 -16.49 -24.05
N PRO A 93 -18.14 -17.60 -24.02
CA PRO A 93 -17.29 -17.98 -25.13
C PRO A 93 -18.09 -18.09 -26.43
N ALA A 94 -17.45 -17.81 -27.57
CA ALA A 94 -18.13 -17.78 -28.87
C ALA A 94 -18.90 -19.08 -29.18
N GLY A 95 -18.37 -20.25 -28.81
CA GLY A 95 -19.04 -21.54 -29.00
C GLY A 95 -20.33 -21.68 -28.16
N LEU A 96 -20.29 -21.29 -26.88
CA LEU A 96 -21.45 -21.31 -26.00
C LEU A 96 -22.53 -20.31 -26.43
N LEU A 97 -22.11 -19.10 -26.83
CA LEU A 97 -23.02 -18.08 -27.34
C LEU A 97 -23.69 -18.54 -28.64
N ALA A 98 -22.93 -19.18 -29.53
CA ALA A 98 -23.44 -19.80 -30.74
C ALA A 98 -24.51 -20.86 -30.44
N ASP A 99 -24.28 -21.76 -29.48
CA ASP A 99 -25.25 -22.79 -29.08
C ASP A 99 -26.55 -22.18 -28.54
N VAL A 100 -26.44 -21.10 -27.74
CA VAL A 100 -27.60 -20.38 -27.21
C VAL A 100 -28.40 -19.70 -28.32
N ILE A 101 -27.72 -19.05 -29.27
CA ILE A 101 -28.37 -18.39 -30.42
C ILE A 101 -29.05 -19.42 -31.32
N ASP A 102 -28.43 -20.58 -31.55
CA ASP A 102 -29.00 -21.65 -32.36
C ASP A 102 -30.26 -22.26 -31.71
N ASP A 103 -30.23 -22.52 -30.40
CA ASP A 103 -31.38 -23.05 -29.66
C ASP A 103 -32.52 -22.02 -29.60
N ALA A 104 -32.21 -20.76 -29.31
CA ALA A 104 -33.22 -19.72 -29.19
C ALA A 104 -33.80 -19.23 -30.53
N ASN A 105 -33.02 -19.34 -31.61
CA ASN A 105 -33.36 -18.88 -32.96
C ASN A 105 -34.03 -17.48 -32.99
N PRO A 106 -33.35 -16.43 -32.50
CA PRO A 106 -33.94 -15.09 -32.41
C PRO A 106 -34.22 -14.50 -33.81
N ALA A 107 -35.29 -13.70 -33.91
CA ALA A 107 -35.67 -13.02 -35.15
C ALA A 107 -34.61 -11.99 -35.58
N VAL A 108 -33.93 -11.39 -34.61
CA VAL A 108 -32.84 -10.42 -34.79
C VAL A 108 -32.02 -10.32 -33.50
N VAL A 109 -30.73 -10.04 -33.62
CA VAL A 109 -29.84 -9.71 -32.49
C VAL A 109 -29.45 -8.25 -32.56
N ILE A 110 -29.64 -7.53 -31.46
CA ILE A 110 -29.20 -6.15 -31.26
C ILE A 110 -27.82 -6.17 -30.60
N THR A 111 -26.87 -5.45 -31.19
CA THR A 111 -25.49 -5.42 -30.69
C THR A 111 -24.72 -4.15 -31.08
N HIS A 112 -23.46 -4.04 -30.67
CA HIS A 112 -22.50 -3.02 -31.11
C HIS A 112 -21.52 -3.61 -32.13
N GLN A 113 -20.87 -2.77 -32.93
CA GLN A 113 -19.95 -3.19 -33.97
C GLN A 113 -18.80 -4.06 -33.45
N SER A 114 -18.32 -3.81 -32.22
CA SER A 114 -17.25 -4.57 -31.59
C SER A 114 -17.60 -6.04 -31.34
N GLU A 115 -18.89 -6.36 -31.21
CA GLU A 115 -19.36 -7.69 -30.83
C GLU A 115 -19.95 -8.49 -32.01
N VAL A 116 -20.01 -7.88 -33.20
CA VAL A 116 -20.60 -8.51 -34.40
C VAL A 116 -19.95 -9.85 -34.72
N GLU A 117 -18.62 -9.98 -34.56
CA GLU A 117 -17.89 -11.22 -34.85
C GLU A 117 -18.25 -12.38 -33.91
N LYS A 118 -18.83 -12.09 -32.74
CA LYS A 118 -19.32 -13.12 -31.80
C LYS A 118 -20.66 -13.71 -32.23
N VAL A 119 -21.41 -13.00 -33.08
CA VAL A 119 -22.70 -13.46 -33.59
C VAL A 119 -22.51 -14.18 -34.91
N LYS A 120 -23.15 -15.34 -35.09
CA LYS A 120 -23.09 -16.07 -36.36
C LYS A 120 -23.61 -15.22 -37.51
N ALA A 121 -22.89 -15.27 -38.64
CA ALA A 121 -23.18 -14.50 -39.85
C ALA A 121 -24.58 -14.71 -40.46
N GLN A 122 -25.33 -15.73 -40.04
CA GLN A 122 -26.66 -16.07 -40.57
C GLN A 122 -27.82 -15.43 -39.77
N CYS A 123 -27.57 -14.88 -38.57
CA CYS A 123 -28.61 -14.23 -37.77
C CYS A 123 -28.76 -12.75 -38.16
N PRO A 124 -29.99 -12.22 -38.38
CA PRO A 124 -30.19 -10.80 -38.65
C PRO A 124 -29.66 -9.92 -37.51
N LEU A 125 -29.00 -8.81 -37.85
CA LEU A 125 -28.36 -7.91 -36.89
C LEU A 125 -28.91 -6.48 -36.94
N ILE A 126 -29.05 -5.88 -35.76
CA ILE A 126 -29.16 -4.42 -35.58
C ILE A 126 -27.91 -3.95 -34.84
N VAL A 127 -27.08 -3.18 -35.52
CA VAL A 127 -25.87 -2.57 -34.94
C VAL A 127 -26.21 -1.13 -34.55
N LEU A 128 -26.22 -0.82 -33.24
CA LEU A 128 -26.71 0.47 -32.72
C LEU A 128 -25.75 1.64 -32.94
N ASP A 129 -24.44 1.37 -32.96
CA ASP A 129 -23.37 2.35 -33.13
C ASP A 129 -23.02 2.63 -34.61
N LYS A 130 -23.88 2.18 -35.54
CA LYS A 130 -23.78 2.50 -36.98
C LYS A 130 -25.05 3.21 -37.46
N PRO A 131 -24.93 4.13 -38.44
CA PRO A 131 -26.09 4.68 -39.13
C PRO A 131 -26.97 3.55 -39.66
N ALA A 132 -28.29 3.71 -39.55
CA ALA A 132 -29.22 2.71 -40.07
C ALA A 132 -28.97 2.49 -41.57
N ALA A 133 -28.40 1.33 -41.92
CA ALA A 133 -28.31 0.88 -43.30
C ALA A 133 -29.71 0.47 -43.80
N GLU A 134 -29.95 0.62 -45.11
CA GLU A 134 -31.15 0.07 -45.74
C GLU A 134 -31.25 -1.44 -45.46
N ILE A 135 -32.46 -1.91 -45.16
CA ILE A 135 -32.74 -3.29 -44.77
C ILE A 135 -32.32 -4.21 -45.93
N ASN A 136 -31.29 -5.04 -45.75
CA ASN A 136 -30.83 -6.00 -46.75
C ASN A 136 -31.82 -7.18 -46.89
N GLY A 137 -32.96 -6.98 -47.56
CA GLY A 137 -33.84 -8.06 -48.02
C GLY A 137 -34.61 -8.85 -46.95
N HIS A 138 -34.54 -8.45 -45.67
CA HIS A 138 -35.21 -9.12 -44.54
C HIS A 138 -36.53 -8.46 -44.09
N ALA A 139 -37.02 -7.44 -44.80
CA ALA A 139 -38.28 -6.78 -44.49
C ALA A 139 -39.45 -7.76 -44.65
N LYS A 140 -40.07 -8.17 -43.54
CA LYS A 140 -41.33 -8.93 -43.53
C LYS A 140 -42.50 -7.97 -43.28
N GLU A 141 -43.69 -8.30 -43.77
CA GLU A 141 -44.90 -7.57 -43.37
C GLU A 141 -45.07 -7.66 -41.85
N ALA A 142 -45.37 -6.51 -41.23
CA ALA A 142 -45.54 -6.43 -39.79
C ALA A 142 -46.77 -7.22 -39.35
N ALA A 143 -46.58 -8.20 -38.46
CA ALA A 143 -47.69 -8.90 -37.83
C ALA A 143 -48.50 -7.93 -36.93
N PRO A 144 -49.79 -8.17 -36.70
CA PRO A 144 -50.57 -7.42 -35.72
C PRO A 144 -49.92 -7.49 -34.33
N LEU A 145 -49.92 -6.38 -33.59
CA LEU A 145 -49.45 -6.37 -32.21
C LEU A 145 -50.38 -7.24 -31.33
N PRO A 146 -49.82 -7.97 -30.34
CA PRO A 146 -50.61 -8.67 -29.33
C PRO A 146 -51.52 -7.70 -28.55
N ALA A 147 -52.61 -8.21 -27.98
CA ALA A 147 -53.45 -7.44 -27.07
C ALA A 147 -52.68 -7.11 -25.77
N ASP A 148 -53.02 -5.99 -25.14
CA ASP A 148 -52.31 -5.49 -23.94
C ASP A 148 -52.62 -6.29 -22.66
N ASP A 149 -53.59 -7.20 -22.74
CA ASP A 149 -54.03 -8.15 -21.71
C ASP A 149 -53.61 -9.62 -22.02
N ASP A 150 -52.87 -9.88 -23.11
CA ASP A 150 -52.27 -11.19 -23.38
C ASP A 150 -51.02 -11.40 -22.52
N LEU A 151 -51.23 -11.73 -21.24
CA LEU A 151 -50.15 -11.90 -20.26
C LEU A 151 -49.41 -13.24 -20.37
N ASP A 152 -49.91 -14.18 -21.18
CA ASP A 152 -49.30 -15.49 -21.42
C ASP A 152 -48.24 -15.46 -22.53
N ARG A 153 -48.16 -14.37 -23.29
CA ARG A 153 -47.05 -14.14 -24.22
C ARG A 153 -45.74 -13.92 -23.46
N LEU A 154 -44.64 -14.29 -24.08
CA LEU A 154 -43.31 -14.15 -23.49
C LEU A 154 -42.94 -12.68 -23.27
N ALA A 155 -42.37 -12.39 -22.11
CA ALA A 155 -41.68 -11.15 -21.80
C ALA A 155 -40.17 -11.31 -22.07
N PHE A 156 -39.56 -12.39 -21.56
CA PHE A 156 -38.14 -12.64 -21.78
C PHE A 156 -37.77 -14.12 -21.70
N VAL A 157 -36.60 -14.43 -22.26
CA VAL A 157 -35.93 -15.72 -22.10
C VAL A 157 -34.52 -15.47 -21.57
N SER A 158 -34.14 -16.22 -20.54
CA SER A 158 -32.76 -16.22 -20.01
C SER A 158 -32.25 -17.64 -19.86
N TYR A 159 -30.99 -17.86 -20.23
CA TYR A 159 -30.38 -19.19 -20.19
C TYR A 159 -29.71 -19.47 -18.84
N SER A 160 -29.87 -20.69 -18.33
CA SER A 160 -29.17 -21.20 -17.14
C SER A 160 -28.37 -22.47 -17.47
N SER A 161 -27.33 -22.77 -16.68
CA SER A 161 -26.55 -24.01 -16.84
C SER A 161 -27.42 -25.21 -16.45
N GLY A 162 -27.88 -25.98 -17.44
CA GLY A 162 -28.79 -27.10 -17.22
C GLY A 162 -28.16 -28.30 -16.51
N THR A 163 -28.96 -29.04 -15.75
CA THR A 163 -28.59 -30.34 -15.15
C THR A 163 -28.20 -31.44 -16.15
N THR A 164 -28.56 -31.26 -17.43
CA THR A 164 -28.28 -32.17 -18.56
C THR A 164 -27.04 -31.76 -19.36
N GLY A 165 -26.34 -30.69 -18.95
CA GLY A 165 -25.09 -30.24 -19.55
C GLY A 165 -25.19 -29.29 -20.74
N LYS A 166 -26.39 -29.04 -21.28
CA LYS A 166 -26.64 -27.92 -22.22
C LYS A 166 -27.36 -26.78 -21.49
N PRO A 167 -27.06 -25.50 -21.82
CA PRO A 167 -27.83 -24.36 -21.33
C PRO A 167 -29.33 -24.55 -21.62
N LYS A 168 -30.19 -24.12 -20.69
CA LYS A 168 -31.65 -24.23 -20.81
C LYS A 168 -32.26 -22.83 -20.84
N GLY A 169 -32.99 -22.48 -21.90
CA GLY A 169 -33.69 -21.20 -21.99
C GLY A 169 -34.95 -21.22 -21.12
N ILE A 170 -35.04 -20.33 -20.12
CA ILE A 170 -36.19 -20.23 -19.22
C ILE A 170 -37.15 -19.20 -19.80
N ALA A 171 -38.32 -19.64 -20.26
CA ALA A 171 -39.26 -18.78 -20.98
C ALA A 171 -40.29 -18.16 -20.02
N ASN A 172 -40.19 -16.85 -19.80
CA ASN A 172 -41.00 -16.13 -18.82
C ASN A 172 -42.14 -15.36 -19.50
N PRO A 173 -43.42 -15.66 -19.21
CA PRO A 173 -44.57 -14.90 -19.70
C PRO A 173 -44.71 -13.58 -18.95
N HIS A 174 -45.45 -12.61 -19.49
CA HIS A 174 -45.67 -11.30 -18.84
C HIS A 174 -46.35 -11.37 -17.46
N ARG A 175 -47.26 -12.33 -17.24
CA ARG A 175 -47.98 -12.49 -15.95
C ARG A 175 -47.04 -12.60 -14.74
N ALA A 176 -45.93 -13.34 -14.88
CA ALA A 176 -45.02 -13.65 -13.78
C ALA A 176 -44.20 -12.43 -13.29
N PRO A 177 -43.46 -11.68 -14.13
CA PRO A 177 -42.78 -10.47 -13.71
C PRO A 177 -43.75 -9.37 -13.26
N VAL A 178 -44.91 -9.20 -13.92
CA VAL A 178 -45.90 -8.18 -13.51
C VAL A 178 -46.40 -8.45 -12.09
N LEU A 179 -46.81 -9.69 -11.80
CA LEU A 179 -47.24 -10.08 -10.46
C LEU A 179 -46.08 -9.95 -9.45
N SER A 180 -44.88 -10.40 -9.82
CA SER A 180 -43.68 -10.26 -8.97
C SER A 180 -43.39 -8.80 -8.63
N TYR A 181 -43.50 -7.87 -9.58
CA TYR A 181 -43.24 -6.45 -9.34
C TYR A 181 -44.31 -5.83 -8.44
N ASN A 182 -45.57 -6.20 -8.64
CA ASN A 182 -46.65 -5.80 -7.74
C ASN A 182 -46.41 -6.25 -6.30
N LEU A 183 -46.00 -7.52 -6.10
CA LEU A 183 -45.64 -8.05 -4.78
C LEU A 183 -44.45 -7.31 -4.17
N ARG A 184 -43.40 -7.03 -4.96
CA ARG A 184 -42.24 -6.26 -4.50
C ARG A 184 -42.61 -4.84 -4.08
N PHE A 185 -43.51 -4.15 -4.78
CA PHE A 185 -44.00 -2.84 -4.33
C PHE A 185 -44.73 -2.92 -2.99
N GLY A 186 -45.36 -4.06 -2.69
CA GLY A 186 -45.95 -4.32 -1.37
C GLY A 186 -44.90 -4.45 -0.26
N VAL A 187 -43.70 -4.92 -0.59
CA VAL A 187 -42.56 -5.01 0.34
C VAL A 187 -41.85 -3.66 0.49
N GLN A 188 -41.50 -3.06 -0.64
CA GLN A 188 -40.82 -1.77 -0.73
C GLN A 188 -41.34 -1.02 -1.96
N ASP A 189 -42.13 0.01 -1.68
CA ASP A 189 -42.69 0.86 -2.71
C ASP A 189 -41.64 1.83 -3.29
N LEU A 190 -41.88 2.29 -4.51
CA LEU A 190 -41.08 3.31 -5.19
C LEU A 190 -41.92 4.53 -5.54
N GLN A 191 -41.26 5.68 -5.52
CA GLN A 191 -41.86 6.99 -5.80
C GLN A 191 -41.06 7.75 -6.85
N PRO A 192 -41.68 8.70 -7.58
CA PRO A 192 -40.95 9.64 -8.40
C PRO A 192 -39.84 10.35 -7.62
N GLY A 193 -38.63 10.35 -8.17
CA GLY A 193 -37.43 10.88 -7.51
C GLY A 193 -36.57 9.83 -6.79
N ASP A 194 -37.09 8.62 -6.56
CA ASP A 194 -36.25 7.49 -6.16
C ASP A 194 -35.30 7.11 -7.29
N ARG A 195 -34.10 6.65 -6.93
CA ARG A 195 -33.01 6.34 -7.86
C ARG A 195 -32.48 4.94 -7.56
N VAL A 196 -32.73 4.02 -8.48
CA VAL A 196 -32.42 2.59 -8.35
C VAL A 196 -31.19 2.26 -9.19
N ALA A 197 -30.10 1.84 -8.54
CA ALA A 197 -28.94 1.32 -9.26
C ALA A 197 -29.20 -0.12 -9.70
N CYS A 198 -29.18 -0.34 -11.01
CA CYS A 198 -29.23 -1.66 -11.62
C CYS A 198 -27.80 -2.23 -11.62
N ASN A 199 -27.43 -2.91 -10.53
CA ASN A 199 -26.06 -3.31 -10.24
C ASN A 199 -25.77 -4.75 -10.65
N VAL A 200 -26.49 -5.72 -10.06
CA VAL A 200 -26.35 -7.15 -10.43
C VAL A 200 -27.05 -7.43 -11.76
N PHE A 201 -27.87 -6.48 -12.22
CA PHE A 201 -28.55 -6.46 -13.51
C PHE A 201 -29.65 -7.53 -13.64
N PHE A 202 -30.29 -7.87 -12.52
CA PHE A 202 -31.51 -8.67 -12.56
C PHE A 202 -32.62 -7.89 -13.27
N ILE A 203 -33.45 -8.60 -14.05
CA ILE A 203 -34.49 -7.99 -14.90
C ILE A 203 -35.47 -7.11 -14.09
N TRP A 204 -35.64 -7.38 -12.81
CA TRP A 204 -36.50 -6.55 -11.96
C TRP A 204 -35.80 -5.27 -11.45
N GLU A 205 -34.47 -5.22 -11.36
CA GLU A 205 -33.75 -3.97 -11.08
C GLU A 205 -33.97 -2.96 -12.20
N MET A 206 -34.09 -3.45 -13.45
CA MET A 206 -34.17 -2.60 -14.64
C MET A 206 -35.62 -2.21 -15.01
N LEU A 207 -36.60 -3.11 -14.89
CA LEU A 207 -37.97 -2.82 -15.35
C LEU A 207 -38.90 -2.30 -14.26
N ARG A 208 -38.79 -2.81 -13.01
CA ARG A 208 -39.71 -2.44 -11.93
C ARG A 208 -39.70 -0.94 -11.63
N PRO A 209 -38.55 -0.23 -11.51
CA PRO A 209 -38.57 1.19 -11.15
C PRO A 209 -39.28 2.05 -12.20
N LEU A 210 -39.18 1.64 -13.47
CA LEU A 210 -39.81 2.34 -14.59
C LEU A 210 -41.34 2.32 -14.53
N LEU A 211 -41.95 1.40 -13.77
CA LEU A 211 -43.40 1.31 -13.62
C LEU A 211 -43.97 2.25 -12.54
N ARG A 212 -43.09 2.94 -11.78
CA ARG A 212 -43.49 3.80 -10.65
C ARG A 212 -42.86 5.20 -10.64
N GLY A 213 -42.28 5.62 -11.77
CA GLY A 213 -41.73 6.97 -11.94
C GLY A 213 -40.31 7.15 -11.38
N ALA A 214 -39.66 6.08 -10.93
CA ALA A 214 -38.31 6.11 -10.38
C ALA A 214 -37.25 6.07 -11.50
N THR A 215 -36.08 6.65 -11.23
CA THR A 215 -34.95 6.61 -12.16
C THR A 215 -34.20 5.29 -12.02
N VAL A 216 -33.95 4.62 -13.14
CA VAL A 216 -33.00 3.50 -13.24
C VAL A 216 -31.62 4.05 -13.59
N VAL A 217 -30.62 3.68 -12.82
CA VAL A 217 -29.21 3.98 -13.12
C VAL A 217 -28.52 2.68 -13.52
N ALA A 218 -28.12 2.57 -14.79
CA ALA A 218 -27.41 1.39 -15.29
C ALA A 218 -25.96 1.41 -14.79
N VAL A 219 -25.60 0.47 -13.93
CA VAL A 219 -24.22 0.34 -13.43
C VAL A 219 -23.41 -0.45 -14.44
N PRO A 220 -22.30 0.11 -14.98
CA PRO A 220 -21.46 -0.60 -15.92
C PRO A 220 -20.68 -1.73 -15.21
N ASP A 221 -20.31 -2.76 -15.96
CA ASP A 221 -19.67 -3.97 -15.42
C ASP A 221 -18.38 -3.67 -14.65
N ASP A 222 -17.56 -2.76 -15.15
CA ASP A 222 -16.30 -2.37 -14.52
C ASP A 222 -16.50 -1.72 -13.14
N ALA A 223 -17.56 -0.93 -12.97
CA ALA A 223 -17.95 -0.37 -11.67
C ALA A 223 -18.57 -1.45 -10.77
N SER A 224 -19.44 -2.31 -11.30
CA SER A 224 -20.11 -3.37 -10.53
C SER A 224 -19.13 -4.34 -9.86
N TYR A 225 -18.02 -4.66 -10.54
CA TYR A 225 -17.01 -5.56 -10.03
C TYR A 225 -15.97 -4.92 -9.10
N ASP A 226 -15.81 -3.59 -9.13
CA ASP A 226 -14.89 -2.85 -8.24
C ASP A 226 -15.68 -2.23 -7.07
N PRO A 227 -15.54 -2.73 -5.83
CA PRO A 227 -16.24 -2.20 -4.68
C PRO A 227 -16.06 -0.69 -4.46
N ALA A 228 -14.90 -0.13 -4.83
CA ALA A 228 -14.64 1.30 -4.69
C ALA A 228 -15.37 2.10 -5.76
N ALA A 229 -15.20 1.72 -7.02
CA ALA A 229 -15.90 2.37 -8.12
C ALA A 229 -17.42 2.27 -7.99
N LEU A 230 -17.93 1.13 -7.51
CA LEU A 230 -19.34 0.95 -7.19
C LEU A 230 -19.80 1.96 -6.14
N VAL A 231 -19.14 2.03 -4.98
CA VAL A 231 -19.53 2.97 -3.90
C VAL A 231 -19.44 4.43 -4.37
N ASP A 232 -18.40 4.79 -5.11
CA ASP A 232 -18.23 6.14 -5.65
C ASP A 232 -19.35 6.48 -6.65
N LEU A 233 -19.72 5.55 -7.53
CA LEU A 233 -20.85 5.71 -8.47
C LEU A 233 -22.17 5.83 -7.71
N LEU A 234 -22.43 4.95 -6.73
CA LEU A 234 -23.64 5.00 -5.92
C LEU A 234 -23.77 6.35 -5.19
N ALA A 235 -22.66 6.89 -4.67
CA ALA A 235 -22.61 8.18 -4.01
C ALA A 235 -22.84 9.33 -5.00
N ALA A 236 -22.10 9.36 -6.11
CA ALA A 236 -22.16 10.41 -7.12
C ALA A 236 -23.55 10.49 -7.77
N LYS A 237 -24.17 9.34 -8.03
CA LYS A 237 -25.51 9.23 -8.60
C LYS A 237 -26.61 9.31 -7.53
N ARG A 238 -26.28 9.56 -6.25
CA ARG A 238 -27.23 9.71 -5.14
C ARG A 238 -28.27 8.59 -5.09
N ILE A 239 -27.79 7.35 -5.15
CA ILE A 239 -28.63 6.18 -5.25
C ILE A 239 -29.40 5.96 -3.94
N THR A 240 -30.69 5.68 -4.08
CA THR A 240 -31.60 5.48 -2.96
C THR A 240 -31.90 3.99 -2.72
N GLU A 241 -31.76 3.17 -3.76
CA GLU A 241 -31.95 1.73 -3.70
C GLU A 241 -30.98 0.98 -4.63
N THR A 242 -30.42 -0.12 -4.15
CA THR A 242 -29.56 -1.01 -4.97
C THR A 242 -29.70 -2.45 -4.52
N LEU A 243 -29.25 -3.38 -5.36
CA LEU A 243 -29.07 -4.79 -5.00
C LEU A 243 -27.59 -5.16 -4.94
N MET A 244 -27.24 -6.05 -4.01
CA MET A 244 -25.95 -6.73 -3.96
C MET A 244 -26.17 -8.22 -3.67
N THR A 245 -25.25 -9.08 -4.12
CA THR A 245 -25.15 -10.42 -3.55
C THR A 245 -24.55 -10.32 -2.14
N PRO A 246 -24.84 -11.26 -1.22
CA PRO A 246 -24.17 -11.32 0.08
C PRO A 246 -22.64 -11.25 -0.01
N THR A 247 -22.03 -11.95 -0.98
CA THR A 247 -20.58 -11.90 -1.22
C THR A 247 -20.08 -10.51 -1.63
N LEU A 248 -20.81 -9.82 -2.52
CA LEU A 248 -20.46 -8.46 -2.92
C LEU A 248 -20.55 -7.50 -1.73
N LEU A 249 -21.64 -7.58 -0.94
CA LEU A 249 -21.78 -6.76 0.26
C LEU A 249 -20.65 -7.01 1.26
N ALA A 250 -20.26 -8.27 1.50
CA ALA A 250 -19.13 -8.59 2.39
C ALA A 250 -17.83 -7.88 1.95
N THR A 251 -17.61 -7.81 0.64
CA THR A 251 -16.42 -7.17 0.04
C THR A 251 -16.49 -5.65 0.11
N VAL A 252 -17.67 -5.08 -0.13
CA VAL A 252 -17.90 -3.64 0.05
C VAL A 252 -17.69 -3.25 1.52
N LEU A 253 -18.21 -4.02 2.47
CA LEU A 253 -18.08 -3.73 3.91
C LEU A 253 -16.67 -3.93 4.45
N SER A 254 -15.88 -4.84 3.88
CA SER A 254 -14.47 -4.99 4.27
C SER A 254 -13.65 -3.76 3.89
N ARG A 255 -14.02 -3.09 2.79
CA ARG A 255 -13.36 -1.87 2.32
C ARG A 255 -13.93 -0.59 2.93
N TYR A 256 -15.26 -0.55 3.13
CA TYR A 256 -16.01 0.60 3.62
C TYR A 256 -16.83 0.22 4.87
N PRO A 257 -16.19 0.01 6.03
CA PRO A 257 -16.89 -0.38 7.26
C PRO A 257 -17.88 0.68 7.77
N ARG A 258 -17.74 1.94 7.31
CA ARG A 258 -18.63 3.08 7.60
C ARG A 258 -19.34 3.59 6.33
N ILE A 259 -19.78 2.67 5.46
CA ILE A 259 -20.36 3.00 4.14
C ILE A 259 -21.57 3.96 4.22
N ALA A 260 -22.33 3.98 5.32
CA ALA A 260 -23.42 4.96 5.50
C ALA A 260 -22.98 6.43 5.40
N GLU A 261 -21.73 6.76 5.77
CA GLU A 261 -21.19 8.12 5.63
C GLU A 261 -20.95 8.50 4.16
N ARG A 262 -20.71 7.50 3.30
CA ARG A 262 -20.50 7.68 1.86
C ARG A 262 -21.80 7.62 1.06
N LEU A 263 -22.77 6.85 1.54
CA LEU A 263 -24.07 6.63 0.89
C LEU A 263 -25.22 7.17 1.76
N PRO A 264 -25.27 8.48 2.07
CA PRO A 264 -26.28 9.03 2.97
C PRO A 264 -27.71 8.95 2.41
N GLU A 265 -27.86 8.84 1.09
CA GLU A 265 -29.16 8.77 0.39
C GLU A 265 -29.70 7.34 0.28
N LEU A 266 -28.88 6.32 0.58
CA LEU A 266 -29.25 4.91 0.41
C LEU A 266 -30.25 4.50 1.48
N ARG A 267 -31.50 4.30 1.05
CA ARG A 267 -32.65 3.93 1.90
C ARG A 267 -32.90 2.43 1.92
N THR A 268 -32.66 1.74 0.82
CA THR A 268 -32.91 0.29 0.72
C THR A 268 -31.74 -0.44 0.06
N LEU A 269 -31.31 -1.54 0.65
CA LEU A 269 -30.37 -2.48 0.05
C LEU A 269 -31.00 -3.88 0.03
N TRP A 270 -31.14 -4.44 -1.18
CA TRP A 270 -31.59 -5.81 -1.38
C TRP A 270 -30.41 -6.77 -1.42
N LEU A 271 -30.56 -7.93 -0.76
CA LEU A 271 -29.66 -9.07 -0.83
C LEU A 271 -30.39 -10.24 -1.49
N ASN A 272 -29.77 -10.83 -2.50
CA ASN A 272 -30.34 -11.96 -3.23
C ASN A 272 -29.23 -12.80 -3.87
N GLY A 273 -29.57 -14.03 -4.27
CA GLY A 273 -28.70 -14.95 -5.02
C GLY A 273 -27.88 -15.90 -4.15
N GLU A 274 -27.70 -15.63 -2.86
CA GLU A 274 -26.97 -16.47 -1.89
C GLU A 274 -27.63 -16.37 -0.51
N VAL A 275 -27.35 -17.35 0.37
CA VAL A 275 -27.78 -17.27 1.78
C VAL A 275 -27.01 -16.16 2.50
N VAL A 276 -27.71 -15.43 3.38
CA VAL A 276 -27.10 -14.39 4.22
C VAL A 276 -26.66 -15.03 5.54
N THR A 277 -25.37 -14.88 5.89
CA THR A 277 -24.88 -15.34 7.19
C THR A 277 -25.25 -14.36 8.29
N THR A 278 -25.44 -14.86 9.52
CA THR A 278 -25.73 -14.02 10.69
C THR A 278 -24.60 -13.04 11.00
N ASP A 279 -23.35 -13.38 10.68
CA ASP A 279 -22.21 -12.45 10.79
C ASP A 279 -22.30 -11.29 9.78
N LEU A 280 -22.57 -11.59 8.51
CA LEU A 280 -22.70 -10.55 7.48
C LEU A 280 -23.90 -9.65 7.78
N ALA A 281 -25.04 -10.22 8.20
CA ALA A 281 -26.22 -9.46 8.62
C ALA A 281 -25.88 -8.45 9.73
N ARG A 282 -25.18 -8.88 10.79
CA ARG A 282 -24.76 -7.98 11.88
C ARG A 282 -23.83 -6.86 11.40
N LYS A 283 -22.85 -7.19 10.54
CA LYS A 283 -21.94 -6.20 9.95
C LYS A 283 -22.70 -5.18 9.09
N ALA A 284 -23.65 -5.65 8.28
CA ALA A 284 -24.48 -4.81 7.43
C ALA A 284 -25.36 -3.86 8.25
N ILE A 285 -26.05 -4.37 9.28
CA ILE A 285 -26.88 -3.55 10.19
C ILE A 285 -26.06 -2.43 10.82
N LYS A 286 -24.84 -2.75 11.29
CA LYS A 286 -23.93 -1.77 11.91
C LYS A 286 -23.44 -0.73 10.91
N ALA A 287 -23.08 -1.14 9.70
CA ALA A 287 -22.48 -0.27 8.69
C ALA A 287 -23.50 0.62 7.97
N LEU A 288 -24.76 0.21 7.92
CA LEU A 288 -25.88 0.87 7.24
C LEU A 288 -27.07 1.09 8.19
N PRO A 289 -26.92 1.83 9.31
CA PRO A 289 -27.93 1.88 10.37
C PRO A 289 -29.29 2.44 9.93
N ASN A 290 -29.31 3.33 8.94
CA ASN A 290 -30.51 4.00 8.44
C ASN A 290 -31.06 3.39 7.13
N THR A 291 -30.45 2.32 6.64
CA THR A 291 -30.85 1.67 5.38
C THR A 291 -31.58 0.38 5.69
N ARG A 292 -32.75 0.17 5.07
CA ARG A 292 -33.51 -1.07 5.14
C ARG A 292 -32.75 -2.19 4.41
N LEU A 293 -32.56 -3.33 5.08
CA LEU A 293 -31.76 -4.44 4.55
C LEU A 293 -32.70 -5.61 4.25
N LEU A 294 -33.00 -5.84 2.98
CA LEU A 294 -34.01 -6.81 2.56
C LEU A 294 -33.33 -8.09 2.05
N ASN A 295 -33.53 -9.21 2.75
CA ASN A 295 -33.09 -10.52 2.28
C ASN A 295 -34.20 -11.13 1.43
N CYS A 296 -33.93 -11.40 0.15
CA CYS A 296 -34.91 -11.99 -0.77
C CYS A 296 -34.40 -13.30 -1.37
N TYR A 297 -35.36 -14.16 -1.69
CA TYR A 297 -35.14 -15.42 -2.39
C TYR A 297 -36.00 -15.47 -3.65
N SER A 298 -35.33 -15.61 -4.78
CA SER A 298 -35.94 -15.66 -6.10
C SER A 298 -35.27 -16.68 -7.01
N ALA A 299 -36.03 -17.27 -7.92
CA ALA A 299 -35.52 -18.10 -9.01
C ALA A 299 -36.05 -17.57 -10.35
N CYS A 300 -35.35 -17.84 -11.45
CA CYS A 300 -35.81 -17.37 -12.76
C CYS A 300 -37.11 -18.05 -13.18
N GLU A 301 -37.30 -19.31 -12.77
CA GLU A 301 -38.47 -20.14 -13.05
C GLU A 301 -39.72 -19.74 -12.27
N THR A 302 -39.58 -18.92 -11.22
CA THR A 302 -40.67 -18.58 -10.29
C THR A 302 -40.69 -17.11 -9.88
N HIS A 303 -39.81 -16.27 -10.42
CA HIS A 303 -39.57 -14.91 -9.95
C HIS A 303 -39.35 -14.82 -8.42
N GLU A 304 -40.18 -14.09 -7.67
CA GLU A 304 -39.96 -13.80 -6.24
C GLU A 304 -40.76 -14.74 -5.34
N ILE A 305 -40.09 -15.37 -4.37
CA ILE A 305 -40.69 -16.38 -3.49
C ILE A 305 -40.91 -15.82 -2.09
N ALA A 306 -39.86 -15.28 -1.46
CA ALA A 306 -39.91 -14.83 -0.08
C ALA A 306 -38.96 -13.67 0.14
N CYS A 307 -39.36 -12.70 0.97
CA CYS A 307 -38.48 -11.60 1.34
C CYS A 307 -38.79 -11.05 2.73
N GLY A 308 -37.77 -10.56 3.43
CA GLY A 308 -37.89 -10.05 4.79
C GLY A 308 -36.83 -9.00 5.11
N ASP A 309 -37.16 -8.10 6.04
CA ASP A 309 -36.16 -7.18 6.61
C ASP A 309 -35.27 -7.96 7.57
N ILE A 310 -33.97 -7.95 7.29
CA ILE A 310 -32.95 -8.63 8.09
C ILE A 310 -33.05 -8.20 9.56
N ARG A 311 -33.38 -6.94 9.86
CA ARG A 311 -33.49 -6.48 11.26
C ARG A 311 -34.66 -7.09 12.01
N GLU A 312 -35.72 -7.45 11.30
CA GLU A 312 -36.95 -8.00 11.89
C GLU A 312 -36.86 -9.53 12.04
N VAL A 313 -36.06 -10.19 11.19
CA VAL A 313 -36.01 -11.65 11.07
C VAL A 313 -34.70 -12.28 11.57
N LEU A 314 -33.71 -11.48 11.98
CA LEU A 314 -32.42 -11.99 12.45
C LEU A 314 -32.55 -12.70 13.80
N ASP A 315 -32.24 -13.99 13.80
CA ASP A 315 -31.96 -14.77 15.01
C ASP A 315 -30.43 -14.85 15.21
N THR A 316 -29.95 -14.36 16.36
CA THR A 316 -28.51 -14.30 16.66
C THR A 316 -27.88 -15.67 16.94
N GLU A 317 -28.70 -16.66 17.29
CA GLU A 317 -28.25 -18.02 17.61
C GLU A 317 -28.20 -18.92 16.36
N SER A 318 -28.80 -18.49 15.26
CA SER A 318 -28.81 -19.22 13.98
C SER A 318 -27.57 -18.90 13.13
N LEU A 319 -27.10 -19.87 12.34
CA LEU A 319 -25.93 -19.71 11.47
C LEU A 319 -26.24 -18.81 10.24
N TYR A 320 -27.45 -18.94 9.71
CA TYR A 320 -27.94 -18.19 8.56
C TYR A 320 -29.15 -17.35 8.95
N CYS A 321 -29.27 -16.18 8.33
CA CYS A 321 -30.43 -15.33 8.46
C CYS A 321 -31.57 -15.91 7.59
N PRO A 322 -32.78 -16.12 8.16
CA PRO A 322 -33.95 -16.48 7.37
C PRO A 322 -34.20 -15.48 6.25
N VAL A 323 -34.83 -15.93 5.16
CA VAL A 323 -35.13 -15.06 4.03
C VAL A 323 -36.23 -14.08 4.41
N GLY A 324 -37.33 -14.58 4.98
CA GLY A 324 -38.51 -13.79 5.28
C GLY A 324 -39.77 -14.60 5.10
N VAL A 325 -40.92 -13.92 5.03
CA VAL A 325 -42.20 -14.59 4.74
C VAL A 325 -42.34 -14.84 3.25
N SER A 326 -43.06 -15.90 2.87
CA SER A 326 -43.45 -16.11 1.47
C SER A 326 -44.37 -14.97 1.02
N LEU A 327 -44.15 -14.45 -0.20
CA LEU A 327 -45.00 -13.44 -0.81
C LEU A 327 -46.29 -14.03 -1.40
N ASP A 328 -46.29 -15.34 -1.66
CA ASP A 328 -47.47 -16.11 -2.04
C ASP A 328 -47.53 -17.43 -1.24
N PRO A 329 -47.95 -17.37 0.05
CA PRO A 329 -47.94 -18.53 0.93
C PRO A 329 -48.84 -19.67 0.47
N ALA A 330 -49.91 -19.37 -0.28
CA ALA A 330 -50.87 -20.35 -0.78
C ALA A 330 -50.26 -21.28 -1.84
N HIS A 331 -49.24 -20.81 -2.55
CA HIS A 331 -48.54 -21.54 -3.59
C HIS A 331 -47.08 -21.86 -3.24
N THR A 332 -46.72 -21.83 -1.95
CA THR A 332 -45.37 -22.17 -1.48
C THR A 332 -45.44 -23.43 -0.63
N TYR A 333 -44.90 -24.53 -1.13
CA TYR A 333 -44.99 -25.85 -0.50
C TYR A 333 -43.62 -26.37 -0.08
N ILE A 334 -43.54 -27.04 1.06
CA ILE A 334 -42.34 -27.77 1.49
C ILE A 334 -42.71 -29.23 1.63
N LEU A 335 -42.19 -30.05 0.72
CA LEU A 335 -42.64 -31.42 0.53
C LEU A 335 -41.57 -32.44 0.95
N ASP A 336 -42.01 -33.58 1.45
CA ASP A 336 -41.17 -34.76 1.66
C ASP A 336 -40.97 -35.57 0.36
N GLU A 337 -40.18 -36.64 0.42
CA GLU A 337 -39.92 -37.54 -0.71
C GLU A 337 -41.18 -38.23 -1.25
N SER A 338 -42.27 -38.29 -0.47
CA SER A 338 -43.55 -38.87 -0.87
C SER A 338 -44.51 -37.85 -1.51
N GLY A 339 -44.09 -36.58 -1.60
CA GLY A 339 -44.90 -35.48 -2.15
C GLY A 339 -45.93 -34.92 -1.17
N LYS A 340 -45.77 -35.14 0.14
CA LYS A 340 -46.66 -34.60 1.18
C LYS A 340 -46.01 -33.39 1.86
N GLU A 341 -46.82 -32.42 2.26
CA GLU A 341 -46.33 -31.29 3.06
C GLU A 341 -45.74 -31.75 4.40
N VAL A 342 -44.59 -31.21 4.76
CA VAL A 342 -43.93 -31.47 6.04
C VAL A 342 -44.49 -30.58 7.16
N GLU A 343 -44.35 -31.02 8.42
CA GLU A 343 -44.68 -30.20 9.58
C GLU A 343 -43.76 -28.97 9.70
N ALA A 344 -44.26 -27.88 10.29
CA ALA A 344 -43.46 -26.67 10.53
C ALA A 344 -42.17 -26.97 11.31
N GLY A 345 -41.05 -26.39 10.89
CA GLY A 345 -39.71 -26.60 11.42
C GLY A 345 -38.96 -27.78 10.80
N THR A 346 -39.66 -28.67 10.06
CA THR A 346 -39.04 -29.80 9.37
C THR A 346 -38.51 -29.36 8.00
N ALA A 347 -37.31 -29.82 7.65
CA ALA A 347 -36.73 -29.57 6.33
C ALA A 347 -37.34 -30.50 5.27
N GLY A 348 -37.64 -29.95 4.10
CA GLY A 348 -38.10 -30.67 2.92
C GLY A 348 -37.70 -29.93 1.64
N GLU A 349 -38.11 -30.44 0.49
CA GLU A 349 -37.85 -29.80 -0.80
C GLU A 349 -38.87 -28.68 -1.07
N LEU A 350 -38.40 -27.55 -1.57
CA LEU A 350 -39.22 -26.38 -1.86
C LEU A 350 -39.88 -26.48 -3.25
N PHE A 351 -41.20 -26.32 -3.30
CA PHE A 351 -42.00 -26.26 -4.52
C PHE A 351 -42.81 -24.97 -4.55
N ILE A 352 -42.95 -24.39 -5.75
CA ILE A 352 -43.65 -23.12 -5.96
C ILE A 352 -44.72 -23.32 -7.04
N GLY A 353 -45.97 -22.95 -6.75
CA GLY A 353 -47.10 -22.96 -7.68
C GLY A 353 -47.48 -21.56 -8.19
N GLY A 354 -48.63 -21.48 -8.87
CA GLY A 354 -49.31 -20.21 -9.15
C GLY A 354 -48.77 -19.39 -10.33
N ASP A 355 -49.15 -18.11 -10.37
CA ASP A 355 -48.96 -17.23 -11.53
C ASP A 355 -47.54 -16.63 -11.65
N LEU A 356 -46.65 -16.95 -10.70
CA LEU A 356 -45.24 -16.54 -10.74
C LEU A 356 -44.37 -17.48 -11.58
N LEU A 357 -44.93 -18.59 -12.08
CA LEU A 357 -44.17 -19.59 -12.83
C LEU A 357 -43.84 -19.15 -14.25
N ALA A 358 -42.60 -19.42 -14.64
CA ALA A 358 -42.18 -19.48 -16.03
C ALA A 358 -43.05 -20.47 -16.82
N ARG A 359 -43.14 -20.26 -18.12
CA ARG A 359 -43.96 -21.09 -19.00
C ARG A 359 -43.36 -22.48 -19.17
N GLU A 360 -42.06 -22.54 -19.48
CA GLU A 360 -41.34 -23.76 -19.85
C GLU A 360 -39.81 -23.54 -19.93
N TYR A 361 -39.07 -24.63 -20.09
CA TYR A 361 -37.75 -24.58 -20.72
C TYR A 361 -37.90 -24.68 -22.25
N LEU A 362 -37.35 -23.69 -22.96
CA LEU A 362 -37.41 -23.56 -24.41
C LEU A 362 -36.88 -24.84 -25.09
N ASN A 363 -37.63 -25.34 -26.06
CA ASN A 363 -37.32 -26.55 -26.86
C ASN A 363 -37.06 -27.84 -26.06
N LEU A 364 -37.40 -27.90 -24.76
CA LEU A 364 -37.09 -29.01 -23.87
C LEU A 364 -38.32 -29.57 -23.14
N PRO A 365 -39.34 -30.08 -23.86
CA PRO A 365 -40.63 -30.48 -23.27
C PRO A 365 -40.51 -31.55 -22.18
N GLU A 366 -39.63 -32.54 -22.35
CA GLU A 366 -39.41 -33.58 -21.33
C GLU A 366 -38.76 -33.03 -20.05
N THR A 367 -37.86 -32.06 -20.19
CA THR A 367 -37.22 -31.41 -19.04
C THR A 367 -38.23 -30.51 -18.34
N THR A 368 -39.05 -29.80 -19.10
CA THR A 368 -40.16 -28.99 -18.59
C THR A 368 -41.13 -29.84 -17.78
N ALA A 369 -41.58 -30.98 -18.30
CA ALA A 369 -42.53 -31.86 -17.59
C ALA A 369 -41.97 -32.42 -16.26
N LYS A 370 -40.65 -32.61 -16.16
CA LYS A 370 -39.99 -33.07 -14.92
C LYS A 370 -39.84 -31.98 -13.87
N ALA A 371 -39.69 -30.72 -14.30
CA ALA A 371 -39.48 -29.59 -13.39
C ALA A 371 -40.78 -28.87 -13.01
N PHE A 372 -41.72 -28.75 -13.96
CA PHE A 372 -43.04 -28.14 -13.79
C PHE A 372 -44.09 -29.25 -13.73
N THR A 373 -44.29 -29.83 -12.55
CA THR A 373 -45.20 -30.94 -12.31
C THR A 373 -46.63 -30.42 -12.07
N PRO A 374 -47.68 -31.26 -12.21
CA PRO A 374 -49.03 -30.89 -11.79
C PRO A 374 -49.05 -30.46 -10.32
N ASP A 375 -49.75 -29.38 -10.02
CA ASP A 375 -49.98 -28.94 -8.64
C ASP A 375 -51.17 -29.71 -8.06
N THR A 376 -50.94 -30.56 -7.06
CA THR A 376 -51.99 -31.35 -6.40
C THR A 376 -52.66 -30.62 -5.24
N PHE A 377 -52.15 -29.44 -4.86
CA PHE A 377 -52.64 -28.61 -3.78
C PHE A 377 -53.57 -27.49 -4.28
N ASP A 378 -53.45 -27.12 -5.55
CA ASP A 378 -54.37 -26.22 -6.23
C ASP A 378 -55.48 -26.97 -6.98
N SER A 379 -56.73 -26.60 -6.72
CA SER A 379 -57.92 -27.17 -7.39
C SER A 379 -58.14 -26.65 -8.81
N THR A 380 -57.40 -25.63 -9.24
CA THR A 380 -57.51 -25.01 -10.57
C THR A 380 -57.10 -26.00 -11.66
N PRO A 381 -57.96 -26.27 -12.67
CA PRO A 381 -57.61 -27.19 -13.75
C PRO A 381 -56.34 -26.76 -14.49
N GLY A 382 -55.34 -27.64 -14.53
CA GLY A 382 -54.06 -27.37 -15.20
C GLY A 382 -53.04 -26.60 -14.36
N ALA A 383 -53.30 -26.40 -13.06
CA ALA A 383 -52.31 -25.83 -12.15
C ALA A 383 -51.01 -26.66 -12.14
N ARG A 384 -49.89 -25.94 -12.09
CA ARG A 384 -48.53 -26.52 -12.09
C ARG A 384 -47.75 -25.97 -10.91
N MET A 385 -46.80 -26.75 -10.43
CA MET A 385 -45.80 -26.33 -9.47
C MET A 385 -44.40 -26.64 -10.00
N TYR A 386 -43.46 -25.72 -9.77
CA TYR A 386 -42.06 -25.87 -10.07
C TYR A 386 -41.31 -26.47 -8.88
N ARG A 387 -40.57 -27.53 -9.17
CA ARG A 387 -39.62 -28.17 -8.26
C ARG A 387 -38.31 -27.39 -8.25
N THR A 388 -38.03 -26.64 -7.18
CA THR A 388 -36.86 -25.75 -7.11
C THR A 388 -35.52 -26.48 -7.01
N GLY A 389 -35.53 -27.69 -6.44
CA GLY A 389 -34.31 -28.40 -6.06
C GLY A 389 -33.62 -27.78 -4.84
N ASP A 390 -34.29 -26.91 -4.08
CA ASP A 390 -33.77 -26.33 -2.84
C ASP A 390 -34.38 -27.01 -1.61
N LEU A 391 -33.56 -27.23 -0.58
CA LEU A 391 -34.01 -27.66 0.74
C LEU A 391 -34.36 -26.44 1.56
N ALA A 392 -35.55 -26.43 2.15
CA ALA A 392 -36.04 -25.35 2.97
C ALA A 392 -36.87 -25.86 4.14
N ARG A 393 -37.10 -25.00 5.13
CA ARG A 393 -38.11 -25.21 6.18
C ARG A 393 -38.89 -23.93 6.46
N LYS A 394 -40.16 -24.08 6.80
CA LYS A 394 -40.99 -23.00 7.36
C LYS A 394 -40.80 -23.04 8.88
N LEU A 395 -40.21 -22.00 9.46
CA LEU A 395 -40.06 -21.89 10.91
C LEU A 395 -41.44 -21.74 11.59
N PRO A 396 -41.57 -22.04 12.90
CA PRO A 396 -42.81 -21.82 13.63
C PRO A 396 -43.33 -20.37 13.56
N SER A 397 -42.44 -19.41 13.31
CA SER A 397 -42.76 -17.99 13.08
C SER A 397 -43.38 -17.71 11.70
N GLY A 398 -43.42 -18.68 10.80
CA GLY A 398 -43.85 -18.53 9.39
C GLY A 398 -42.74 -18.06 8.44
N LEU A 399 -41.52 -17.84 8.94
CA LEU A 399 -40.37 -17.45 8.13
C LEU A 399 -39.83 -18.63 7.32
N LEU A 400 -39.43 -18.38 6.07
CA LEU A 400 -38.76 -19.32 5.20
C LEU A 400 -37.24 -19.27 5.42
N GLU A 401 -36.65 -20.43 5.70
CA GLU A 401 -35.21 -20.62 5.78
C GLU A 401 -34.75 -21.62 4.71
N ILE A 402 -33.74 -21.23 3.91
CA ILE A 402 -33.12 -22.09 2.91
C ILE A 402 -31.95 -22.81 3.59
N THR A 403 -32.01 -24.14 3.64
CA THR A 403 -31.08 -24.98 4.40
C THR A 403 -30.10 -25.76 3.52
N GLY A 404 -30.31 -25.78 2.20
CA GLY A 404 -29.41 -26.43 1.25
C GLY A 404 -30.03 -26.63 -0.13
N ARG A 405 -29.47 -27.56 -0.92
CA ARG A 405 -30.02 -27.99 -2.22
C ARG A 405 -30.18 -29.50 -2.27
N VAL A 406 -31.19 -29.95 -3.02
CA VAL A 406 -31.41 -31.35 -3.40
C VAL A 406 -30.53 -31.67 -4.60
N GLY A 407 -29.65 -32.65 -4.45
CA GLY A 407 -28.62 -32.95 -5.45
C GLY A 407 -27.50 -31.90 -5.42
N SER A 408 -26.33 -32.29 -5.90
CA SER A 408 -25.04 -31.63 -5.65
C SER A 408 -24.87 -30.21 -6.24
N MET A 409 -25.91 -29.49 -6.67
CA MET A 409 -25.78 -28.17 -7.29
C MET A 409 -25.14 -27.14 -6.33
N ILE A 410 -24.15 -26.41 -6.82
CA ILE A 410 -23.31 -25.46 -6.05
C ILE A 410 -23.63 -24.02 -6.47
N LYS A 411 -23.86 -23.13 -5.48
CA LYS A 411 -23.87 -21.68 -5.70
C LYS A 411 -22.49 -21.10 -5.46
N LEU A 412 -21.93 -20.43 -6.47
CA LEU A 412 -20.62 -19.79 -6.43
C LEU A 412 -20.76 -18.32 -6.84
N ARG A 413 -20.68 -17.39 -5.88
CA ARG A 413 -20.71 -15.93 -6.14
C ARG A 413 -21.94 -15.50 -6.94
N GLY A 414 -23.10 -16.08 -6.63
CA GLY A 414 -24.37 -15.88 -7.34
C GLY A 414 -24.64 -16.81 -8.55
N TYR A 415 -23.60 -17.40 -9.17
CA TYR A 415 -23.77 -18.35 -10.27
C TYR A 415 -24.20 -19.73 -9.76
N SER A 416 -25.10 -20.38 -10.51
CA SER A 416 -25.45 -21.80 -10.30
C SER A 416 -24.49 -22.67 -11.10
N VAL A 417 -23.85 -23.64 -10.46
CA VAL A 417 -22.97 -24.63 -11.09
C VAL A 417 -23.51 -26.02 -10.78
N VAL A 418 -23.68 -26.85 -11.81
CA VAL A 418 -24.05 -28.26 -11.66
C VAL A 418 -22.79 -29.12 -11.73
N PRO A 419 -22.33 -29.75 -10.64
CA PRO A 419 -21.12 -30.58 -10.65
C PRO A 419 -21.10 -31.65 -11.73
N ALA A 420 -22.22 -32.36 -11.94
CA ALA A 420 -22.31 -33.41 -12.95
C ALA A 420 -21.94 -32.96 -14.37
N LYS A 421 -22.21 -31.70 -14.74
CA LYS A 421 -21.77 -31.15 -16.03
C LYS A 421 -20.25 -30.98 -16.04
N VAL A 422 -19.69 -30.38 -14.99
CA VAL A 422 -18.25 -30.19 -14.86
C VAL A 422 -17.53 -31.55 -14.86
N GLU A 423 -18.03 -32.52 -14.10
CA GLU A 423 -17.54 -33.90 -14.05
C GLU A 423 -17.57 -34.56 -15.43
N SER A 424 -18.69 -34.43 -16.17
CA SER A 424 -18.84 -34.98 -17.51
C SER A 424 -17.85 -34.39 -18.50
N ASP A 425 -17.66 -33.06 -18.50
CA ASP A 425 -16.72 -32.40 -19.40
C ASP A 425 -15.26 -32.74 -19.05
N ILE A 426 -14.95 -32.89 -17.75
CA ILE A 426 -13.64 -33.38 -17.29
C ILE A 426 -13.38 -34.78 -17.84
N CYS A 427 -14.31 -35.72 -17.66
CA CYS A 427 -14.16 -37.08 -18.17
C CYS A 427 -14.15 -37.14 -19.71
N GLN A 428 -14.86 -36.23 -20.38
CA GLN A 428 -14.94 -36.21 -21.84
C GLN A 428 -13.65 -35.69 -22.49
N TYR A 429 -13.05 -34.63 -21.95
CA TYR A 429 -11.93 -33.94 -22.60
C TYR A 429 -10.55 -34.23 -21.99
N LEU A 430 -10.49 -34.87 -20.82
CA LEU A 430 -9.24 -35.23 -20.13
C LEU A 430 -9.16 -36.75 -19.93
N ALA A 431 -7.95 -37.28 -19.71
CA ALA A 431 -7.69 -38.70 -19.43
C ALA A 431 -8.11 -39.10 -18.00
N VAL A 432 -9.37 -38.86 -17.66
CA VAL A 432 -9.96 -39.09 -16.34
C VAL A 432 -11.04 -40.16 -16.47
N GLY A 433 -10.89 -41.25 -15.72
CA GLY A 433 -11.88 -42.35 -15.70
C GLY A 433 -13.08 -42.05 -14.82
N HIS A 434 -12.86 -41.38 -13.68
CA HIS A 434 -13.92 -40.95 -12.77
C HIS A 434 -13.63 -39.57 -12.17
N CYS A 435 -14.66 -38.74 -12.02
CA CYS A 435 -14.55 -37.41 -11.44
C CYS A 435 -15.71 -37.14 -10.47
N ALA A 436 -15.44 -36.45 -9.37
CA ALA A 436 -16.43 -35.84 -8.49
C ALA A 436 -16.06 -34.38 -8.22
N VAL A 437 -17.00 -33.46 -8.36
CA VAL A 437 -16.78 -32.02 -8.15
C VAL A 437 -17.57 -31.53 -6.93
N VAL A 438 -16.88 -30.88 -6.00
CA VAL A 438 -17.48 -30.33 -4.77
C VAL A 438 -17.04 -28.89 -4.52
N ALA A 439 -17.77 -28.18 -3.66
CA ALA A 439 -17.38 -26.84 -3.20
C ALA A 439 -16.49 -26.97 -1.96
N HIS A 440 -15.41 -26.21 -1.90
CA HIS A 440 -14.51 -26.11 -0.76
C HIS A 440 -14.32 -24.65 -0.35
N GLY A 441 -14.23 -24.38 0.97
CA GLY A 441 -14.15 -23.03 1.55
C GLY A 441 -15.51 -22.37 1.80
N GLU A 442 -15.48 -21.22 2.47
CA GLU A 442 -16.67 -20.40 2.81
C GLU A 442 -16.51 -18.95 2.33
N GLY A 443 -17.62 -18.25 2.13
CA GLY A 443 -17.63 -16.84 1.73
C GLY A 443 -16.80 -16.56 0.47
N LEU A 444 -15.81 -15.65 0.58
CA LEU A 444 -14.92 -15.25 -0.52
C LEU A 444 -13.96 -16.37 -0.98
N GLU A 445 -13.67 -17.33 -0.10
CA GLU A 445 -12.72 -18.42 -0.35
C GLU A 445 -13.40 -19.66 -0.93
N ARG A 446 -14.72 -19.61 -1.16
CA ARG A 446 -15.50 -20.69 -1.75
C ARG A 446 -15.11 -20.90 -3.22
N GLN A 447 -14.67 -22.12 -3.55
CA GLN A 447 -14.19 -22.53 -4.88
C GLN A 447 -14.55 -23.98 -5.20
N LEU A 448 -14.44 -24.36 -6.47
CA LEU A 448 -14.69 -25.72 -6.94
C LEU A 448 -13.43 -26.58 -6.85
N VAL A 449 -13.56 -27.81 -6.38
CA VAL A 449 -12.49 -28.84 -6.31
C VAL A 449 -12.91 -30.05 -7.12
N ALA A 450 -12.06 -30.51 -8.04
CA ALA A 450 -12.23 -31.75 -8.79
C ALA A 450 -11.41 -32.88 -8.16
N TYR A 451 -12.10 -33.93 -7.73
CA TYR A 451 -11.50 -35.19 -7.31
C TYR A 451 -11.51 -36.13 -8.50
N ILE A 452 -10.35 -36.55 -8.97
CA ILE A 452 -10.21 -37.32 -10.21
C ILE A 452 -9.51 -38.65 -9.99
N VAL A 453 -9.87 -39.64 -10.79
CA VAL A 453 -9.17 -40.93 -10.91
C VAL A 453 -8.65 -41.02 -12.33
N ALA A 454 -7.33 -41.08 -12.48
CA ALA A 454 -6.69 -41.19 -13.80
C ALA A 454 -7.06 -42.52 -14.48
N GLU A 455 -7.19 -42.49 -15.81
CA GLU A 455 -7.45 -43.67 -16.61
C GLU A 455 -6.18 -44.55 -16.70
N LYS A 456 -6.30 -45.86 -16.45
CA LYS A 456 -5.15 -46.79 -16.36
C LYS A 456 -4.78 -47.47 -17.69
N GLU A 457 -5.61 -47.34 -18.73
CA GLU A 457 -5.36 -47.85 -20.08
C GLU A 457 -5.15 -46.69 -21.07
N ALA A 458 -4.58 -46.98 -22.26
CA ALA A 458 -4.12 -45.95 -23.20
C ALA A 458 -5.21 -44.90 -23.49
N ALA A 459 -5.01 -43.67 -22.98
CA ALA A 459 -5.96 -42.56 -22.95
C ALA A 459 -6.43 -42.01 -24.33
N GLY A 460 -6.16 -42.71 -25.43
CA GLY A 460 -6.34 -42.20 -26.78
C GLY A 460 -5.60 -40.88 -26.98
N ASP A 461 -6.22 -39.94 -27.68
CA ASP A 461 -5.72 -38.57 -27.88
C ASP A 461 -6.10 -37.61 -26.73
N ARG A 462 -6.75 -38.08 -25.65
CA ARG A 462 -7.15 -37.22 -24.52
C ARG A 462 -5.95 -36.93 -23.61
N PRO A 463 -5.64 -35.65 -23.33
CA PRO A 463 -4.50 -35.25 -22.50
C PRO A 463 -4.64 -35.67 -21.03
N ALA A 464 -3.53 -36.04 -20.41
CA ALA A 464 -3.45 -36.34 -18.99
C ALA A 464 -3.61 -35.08 -18.12
N VAL A 465 -4.14 -35.25 -16.90
CA VAL A 465 -4.27 -34.15 -15.94
C VAL A 465 -2.98 -34.02 -15.13
N GLU A 466 -2.26 -32.93 -15.34
CA GLU A 466 -1.07 -32.60 -14.56
C GLU A 466 -1.44 -31.67 -13.39
N ILE A 467 -1.36 -32.18 -12.16
CA ILE A 467 -1.64 -31.41 -10.94
C ILE A 467 -0.32 -30.95 -10.32
N ASN A 468 -0.17 -29.64 -10.11
CA ASN A 468 1.04 -29.07 -9.50
C ASN A 468 1.07 -29.25 -7.97
N GLU A 469 2.18 -28.88 -7.34
CA GLU A 469 2.38 -29.02 -5.88
C GLU A 469 1.37 -28.25 -5.02
N THR A 470 0.70 -27.25 -5.60
CA THR A 470 -0.36 -26.44 -4.93
C THR A 470 -1.77 -26.99 -5.16
N GLY A 471 -1.92 -28.13 -5.85
CA GLY A 471 -3.22 -28.72 -6.14
C GLY A 471 -3.96 -28.09 -7.32
N HIS A 472 -3.29 -27.35 -8.21
CA HIS A 472 -3.91 -26.73 -9.39
C HIS A 472 -3.47 -27.43 -10.68
N SER A 473 -4.31 -27.40 -11.73
CA SER A 473 -3.97 -27.96 -13.05
C SER A 473 -4.20 -26.95 -14.18
N PRO A 474 -3.21 -26.09 -14.50
CA PRO A 474 -3.31 -25.12 -15.59
C PRO A 474 -3.60 -25.74 -16.96
N ALA A 475 -3.04 -26.93 -17.23
CA ALA A 475 -3.27 -27.65 -18.47
C ALA A 475 -4.73 -28.08 -18.61
N ALA A 476 -5.30 -28.70 -17.57
CA ALA A 476 -6.70 -29.14 -17.58
C ALA A 476 -7.67 -27.96 -17.76
N ARG A 477 -7.38 -26.80 -17.16
CA ARG A 477 -8.19 -25.60 -17.35
C ARG A 477 -8.22 -25.14 -18.81
N ARG A 478 -7.06 -24.99 -19.46
CA ARG A 478 -6.99 -24.54 -20.87
C ARG A 478 -7.77 -25.44 -21.82
N ILE A 479 -7.81 -26.74 -21.53
CA ILE A 479 -8.56 -27.72 -22.32
C ILE A 479 -10.07 -27.55 -22.12
N LEU A 480 -10.51 -27.14 -20.92
CA LEU A 480 -11.92 -26.98 -20.56
C LEU A 480 -12.49 -25.59 -20.87
N GLU A 481 -11.65 -24.56 -21.00
CA GLU A 481 -12.03 -23.16 -21.30
C GLU A 481 -12.97 -22.99 -22.51
N PRO A 482 -12.82 -23.73 -23.62
CA PRO A 482 -13.75 -23.62 -24.75
C PRO A 482 -15.16 -24.15 -24.46
N TYR A 483 -15.34 -24.97 -23.42
CA TYR A 483 -16.56 -25.74 -23.16
C TYR A 483 -17.29 -25.32 -21.87
N LEU A 484 -16.57 -24.74 -20.91
CA LEU A 484 -17.09 -24.31 -19.62
C LEU A 484 -16.82 -22.82 -19.39
N ALA A 485 -17.80 -22.10 -18.85
CA ALA A 485 -17.60 -20.73 -18.40
C ALA A 485 -16.54 -20.69 -17.27
N HIS A 486 -15.79 -19.57 -17.17
CA HIS A 486 -14.65 -19.46 -16.23
C HIS A 486 -14.99 -19.81 -14.78
N TYR A 487 -16.22 -19.55 -14.31
CA TYR A 487 -16.66 -19.85 -12.94
C TYR A 487 -17.05 -21.33 -12.73
N MET A 488 -17.20 -22.13 -13.80
CA MET A 488 -17.54 -23.55 -13.74
C MET A 488 -16.31 -24.46 -13.71
N ILE A 489 -15.12 -23.94 -14.03
CA ILE A 489 -13.89 -24.74 -14.09
C ILE A 489 -13.29 -24.88 -12.68
N PRO A 490 -12.99 -26.10 -12.20
CA PRO A 490 -12.40 -26.33 -10.88
C PRO A 490 -11.05 -25.65 -10.70
N ALA A 491 -10.88 -24.95 -9.58
CA ALA A 491 -9.62 -24.31 -9.22
C ALA A 491 -8.64 -25.34 -8.68
N LEU A 492 -9.11 -26.21 -7.77
CA LEU A 492 -8.29 -27.24 -7.14
C LEU A 492 -8.59 -28.63 -7.72
N TRP A 493 -7.59 -29.49 -7.72
CA TRP A 493 -7.59 -30.82 -8.28
C TRP A 493 -6.93 -31.78 -7.30
N VAL A 494 -7.55 -32.92 -7.06
CA VAL A 494 -7.05 -33.97 -6.17
C VAL A 494 -7.12 -35.30 -6.89
N GLU A 495 -5.97 -35.91 -7.17
CA GLU A 495 -5.92 -37.24 -7.76
C GLU A 495 -6.06 -38.31 -6.65
N LEU A 496 -6.95 -39.27 -6.88
CA LEU A 496 -7.23 -40.40 -6.00
C LEU A 496 -7.00 -41.72 -6.75
N GLY A 497 -6.61 -42.76 -6.02
CA GLY A 497 -6.53 -44.11 -6.58
C GLY A 497 -7.89 -44.70 -6.96
N GLU A 498 -8.94 -44.28 -6.25
CA GLU A 498 -10.35 -44.56 -6.49
C GLU A 498 -11.22 -43.50 -5.78
N LEU A 499 -12.46 -43.27 -6.25
CA LEU A 499 -13.42 -42.43 -5.52
C LEU A 499 -13.99 -43.23 -4.34
N PRO A 500 -14.06 -42.66 -3.12
CA PRO A 500 -14.72 -43.33 -2.00
C PRO A 500 -16.19 -43.54 -2.34
N THR A 501 -16.72 -44.75 -2.11
CA THR A 501 -18.14 -45.09 -2.35
C THR A 501 -18.79 -45.67 -1.10
N HIS A 502 -20.08 -45.43 -0.91
CA HIS A 502 -20.84 -46.10 0.16
C HIS A 502 -20.95 -47.62 -0.10
N GLU A 503 -20.58 -48.43 0.91
CA GLU A 503 -20.52 -49.90 0.83
C GLU A 503 -21.83 -50.56 0.34
N VAL A 504 -22.99 -49.93 0.60
CA VAL A 504 -24.31 -50.49 0.29
C VAL A 504 -24.90 -49.97 -1.03
N SER A 505 -24.64 -48.71 -1.39
CA SER A 505 -25.29 -48.06 -2.55
C SER A 505 -24.39 -47.91 -3.78
N GLY A 506 -23.08 -48.11 -3.65
CA GLY A 506 -22.09 -47.92 -4.72
C GLY A 506 -21.97 -46.47 -5.22
N LYS A 507 -22.69 -45.52 -4.60
CA LYS A 507 -22.59 -44.09 -4.92
C LYS A 507 -21.35 -43.48 -4.25
N VAL A 508 -20.76 -42.49 -4.91
CA VAL A 508 -19.61 -41.72 -4.37
C VAL A 508 -19.99 -41.09 -3.03
N ASP A 509 -19.19 -41.35 -2.01
CA ASP A 509 -19.31 -40.75 -0.69
C ASP A 509 -18.53 -39.44 -0.63
N LEU A 510 -19.21 -38.35 -1.01
CA LEU A 510 -18.61 -37.01 -1.06
C LEU A 510 -18.10 -36.52 0.31
N LYS A 511 -18.61 -37.06 1.44
CA LYS A 511 -18.18 -36.68 2.79
C LYS A 511 -16.82 -37.28 3.17
N SER A 512 -16.45 -38.38 2.52
CA SER A 512 -15.20 -39.10 2.76
C SER A 512 -14.06 -38.64 1.84
N LEU A 513 -14.27 -37.61 1.02
CA LEU A 513 -13.24 -37.02 0.17
C LEU A 513 -12.19 -36.27 1.02
N PRO A 514 -10.88 -36.48 0.77
CA PRO A 514 -9.83 -35.82 1.56
C PRO A 514 -9.76 -34.32 1.24
N PRO A 515 -9.40 -33.45 2.20
CA PRO A 515 -9.21 -32.03 1.92
C PRO A 515 -8.02 -31.79 0.95
N PRO A 516 -8.08 -30.76 0.09
CA PRO A 516 -6.95 -30.40 -0.78
C PRO A 516 -5.73 -29.95 0.05
N ARG A 517 -4.51 -30.23 -0.43
CA ARG A 517 -3.25 -29.94 0.29
C ARG A 517 -2.94 -28.43 0.32
N SER A 518 -2.44 -27.93 1.45
CA SER A 518 -1.87 -26.58 1.62
C SER A 518 -0.34 -26.68 1.80
N ALA A 519 0.43 -25.96 0.98
CA ALA A 519 1.89 -26.11 0.92
C ALA A 519 2.67 -25.10 1.79
N SER A 520 3.81 -25.57 2.32
CA SER A 520 4.86 -24.85 3.09
C SER A 520 6.12 -24.65 2.22
N PRO A 521 7.06 -23.75 2.58
CA PRO A 521 7.92 -23.06 1.60
C PRO A 521 9.22 -23.78 1.22
N SER A 522 9.58 -23.75 -0.07
CA SER A 522 10.95 -23.81 -0.58
C SER A 522 11.02 -23.11 -1.95
N GLY A 523 12.11 -22.42 -2.29
CA GLY A 523 12.13 -21.48 -3.42
C GLY A 523 13.41 -21.49 -4.26
N SER A 524 13.29 -20.93 -5.48
CA SER A 524 14.37 -20.30 -6.24
C SER A 524 13.79 -19.55 -7.46
N ASP A 525 14.13 -18.27 -7.61
CA ASP A 525 13.66 -17.39 -8.68
C ASP A 525 14.75 -17.14 -9.75
N GLN A 526 14.34 -17.05 -11.02
CA GLN A 526 15.14 -16.49 -12.13
C GLN A 526 14.40 -15.29 -12.74
N THR A 527 15.17 -14.25 -13.08
CA THR A 527 14.65 -12.96 -13.57
C THR A 527 15.17 -12.63 -14.98
N ILE A 528 14.29 -12.04 -15.81
CA ILE A 528 14.59 -11.40 -17.10
C ILE A 528 14.20 -9.90 -17.03
N ASP A 529 14.80 -9.11 -17.93
CA ASP A 529 15.19 -7.69 -17.92
C ASP A 529 14.09 -6.58 -17.89
N LYS A 530 14.55 -5.35 -17.62
CA LYS A 530 13.86 -4.25 -16.91
C LYS A 530 13.11 -3.20 -17.75
N ASP A 531 11.85 -2.99 -17.38
CA ASP A 531 11.07 -1.74 -17.43
C ASP A 531 10.83 -1.32 -15.95
N PRO A 532 10.68 -0.01 -15.60
CA PRO A 532 10.42 0.43 -14.23
C PRO A 532 9.17 -0.18 -13.57
N ILE A 533 8.18 -0.61 -14.36
CA ILE A 533 7.15 -1.54 -13.91
C ILE A 533 7.71 -2.94 -14.16
N GLY A 534 8.21 -3.57 -13.11
CA GLY A 534 8.78 -4.90 -13.15
C GLY A 534 7.72 -5.97 -12.89
N ILE A 535 8.00 -7.20 -13.36
CA ILE A 535 7.15 -8.35 -13.02
C ILE A 535 7.06 -8.53 -11.50
N SER A 536 8.13 -8.17 -10.78
CA SER A 536 8.22 -8.10 -9.33
C SER A 536 7.17 -7.20 -8.68
N ASP A 537 6.77 -6.10 -9.32
CA ASP A 537 5.80 -5.14 -8.77
C ASP A 537 4.38 -5.68 -8.93
N VAL A 538 4.06 -6.21 -10.12
CA VAL A 538 2.79 -6.89 -10.39
C VAL A 538 2.67 -8.14 -9.51
N ALA A 539 3.75 -8.89 -9.34
CA ALA A 539 3.80 -10.08 -8.49
C ALA A 539 3.57 -9.75 -7.01
N ALA A 540 4.11 -8.63 -6.50
CA ALA A 540 3.85 -8.20 -5.13
C ALA A 540 2.37 -7.90 -4.89
N ILE A 541 1.71 -7.32 -5.90
CA ILE A 541 0.29 -7.00 -5.82
C ILE A 541 -0.55 -8.28 -5.96
N TRP A 542 -0.22 -9.18 -6.89
CA TRP A 542 -0.81 -10.52 -6.99
C TRP A 542 -0.70 -11.28 -5.68
N ALA A 543 0.49 -11.34 -5.09
CA ALA A 543 0.75 -12.03 -3.83
C ALA A 543 -0.19 -11.53 -2.72
N THR A 544 -0.42 -10.23 -2.67
CA THR A 544 -1.33 -9.62 -1.69
C THR A 544 -2.79 -9.99 -1.96
N VAL A 545 -3.22 -9.97 -3.22
CA VAL A 545 -4.60 -10.27 -3.63
C VAL A 545 -4.93 -11.75 -3.47
N LEU A 546 -4.01 -12.63 -3.85
CA LEU A 546 -4.13 -14.09 -3.79
C LEU A 546 -3.75 -14.66 -2.42
N LYS A 547 -3.35 -13.81 -1.47
CA LYS A 547 -2.84 -14.19 -0.13
C LYS A 547 -1.74 -15.26 -0.19
N THR A 548 -0.85 -15.16 -1.18
CA THR A 548 0.27 -16.09 -1.39
C THR A 548 1.61 -15.38 -1.26
N SER A 549 2.71 -16.13 -1.23
CA SER A 549 4.04 -15.53 -1.26
C SER A 549 4.39 -15.10 -2.68
N LYS A 550 4.95 -13.90 -2.82
CA LYS A 550 5.50 -13.41 -4.10
C LYS A 550 6.51 -14.37 -4.73
N THR A 551 7.29 -15.07 -3.91
CA THR A 551 8.33 -16.02 -4.36
C THR A 551 7.78 -17.28 -5.00
N LEU A 552 6.46 -17.51 -4.95
CA LEU A 552 5.79 -18.66 -5.57
C LEU A 552 5.22 -18.32 -6.95
N LEU A 553 5.25 -17.05 -7.35
CA LEU A 553 4.62 -16.55 -8.56
C LEU A 553 5.63 -16.53 -9.71
N LYS A 554 5.34 -17.27 -10.77
CA LYS A 554 6.10 -17.29 -12.02
C LYS A 554 5.46 -16.38 -13.06
N PRO A 555 6.25 -15.84 -14.01
CA PRO A 555 5.73 -15.00 -15.09
C PRO A 555 4.56 -15.62 -15.87
N GLU A 556 4.63 -16.92 -16.11
CA GLU A 556 3.64 -17.71 -16.84
C GLU A 556 2.43 -18.13 -16.01
N ASP A 557 2.44 -17.90 -14.70
CA ASP A 557 1.32 -18.25 -13.83
C ASP A 557 0.09 -17.43 -14.18
N ASN A 558 -1.07 -18.09 -14.24
CA ASN A 558 -2.35 -17.44 -14.51
C ASN A 558 -3.02 -17.02 -13.20
N PHE A 559 -3.58 -15.81 -13.18
CA PHE A 559 -4.21 -15.22 -12.00
C PHE A 559 -5.36 -16.08 -11.49
N PHE A 560 -6.16 -16.61 -12.41
CA PHE A 560 -7.29 -17.45 -12.07
C PHE A 560 -6.86 -18.87 -11.66
N ASP A 561 -5.70 -19.35 -12.13
CA ASP A 561 -5.15 -20.65 -11.76
C ASP A 561 -4.61 -20.68 -10.34
N LEU A 562 -4.33 -19.52 -9.76
CA LEU A 562 -3.83 -19.40 -8.39
C LEU A 562 -4.93 -19.02 -7.38
N GLY A 563 -6.20 -19.26 -7.74
CA GLY A 563 -7.36 -18.96 -6.90
C GLY A 563 -7.96 -17.56 -7.11
N GLY A 564 -7.44 -16.79 -8.07
CA GLY A 564 -8.05 -15.54 -8.49
C GLY A 564 -9.44 -15.75 -9.12
N HIS A 565 -10.25 -14.71 -9.05
CA HIS A 565 -11.62 -14.62 -9.56
C HIS A 565 -11.99 -13.18 -9.86
N SER A 566 -13.14 -12.94 -10.52
CA SER A 566 -13.57 -11.61 -11.01
C SER A 566 -13.47 -10.51 -9.96
N LEU A 567 -13.90 -10.78 -8.72
CA LEU A 567 -13.82 -9.82 -7.61
C LEU A 567 -12.38 -9.56 -7.14
N SER A 568 -11.54 -10.59 -7.06
CA SER A 568 -10.12 -10.41 -6.77
C SER A 568 -9.36 -9.80 -7.95
N LEU A 569 -9.84 -9.97 -9.20
CA LEU A 569 -9.29 -9.33 -10.39
C LEU A 569 -9.61 -7.84 -10.38
N ALA A 570 -10.79 -7.45 -9.88
CA ALA A 570 -11.13 -6.07 -9.62
C ALA A 570 -10.30 -5.47 -8.48
N ASP A 571 -10.10 -6.20 -7.37
CA ASP A 571 -9.16 -5.79 -6.31
C ASP A 571 -7.73 -5.65 -6.87
N LEU A 572 -7.30 -6.57 -7.72
CA LEU A 572 -6.03 -6.48 -8.44
C LEU A 572 -5.98 -5.24 -9.32
N ALA A 573 -6.97 -4.99 -10.17
CA ALA A 573 -7.05 -3.83 -11.06
C ALA A 573 -7.00 -2.52 -10.27
N SER A 574 -7.75 -2.43 -9.17
CA SER A 574 -7.77 -1.28 -8.27
C SER A 574 -6.40 -1.05 -7.63
N ARG A 575 -5.76 -2.12 -7.13
CA ARG A 575 -4.42 -2.03 -6.53
C ARG A 575 -3.34 -1.71 -7.55
N LEU A 576 -3.37 -2.29 -8.75
CA LEU A 576 -2.48 -1.94 -9.85
C LEU A 576 -2.67 -0.47 -10.22
N SER A 577 -3.91 -0.02 -10.37
CA SER A 577 -4.23 1.37 -10.69
C SER A 577 -3.70 2.34 -9.63
N ARG A 578 -3.87 1.99 -8.35
CA ARG A 578 -3.41 2.78 -7.21
C ARG A 578 -1.90 2.78 -7.08
N HIS A 579 -1.27 1.63 -7.29
CA HIS A 579 0.18 1.46 -7.18
C HIS A 579 0.91 2.21 -8.29
N PHE A 580 0.41 2.15 -9.52
CA PHE A 580 1.05 2.77 -10.68
C PHE A 580 0.54 4.18 -11.01
N GLY A 581 -0.58 4.62 -10.44
CA GLY A 581 -1.08 5.99 -10.54
C GLY A 581 -1.87 6.31 -11.81
N PHE A 582 -2.27 5.30 -12.58
CA PHE A 582 -3.16 5.43 -13.75
C PHE A 582 -4.17 4.29 -13.75
N ARG A 583 -5.35 4.49 -14.34
CA ARG A 583 -6.43 3.49 -14.34
C ARG A 583 -6.04 2.28 -15.21
N VAL A 584 -5.96 1.11 -14.60
CA VAL A 584 -5.80 -0.21 -15.25
C VAL A 584 -7.20 -0.83 -15.38
N PRO A 585 -7.78 -0.89 -16.59
CA PRO A 585 -9.14 -1.40 -16.76
C PRO A 585 -9.22 -2.91 -16.52
N ILE A 586 -10.23 -3.37 -15.77
CA ILE A 586 -10.49 -4.80 -15.52
C ILE A 586 -10.57 -5.62 -16.82
N PRO A 587 -11.27 -5.18 -17.90
CA PRO A 587 -11.34 -5.95 -19.14
C PRO A 587 -9.97 -6.28 -19.72
N ARG A 588 -9.02 -5.34 -19.64
CA ARG A 588 -7.66 -5.51 -20.18
C ARG A 588 -6.83 -6.52 -19.38
N LEU A 589 -7.14 -6.70 -18.10
CA LEU A 589 -6.54 -7.74 -17.27
C LEU A 589 -7.20 -9.09 -17.52
N ALA A 590 -8.52 -9.11 -17.72
CA ALA A 590 -9.25 -10.33 -18.07
C ALA A 590 -8.82 -10.92 -19.43
N ASP A 591 -8.32 -10.10 -20.35
CA ASP A 591 -7.81 -10.55 -21.66
C ASP A 591 -6.49 -11.34 -21.57
N ASN A 592 -5.55 -10.90 -20.73
CA ASN A 592 -4.22 -11.53 -20.60
C ASN A 592 -3.89 -11.83 -19.14
N THR A 593 -4.36 -12.99 -18.70
CA THR A 593 -4.52 -13.36 -17.30
C THR A 593 -3.28 -13.91 -16.63
N THR A 594 -2.16 -14.00 -17.36
CA THR A 594 -0.86 -14.40 -16.81
C THR A 594 -0.19 -13.27 -16.05
N LEU A 595 0.77 -13.56 -15.16
CA LEU A 595 1.50 -12.53 -14.43
C LEU A 595 2.30 -11.62 -15.38
N ALA A 596 2.95 -12.22 -16.37
CA ALA A 596 3.60 -11.53 -17.48
C ALA A 596 2.60 -10.76 -18.34
N GLY A 597 1.42 -11.35 -18.57
CA GLY A 597 0.34 -10.72 -19.31
C GLY A 597 -0.26 -9.49 -18.64
N HIS A 598 -0.52 -9.56 -17.35
CA HIS A 598 -0.93 -8.41 -16.54
C HIS A 598 0.16 -7.34 -16.50
N LEU A 599 1.44 -7.73 -16.46
CA LEU A 599 2.55 -6.80 -16.61
C LEU A 599 2.55 -6.08 -17.96
N GLU A 600 2.39 -6.82 -19.05
CA GLU A 600 2.26 -6.26 -20.40
C GLU A 600 1.05 -5.33 -20.51
N THR A 601 -0.11 -5.74 -19.98
CA THR A 601 -1.32 -4.92 -19.93
C THR A 601 -1.08 -3.62 -19.16
N VAL A 602 -0.46 -3.68 -17.98
CA VAL A 602 -0.15 -2.50 -17.18
C VAL A 602 0.80 -1.57 -17.93
N ARG A 603 1.83 -2.10 -18.59
CA ARG A 603 2.74 -1.31 -19.43
C ARG A 603 2.03 -0.70 -20.64
N ALA A 604 1.21 -1.46 -21.35
CA ALA A 604 0.45 -0.98 -22.51
C ALA A 604 -0.56 0.12 -22.13
N VAL A 605 -1.22 -0.01 -20.98
CA VAL A 605 -2.14 1.01 -20.45
C VAL A 605 -1.37 2.27 -20.03
N ARG A 606 -0.21 2.13 -19.38
CA ARG A 606 0.69 3.25 -19.08
C ARG A 606 1.09 3.97 -20.36
N ASP A 607 1.53 3.23 -21.37
CA ASP A 607 2.07 3.79 -22.61
C ASP A 607 0.97 4.51 -23.40
N GLY A 608 -0.26 3.97 -23.41
CA GLY A 608 -1.43 4.65 -23.96
C GLY A 608 -1.83 5.92 -23.19
N HIS A 609 -1.79 5.89 -21.86
CA HIS A 609 -2.07 7.07 -21.02
C HIS A 609 -0.99 8.15 -21.18
N THR A 610 0.28 7.75 -21.25
CA THR A 610 1.43 8.62 -21.45
C THR A 610 1.40 9.26 -22.84
N ALA A 611 1.11 8.49 -23.89
CA ALA A 611 0.99 8.98 -25.26
C ALA A 611 -0.14 10.01 -25.41
N ALA A 612 -1.29 9.79 -24.75
CA ALA A 612 -2.41 10.73 -24.78
C ALA A 612 -2.10 12.08 -24.13
N VAL A 613 -1.40 12.10 -22.99
CA VAL A 613 -1.00 13.34 -22.30
C VAL A 613 0.15 14.04 -23.03
N GLN A 614 1.04 13.29 -23.67
CA GLN A 614 2.19 13.83 -24.38
C GLN A 614 1.86 14.37 -25.78
N ALA A 615 0.75 13.93 -26.38
CA ALA A 615 0.27 14.41 -27.67
C ALA A 615 -0.17 15.89 -27.68
N ASP A 616 -0.51 16.47 -26.52
CA ASP A 616 -0.83 17.90 -26.35
C ASP A 616 -0.21 18.50 -25.07
N LEU A 617 1.07 18.20 -24.84
CA LEU A 617 1.81 18.69 -23.67
C LEU A 617 1.74 20.23 -23.48
N PRO A 618 1.79 21.09 -24.54
CA PRO A 618 1.65 22.54 -24.35
C PRO A 618 0.33 22.96 -23.72
N ALA A 619 -0.82 22.40 -24.14
CA ALA A 619 -2.11 22.75 -23.55
C ALA A 619 -2.23 22.25 -22.11
N VAL A 620 -1.71 21.07 -21.82
CA VAL A 620 -1.68 20.49 -20.47
C VAL A 620 -0.84 21.35 -19.52
N LEU A 621 0.35 21.79 -19.93
CA LEU A 621 1.20 22.69 -19.14
C LEU A 621 0.50 24.03 -18.85
N LEU A 622 -0.22 24.59 -19.83
CA LEU A 622 -0.98 25.82 -19.65
C LEU A 622 -2.09 25.63 -18.60
N ALA A 623 -2.89 24.58 -18.74
CA ALA A 623 -3.95 24.24 -17.79
C ALA A 623 -3.40 23.99 -16.37
N ASP A 624 -2.27 23.28 -16.27
CA ASP A 624 -1.64 22.97 -15.00
C ASP A 624 -0.94 24.17 -14.33
N SER A 625 -0.50 25.15 -15.11
CA SER A 625 0.05 26.40 -14.58
C SER A 625 -1.02 27.37 -14.08
N THR A 626 -2.31 27.07 -14.27
CA THR A 626 -3.41 27.93 -13.82
C THR A 626 -3.74 27.64 -12.36
N LEU A 627 -3.82 28.71 -11.56
CA LEU A 627 -4.07 28.64 -10.12
C LEU A 627 -5.58 28.72 -9.84
N ASP A 628 -6.09 27.75 -9.08
CA ASP A 628 -7.52 27.63 -8.75
C ASP A 628 -8.07 28.90 -8.07
N GLU A 629 -9.32 29.26 -8.37
CA GLU A 629 -9.93 30.53 -7.93
C GLU A 629 -10.12 30.65 -6.40
N ASP A 630 -10.18 29.54 -5.69
CA ASP A 630 -10.34 29.48 -4.23
C ASP A 630 -9.00 29.56 -3.47
N ILE A 631 -7.87 29.51 -4.17
CA ILE A 631 -6.54 29.80 -3.61
C ILE A 631 -6.37 31.33 -3.58
N LYS A 632 -6.94 31.94 -2.54
CA LYS A 632 -6.86 33.38 -2.25
C LYS A 632 -6.51 33.56 -0.77
N PRO A 633 -5.42 34.27 -0.44
CA PRO A 633 -5.00 34.47 0.94
C PRO A 633 -5.99 35.40 1.69
N PRO A 634 -5.99 35.39 3.03
CA PRO A 634 -6.72 36.35 3.82
C PRO A 634 -6.14 37.76 3.61
N ALA A 635 -6.97 38.80 3.72
CA ALA A 635 -6.57 40.19 3.43
C ALA A 635 -5.41 40.74 4.29
N ASN A 636 -5.10 40.06 5.40
CA ASN A 636 -4.05 40.42 6.35
C ASN A 636 -2.85 39.46 6.35
N ALA A 637 -2.69 38.61 5.32
CA ALA A 637 -1.55 37.72 5.22
C ALA A 637 -0.24 38.52 5.14
N SER A 638 0.70 38.22 6.05
CA SER A 638 2.03 38.83 6.08
C SER A 638 3.10 37.76 6.17
N ILE A 639 4.30 38.06 5.69
CA ILE A 639 5.43 37.13 5.80
C ILE A 639 5.80 36.90 7.27
N THR A 640 5.88 35.63 7.67
CA THR A 640 6.25 35.19 9.02
C THR A 640 7.68 34.68 8.98
N SER A 641 8.54 35.21 9.85
CA SER A 641 9.91 34.71 10.02
C SER A 641 9.88 33.28 10.56
N ILE A 642 10.65 32.37 9.96
CA ILE A 642 10.70 30.98 10.46
C ILE A 642 11.26 30.88 11.88
N ALA A 643 12.04 31.88 12.33
CA ALA A 643 12.56 31.93 13.69
C ALA A 643 11.49 32.31 14.74
N GLU A 644 10.39 32.92 14.29
CA GLU A 644 9.27 33.37 15.13
C GLU A 644 8.06 32.42 15.03
N ALA A 645 8.13 31.41 14.16
CA ALA A 645 7.07 30.43 13.99
C ALA A 645 7.01 29.45 15.17
N ASN A 646 5.80 29.23 15.70
CA ASN A 646 5.49 28.19 16.67
C ASN A 646 5.30 26.82 15.98
N THR A 647 4.74 26.81 14.77
CA THR A 647 4.47 25.57 14.02
C THR A 647 4.94 25.69 12.57
N VAL A 648 5.78 24.75 12.15
CA VAL A 648 6.28 24.63 10.77
C VAL A 648 5.81 23.32 10.16
N LEU A 649 5.20 23.36 8.98
CA LEU A 649 4.92 22.17 8.17
C LEU A 649 6.10 21.91 7.23
N LEU A 650 6.77 20.77 7.39
CA LEU A 650 7.81 20.29 6.49
C LEU A 650 7.27 19.14 5.64
N THR A 651 7.34 19.29 4.32
CA THR A 651 7.10 18.18 3.39
C THR A 651 8.42 17.61 2.90
N GLY A 652 8.47 16.30 2.66
CA GLY A 652 9.66 15.65 2.09
C GLY A 652 10.71 15.24 3.12
N ALA A 653 10.37 15.20 4.41
CA ALA A 653 11.28 14.85 5.51
C ALA A 653 11.96 13.47 5.38
N THR A 654 11.37 12.55 4.61
CA THR A 654 11.94 11.23 4.30
C THR A 654 12.88 11.22 3.09
N GLY A 655 13.07 12.36 2.42
CA GLY A 655 14.02 12.53 1.32
C GLY A 655 15.40 13.01 1.81
N PHE A 656 16.36 13.11 0.89
CA PHE A 656 17.73 13.51 1.21
C PHE A 656 17.81 14.94 1.77
N LEU A 657 17.43 15.96 1.01
CA LEU A 657 17.42 17.36 1.50
C LEU A 657 16.48 17.54 2.71
N GLY A 658 15.31 16.89 2.69
CA GLY A 658 14.32 17.02 3.75
C GLY A 658 14.81 16.55 5.12
N ALA A 659 15.71 15.55 5.17
CA ALA A 659 16.35 15.12 6.40
C ALA A 659 17.22 16.21 7.04
N PHE A 660 18.01 16.92 6.23
CA PHE A 660 18.85 18.02 6.69
C PHE A 660 18.02 19.26 7.03
N LEU A 661 16.96 19.55 6.26
CA LEU A 661 15.99 20.59 6.61
C LEU A 661 15.33 20.32 7.97
N LEU A 662 14.90 19.08 8.25
CA LEU A 662 14.36 18.71 9.54
C LEU A 662 15.38 18.90 10.67
N SER A 663 16.61 18.43 10.47
CA SER A 663 17.70 18.59 11.44
C SER A 663 17.97 20.07 11.73
N ASP A 664 18.14 20.89 10.70
CA ASP A 664 18.46 22.31 10.86
C ASP A 664 17.25 23.10 11.42
N LEU A 665 16.01 22.74 11.08
CA LEU A 665 14.81 23.35 11.69
C LEU A 665 14.77 23.09 13.20
N LEU A 666 15.07 21.86 13.61
CA LEU A 666 15.15 21.52 15.03
C LEU A 666 16.33 22.20 15.71
N GLU A 667 17.46 22.39 15.05
CA GLU A 667 18.63 23.05 15.65
C GLU A 667 18.47 24.58 15.76
N ASN A 668 17.77 25.21 14.82
CA ASN A 668 17.75 26.68 14.69
C ASN A 668 16.39 27.33 15.02
N THR A 669 15.36 26.54 15.36
CA THR A 669 14.04 27.06 15.75
C THR A 669 13.54 26.37 17.01
N SER A 670 12.66 27.03 17.76
CA SER A 670 11.89 26.42 18.86
C SER A 670 10.55 25.83 18.39
N ALA A 671 10.25 25.89 17.09
CA ALA A 671 8.97 25.47 16.53
C ALA A 671 8.70 23.97 16.74
N LYS A 672 7.42 23.61 16.78
CA LYS A 672 6.93 22.26 16.53
C LYS A 672 6.95 22.01 15.02
N ILE A 673 7.53 20.89 14.59
CA ILE A 673 7.68 20.54 13.18
C ILE A 673 6.69 19.43 12.82
N ILE A 674 5.70 19.75 12.01
CA ILE A 674 4.78 18.76 11.44
C ILE A 674 5.44 18.21 10.17
N CYS A 675 5.72 16.92 10.13
CA CYS A 675 6.30 16.25 8.98
C CYS A 675 5.23 15.48 8.22
N LEU A 676 4.91 15.93 7.01
CA LEU A 676 4.03 15.17 6.11
C LEU A 676 4.81 13.97 5.55
N VAL A 677 4.38 12.76 5.91
CA VAL A 677 4.99 11.51 5.49
C VAL A 677 4.06 10.78 4.53
N ARG A 678 4.59 10.38 3.36
CA ARG A 678 3.79 9.80 2.28
C ARG A 678 3.25 8.40 2.64
N PHE A 679 1.94 8.23 2.65
CA PHE A 679 1.26 6.93 2.66
C PHE A 679 0.32 6.82 1.46
N THR A 680 0.08 5.60 0.96
CA THR A 680 -0.77 5.43 -0.22
C THR A 680 -2.21 5.82 0.09
N ASP A 681 -2.72 5.31 1.21
CA ASP A 681 -4.01 5.63 1.80
C ASP A 681 -3.74 5.92 3.29
N PRO A 682 -3.54 7.20 3.67
CA PRO A 682 -3.16 7.56 5.05
C PRO A 682 -4.31 7.30 6.01
N GLU A 683 -4.06 6.56 7.08
CA GLU A 683 -4.97 6.35 8.21
C GLU A 683 -4.32 6.86 9.52
N ASP A 684 -5.11 7.05 10.59
CA ASP A 684 -4.62 7.65 11.85
C ASP A 684 -3.57 6.76 12.56
N ASP A 685 -3.57 5.46 12.31
CA ASP A 685 -2.64 4.47 12.85
C ASP A 685 -1.28 4.41 12.12
N ASP A 686 -1.15 5.06 10.96
CA ASP A 686 0.10 5.11 10.17
C ASP A 686 1.22 5.95 10.82
N GLN A 687 0.91 6.71 11.87
CA GLN A 687 1.89 7.58 12.55
C GLN A 687 3.15 6.82 12.98
N ALA A 688 3.00 5.60 13.53
CA ALA A 688 4.13 4.77 13.95
C ALA A 688 5.02 4.37 12.77
N GLY A 689 4.41 4.05 11.63
CA GLY A 689 5.12 3.78 10.38
C GLY A 689 5.88 5.02 9.87
N GLY A 690 5.30 6.21 10.04
CA GLY A 690 5.92 7.46 9.65
C GLY A 690 7.15 7.80 10.51
N VAL A 691 7.05 7.58 11.84
CA VAL A 691 8.20 7.69 12.75
C VAL A 691 9.32 6.74 12.33
N ALA A 692 9.00 5.48 12.04
CA ALA A 692 9.99 4.49 11.62
C ALA A 692 10.73 4.91 10.34
N ARG A 693 10.02 5.48 9.36
CA ARG A 693 10.62 5.95 8.09
C ARG A 693 11.55 7.14 8.29
N ILE A 694 11.14 8.15 9.07
CA ILE A 694 11.99 9.29 9.41
C ILE A 694 13.21 8.83 10.20
N ARG A 695 13.00 7.97 11.21
CA ARG A 695 14.08 7.42 12.03
C ARG A 695 15.12 6.70 11.20
N ARG A 696 14.69 5.80 10.33
CA ARG A 696 15.60 5.08 9.42
C ARG A 696 16.40 6.04 8.56
N ASN A 697 15.72 6.99 7.89
CA ASN A 697 16.39 7.96 7.01
C ASN A 697 17.42 8.83 7.76
N LEU A 698 17.07 9.31 8.97
CA LEU A 698 17.99 10.09 9.79
C LEU A 698 19.15 9.26 10.34
N LEU A 699 18.94 7.98 10.68
CA LEU A 699 20.01 7.07 11.08
C LEU A 699 20.99 6.82 9.91
N ASP A 700 20.47 6.55 8.72
CA ASP A 700 21.26 6.30 7.51
C ASP A 700 22.15 7.51 7.15
N LEU A 701 21.66 8.72 7.41
CA LEU A 701 22.38 9.97 7.15
C LEU A 701 23.25 10.45 8.32
N GLY A 702 23.18 9.78 9.49
CA GLY A 702 23.95 10.14 10.69
C GLY A 702 23.40 11.37 11.45
N LEU A 703 22.09 11.63 11.34
CA LEU A 703 21.40 12.80 11.91
C LEU A 703 20.50 12.47 13.11
N TRP A 704 20.16 11.19 13.36
CA TRP A 704 19.22 10.81 14.42
C TRP A 704 19.73 11.15 15.83
N ARG A 705 18.84 11.70 16.67
CA ARG A 705 19.01 11.84 18.13
C ARG A 705 17.68 11.48 18.79
N ASP A 706 17.72 10.82 19.95
CA ASP A 706 16.49 10.33 20.59
C ASP A 706 15.54 11.46 21.01
N THR A 707 16.06 12.68 21.21
CA THR A 707 15.28 13.88 21.56
C THR A 707 14.61 14.56 20.36
N LEU A 708 14.91 14.18 19.10
CA LEU A 708 14.34 14.85 17.93
C LEU A 708 12.82 14.74 17.89
N MET A 709 12.26 13.61 18.34
CA MET A 709 10.82 13.35 18.30
C MET A 709 10.01 14.17 19.31
N GLU A 710 10.64 14.85 20.27
CA GLU A 710 9.95 15.70 21.25
C GLU A 710 9.23 16.88 20.60
N ARG A 711 9.71 17.35 19.43
CA ARG A 711 9.14 18.47 18.68
C ARG A 711 8.69 18.10 17.26
N VAL A 712 8.66 16.82 16.93
CA VAL A 712 8.23 16.34 15.60
C VAL A 712 6.86 15.67 15.72
N GLU A 713 5.90 16.17 14.96
CA GLU A 713 4.60 15.55 14.75
C GLU A 713 4.57 14.88 13.38
N ILE A 714 4.10 13.63 13.30
CA ILE A 714 3.96 12.92 12.04
C ILE A 714 2.55 13.14 11.52
N LEU A 715 2.46 13.62 10.27
CA LEU A 715 1.21 13.72 9.54
C LEU A 715 1.24 12.69 8.38
N PRO A 716 0.60 11.52 8.54
CA PRO A 716 0.37 10.62 7.42
C PRO A 716 -0.45 11.36 6.35
N GLY A 717 0.04 11.39 5.11
CA GLY A 717 -0.63 12.11 4.03
C GLY A 717 -0.13 11.69 2.67
N ASN A 718 -0.78 12.15 1.60
CA ASN A 718 -0.37 11.89 0.23
C ASN A 718 -0.59 13.12 -0.65
N LEU A 719 0.50 13.74 -1.09
CA LEU A 719 0.46 14.94 -1.94
C LEU A 719 -0.26 14.74 -3.28
N SER A 720 -0.38 13.50 -3.77
CA SER A 720 -1.15 13.22 -4.99
C SER A 720 -2.66 13.18 -4.77
N ARG A 721 -3.14 13.33 -3.53
CA ARG A 721 -4.57 13.32 -3.17
C ARG A 721 -5.03 14.75 -2.82
N PRO A 722 -6.29 15.12 -3.13
CA PRO A 722 -6.89 16.33 -2.61
C PRO A 722 -6.77 16.37 -1.07
N GLN A 723 -6.48 17.55 -0.51
CA GLN A 723 -6.31 17.75 0.93
C GLN A 723 -5.33 16.76 1.59
N PHE A 724 -4.35 16.28 0.85
CA PHE A 724 -3.39 15.25 1.27
C PHE A 724 -4.02 13.89 1.64
N GLY A 725 -5.29 13.66 1.30
CA GLY A 725 -6.06 12.50 1.75
C GLY A 725 -6.68 12.64 3.15
N LEU A 726 -6.59 13.84 3.75
CA LEU A 726 -7.23 14.16 5.02
C LEU A 726 -8.72 14.46 4.84
N SER A 727 -9.49 14.39 5.92
CA SER A 727 -10.83 14.98 5.95
C SER A 727 -10.74 16.50 5.85
N SER A 728 -11.80 17.15 5.36
CA SER A 728 -11.82 18.61 5.25
C SER A 728 -11.70 19.32 6.61
N GLU A 729 -12.21 18.71 7.67
CA GLU A 729 -12.07 19.22 9.04
C GLU A 729 -10.60 19.16 9.51
N ALA A 730 -9.92 18.03 9.32
CA ALA A 730 -8.51 17.89 9.68
C ALA A 730 -7.59 18.79 8.84
N PHE A 731 -7.93 18.99 7.56
CA PHE A 731 -7.22 19.93 6.68
C PHE A 731 -7.38 21.38 7.15
N ASP A 732 -8.59 21.77 7.56
CA ASP A 732 -8.87 23.12 8.06
C ASP A 732 -8.23 23.36 9.44
N GLU A 733 -8.22 22.34 10.31
CA GLU A 733 -7.49 22.39 11.58
C GLU A 733 -5.98 22.57 11.35
N LEU A 734 -5.41 21.82 10.39
CA LEU A 734 -4.01 21.96 10.01
C LEU A 734 -3.72 23.36 9.48
N ALA A 735 -4.59 23.92 8.63
CA ALA A 735 -4.45 25.27 8.10
C ALA A 735 -4.45 26.32 9.21
N GLY A 736 -5.28 26.14 10.26
CA GLY A 736 -5.38 27.09 11.38
C GLY A 736 -4.15 27.14 12.30
N ARG A 737 -3.32 26.08 12.33
CA ARG A 737 -2.15 25.99 13.22
C ARG A 737 -0.80 26.27 12.54
N VAL A 738 -0.70 26.07 11.22
CA VAL A 738 0.58 26.17 10.49
C VAL A 738 0.87 27.63 10.14
N GLN A 739 2.07 28.12 10.48
CA GLN A 739 2.47 29.50 10.23
C GLN A 739 3.51 29.63 9.11
N VAL A 740 4.38 28.62 8.96
CA VAL A 740 5.37 28.53 7.89
C VAL A 740 5.33 27.11 7.29
N ILE A 741 5.37 27.02 5.97
CA ILE A 741 5.43 25.76 5.23
C ILE A 741 6.76 25.71 4.49
N VAL A 742 7.58 24.70 4.76
CA VAL A 742 8.76 24.36 3.94
C VAL A 742 8.38 23.23 3.01
N HIS A 743 8.08 23.57 1.75
CA HIS A 743 7.63 22.61 0.75
C HIS A 743 8.82 22.05 -0.05
N ALA A 744 9.39 20.93 0.43
CA ALA A 744 10.53 20.25 -0.20
C ALA A 744 10.19 18.87 -0.82
N ALA A 745 8.95 18.41 -0.70
CA ALA A 745 8.51 17.16 -1.31
C ALA A 745 8.34 17.28 -2.83
N ALA A 746 8.92 16.34 -3.56
CA ALA A 746 8.66 16.09 -4.97
C ALA A 746 8.95 14.62 -5.30
N THR A 747 8.29 14.09 -6.31
CA THR A 747 8.74 12.86 -6.98
C THR A 747 9.83 13.27 -7.97
N VAL A 748 11.05 12.81 -7.72
CA VAL A 748 12.25 13.14 -8.51
C VAL A 748 12.61 11.94 -9.37
N ASN A 749 12.39 12.05 -10.68
CA ASN A 749 12.85 11.06 -11.65
C ASN A 749 13.09 11.77 -12.99
N LEU A 750 14.35 11.85 -13.41
CA LEU A 750 14.77 12.58 -14.61
C LEU A 750 14.47 11.84 -15.92
N VAL A 751 13.92 10.62 -15.85
CA VAL A 751 13.56 9.81 -17.02
C VAL A 751 12.04 9.79 -17.22
N TYR A 752 11.27 10.01 -16.15
CA TYR A 752 9.82 9.90 -16.22
C TYR A 752 9.19 11.07 -16.98
N PRO A 753 8.15 10.80 -17.79
CA PRO A 753 7.43 11.84 -18.52
C PRO A 753 6.64 12.71 -17.55
N TYR A 754 6.31 13.93 -17.99
CA TYR A 754 5.53 14.92 -17.24
C TYR A 754 4.30 14.31 -16.53
N ALA A 755 3.52 13.51 -17.27
CA ALA A 755 2.29 12.88 -16.79
C ALA A 755 2.49 12.05 -15.50
N ALA A 756 3.59 11.29 -15.42
CA ALA A 756 3.87 10.38 -14.31
C ALA A 756 4.24 11.13 -13.00
N LEU A 757 4.73 12.36 -13.11
CA LEU A 757 5.20 13.16 -11.98
C LEU A 757 4.19 14.24 -11.55
N ARG A 758 3.23 14.56 -12.44
CA ARG A 758 2.21 15.60 -12.31
C ARG A 758 1.46 15.56 -10.98
N GLY A 759 0.97 14.40 -10.56
CA GLY A 759 0.09 14.28 -9.38
C GLY A 759 0.74 14.80 -8.10
N ALA A 760 1.94 14.32 -7.78
CA ALA A 760 2.64 14.71 -6.56
C ALA A 760 3.28 16.11 -6.66
N ASN A 761 3.85 16.46 -7.82
CA ASN A 761 4.63 17.69 -7.98
C ASN A 761 3.75 18.91 -8.22
N ILE A 762 2.61 18.77 -8.89
CA ILE A 762 1.72 19.88 -9.25
C ILE A 762 0.47 19.85 -8.40
N GLY A 763 -0.24 18.72 -8.38
CA GLY A 763 -1.42 18.55 -7.51
C GLY A 763 -1.07 18.79 -6.05
N GLY A 764 0.05 18.21 -5.59
CA GLY A 764 0.57 18.44 -4.23
C GLY A 764 0.89 19.90 -3.93
N THR A 765 1.54 20.62 -4.86
CA THR A 765 1.82 22.05 -4.67
C THR A 765 0.53 22.88 -4.65
N ARG A 766 -0.49 22.55 -5.47
CA ARG A 766 -1.81 23.22 -5.40
C ARG A 766 -2.42 23.08 -4.00
N GLU A 767 -2.43 21.87 -3.44
CA GLU A 767 -3.01 21.64 -2.11
C GLU A 767 -2.21 22.30 -0.99
N ILE A 768 -0.88 22.40 -1.12
CA ILE A 768 -0.04 23.18 -0.19
C ILE A 768 -0.39 24.68 -0.26
N LEU A 769 -0.56 25.24 -1.45
CA LEU A 769 -0.96 26.63 -1.63
C LEU A 769 -2.38 26.88 -1.12
N ARG A 770 -3.29 25.91 -1.26
CA ARG A 770 -4.65 25.94 -0.70
C ARG A 770 -4.63 25.97 0.83
N LEU A 771 -3.83 25.09 1.45
CA LEU A 771 -3.62 25.07 2.90
C LEU A 771 -3.08 26.43 3.39
N ALA A 772 -2.03 26.93 2.71
CA ALA A 772 -1.41 28.20 3.04
C ALA A 772 -2.38 29.38 2.92
N SER A 773 -3.22 29.38 1.89
CA SER A 773 -4.21 30.44 1.64
C SER A 773 -5.35 30.44 2.66
N LYS A 774 -5.69 29.29 3.27
CA LYS A 774 -6.66 29.26 4.37
C LYS A 774 -6.10 29.86 5.67
N GLY A 775 -4.85 29.53 6.01
CA GLY A 775 -4.21 29.96 7.26
C GLY A 775 -3.41 31.26 7.19
N GLY A 776 -3.14 31.78 5.99
CA GLY A 776 -2.19 32.89 5.77
C GLY A 776 -0.73 32.50 6.00
N ALA A 777 -0.38 31.21 5.89
CA ALA A 777 0.95 30.71 6.18
C ALA A 777 1.99 31.15 5.12
N THR A 778 3.22 31.40 5.56
CA THR A 778 4.34 31.70 4.64
C THR A 778 4.87 30.43 3.98
N VAL A 779 4.95 30.40 2.65
CA VAL A 779 5.43 29.24 1.89
C VAL A 779 6.87 29.45 1.43
N GLN A 780 7.76 28.61 1.95
CA GLN A 780 9.14 28.45 1.51
C GLN A 780 9.18 27.27 0.52
N TYR A 781 9.02 27.55 -0.76
CA TYR A 781 9.00 26.54 -1.82
C TYR A 781 10.41 26.16 -2.25
N VAL A 782 10.77 24.88 -2.15
CA VAL A 782 12.07 24.40 -2.61
C VAL A 782 11.94 23.96 -4.06
N SER A 783 12.68 24.62 -4.95
CA SER A 783 12.76 24.35 -6.37
C SER A 783 14.13 23.79 -6.79
N THR A 784 14.37 23.69 -8.08
CA THR A 784 15.57 23.10 -8.69
C THR A 784 16.09 23.98 -9.82
N ASN A 785 17.39 23.91 -10.13
CA ASN A 785 17.97 24.51 -11.33
C ASN A 785 17.37 23.91 -12.62
N GLY A 786 16.87 22.67 -12.59
CA GLY A 786 16.23 22.00 -13.73
C GLY A 786 14.93 22.65 -14.26
N VAL A 787 14.45 23.74 -13.65
CA VAL A 787 13.36 24.56 -14.20
C VAL A 787 13.81 25.48 -15.34
N LEU A 788 15.12 25.53 -15.62
CA LEU A 788 15.74 26.31 -16.66
C LEU A 788 16.56 25.40 -17.59
N PRO A 789 16.70 25.75 -18.88
CA PRO A 789 17.54 25.00 -19.80
C PRO A 789 19.03 25.23 -19.47
N PRO A 790 19.93 24.42 -20.06
CA PRO A 790 21.38 24.62 -19.94
C PRO A 790 21.80 26.07 -20.21
N SER A 791 22.67 26.62 -19.37
CA SER A 791 23.11 28.02 -19.45
C SER A 791 24.51 28.13 -20.06
N GLY A 792 24.79 29.26 -20.73
CA GLY A 792 26.15 29.65 -21.12
C GLY A 792 27.06 29.98 -19.91
N GLU A 793 28.18 30.65 -20.17
CA GLU A 793 29.19 30.95 -19.13
C GLU A 793 28.65 31.84 -17.99
N ASN A 794 27.72 32.75 -18.28
CA ASN A 794 27.23 33.75 -17.32
C ASN A 794 26.09 33.28 -16.41
N GLY A 795 25.59 32.05 -16.57
CA GLY A 795 24.46 31.51 -15.79
C GLY A 795 23.12 32.25 -16.01
N TRP A 796 22.06 31.77 -15.36
CA TRP A 796 20.75 32.42 -15.37
C TRP A 796 20.54 33.30 -14.13
N SER A 797 20.07 34.53 -14.33
CA SER A 797 19.73 35.46 -13.23
C SER A 797 18.49 35.00 -12.44
N GLU A 798 18.34 35.46 -11.19
CA GLU A 798 17.18 35.17 -10.33
C GLU A 798 15.83 35.62 -10.91
N HIS A 799 15.82 36.56 -11.85
CA HIS A 799 14.61 37.03 -12.53
C HIS A 799 14.20 36.16 -13.72
N THR A 800 15.03 35.18 -14.10
CA THR A 800 14.78 34.37 -15.29
C THR A 800 13.61 33.44 -15.07
N MET A 801 12.59 33.58 -15.91
CA MET A 801 11.46 32.66 -16.07
C MET A 801 11.32 32.31 -17.55
N MET A 802 11.20 31.02 -17.85
CA MET A 802 10.98 30.54 -19.22
C MET A 802 9.49 30.60 -19.58
N ASP A 803 9.18 30.88 -20.85
CA ASP A 803 7.82 30.91 -21.39
C ASP A 803 7.25 29.48 -21.50
N VAL A 804 5.97 29.29 -21.18
CA VAL A 804 5.27 27.98 -21.24
C VAL A 804 5.44 27.27 -22.58
N LYS A 805 5.49 28.02 -23.69
CA LYS A 805 5.65 27.46 -25.04
C LYS A 805 7.02 26.83 -25.28
N ASP A 806 8.02 27.27 -24.53
CA ASP A 806 9.39 26.78 -24.64
C ASP A 806 9.64 25.56 -23.75
N VAL A 807 8.82 25.35 -22.70
CA VAL A 807 8.97 24.27 -21.72
C VAL A 807 9.05 22.87 -22.38
N PRO A 808 8.16 22.48 -23.31
CA PRO A 808 8.19 21.14 -23.93
C PRO A 808 9.47 20.85 -24.72
N THR A 809 10.13 21.89 -25.24
CA THR A 809 11.25 21.75 -26.18
C THR A 809 12.60 22.03 -25.54
N LYS A 810 12.63 22.87 -24.48
CA LYS A 810 13.86 23.31 -23.82
C LYS A 810 14.14 22.59 -22.50
N LEU A 811 13.13 22.04 -21.82
CA LEU A 811 13.36 21.18 -20.65
C LEU A 811 13.29 19.72 -21.06
N LEU A 812 14.41 19.03 -20.81
CA LEU A 812 14.71 17.71 -21.35
C LEU A 812 13.97 16.57 -20.62
N ASP A 813 13.44 16.84 -19.42
CA ASP A 813 12.83 15.82 -18.57
C ASP A 813 11.52 16.30 -17.91
N GLY A 814 10.65 15.33 -17.57
CA GLY A 814 9.36 15.62 -16.94
C GLY A 814 9.48 16.19 -15.53
N TYR A 815 10.60 15.96 -14.82
CA TYR A 815 10.80 16.52 -13.49
C TYR A 815 11.02 18.03 -13.56
N GLY A 816 11.91 18.51 -14.43
CA GLY A 816 12.11 19.93 -14.72
C GLY A 816 10.82 20.62 -15.16
N GLN A 817 10.06 19.99 -16.06
CA GLN A 817 8.77 20.50 -16.53
C GLN A 817 7.74 20.63 -15.38
N THR A 818 7.57 19.60 -14.55
CA THR A 818 6.63 19.67 -13.40
C THR A 818 7.08 20.68 -12.34
N LYS A 819 8.38 20.84 -12.09
CA LYS A 819 8.92 21.85 -11.17
C LYS A 819 8.73 23.27 -11.71
N TRP A 820 8.89 23.49 -13.01
CA TRP A 820 8.58 24.77 -13.65
C TRP A 820 7.11 25.13 -13.47
N VAL A 821 6.19 24.19 -13.68
CA VAL A 821 4.74 24.45 -13.47
C VAL A 821 4.43 24.78 -12.01
N ALA A 822 5.02 24.02 -11.07
CA ALA A 822 4.83 24.29 -9.66
C ALA A 822 5.39 25.66 -9.24
N GLU A 823 6.51 26.12 -9.81
CA GLU A 823 6.97 27.51 -9.63
C GLU A 823 5.95 28.53 -10.14
N GLN A 824 5.32 28.30 -11.30
CA GLN A 824 4.26 29.21 -11.81
C GLN A 824 3.08 29.32 -10.84
N LEU A 825 2.66 28.20 -10.25
CA LEU A 825 1.58 28.19 -9.26
C LEU A 825 1.96 29.01 -8.02
N VAL A 826 3.19 28.83 -7.51
CA VAL A 826 3.69 29.56 -6.34
C VAL A 826 3.80 31.06 -6.64
N LEU A 827 4.31 31.45 -7.82
CA LEU A 827 4.40 32.86 -8.24
C LEU A 827 3.02 33.50 -8.34
N LYS A 828 2.06 32.85 -9.01
CA LYS A 828 0.67 33.34 -9.11
C LYS A 828 -0.01 33.46 -7.75
N ALA A 829 0.28 32.57 -6.80
CA ALA A 829 -0.22 32.69 -5.44
C ALA A 829 0.41 33.91 -4.73
N GLY A 830 1.70 34.17 -4.96
CA GLY A 830 2.39 35.38 -4.52
C GLY A 830 1.79 36.67 -5.09
N GLU A 831 1.48 36.69 -6.38
CA GLU A 831 0.79 37.81 -7.05
C GLU A 831 -0.61 38.08 -6.46
N ARG A 832 -1.28 37.04 -5.94
CA ARG A 832 -2.54 37.16 -5.20
C ARG A 832 -2.36 37.58 -3.73
N GLY A 833 -1.14 37.86 -3.28
CA GLY A 833 -0.82 38.35 -1.94
C GLY A 833 -0.41 37.28 -0.93
N LEU A 834 -0.22 36.02 -1.34
CA LEU A 834 0.24 34.98 -0.42
C LEU A 834 1.74 35.18 -0.16
N PRO A 835 2.23 35.15 1.11
CA PRO A 835 3.65 35.28 1.39
C PRO A 835 4.41 34.04 0.93
N VAL A 836 5.11 34.13 -0.20
CA VAL A 836 5.85 33.02 -0.80
C VAL A 836 7.31 33.40 -1.09
N LYS A 837 8.22 32.43 -0.95
CA LYS A 837 9.62 32.50 -1.41
C LYS A 837 9.99 31.21 -2.11
N ILE A 838 10.77 31.30 -3.18
CA ILE A 838 11.18 30.19 -4.03
C ILE A 838 12.71 30.02 -3.92
N HIS A 839 13.16 28.83 -3.57
CA HIS A 839 14.58 28.51 -3.41
C HIS A 839 15.02 27.56 -4.52
N ARG A 840 15.68 28.06 -5.57
CA ARG A 840 16.22 27.22 -6.64
C ARG A 840 17.55 26.62 -6.23
N CYS A 841 17.53 25.33 -5.90
CA CYS A 841 18.71 24.58 -5.53
C CYS A 841 19.55 24.20 -6.77
N GLY A 842 20.87 24.21 -6.63
CA GLY A 842 21.76 23.55 -7.59
C GLY A 842 21.66 22.02 -7.50
N THR A 843 22.60 21.33 -8.14
CA THR A 843 22.78 19.87 -8.01
C THR A 843 23.28 19.56 -6.60
N ILE A 844 22.38 19.08 -5.75
CA ILE A 844 22.65 18.85 -4.34
C ILE A 844 23.63 17.67 -4.19
N SER A 845 24.80 17.96 -3.61
CA SER A 845 25.85 16.99 -3.30
C SER A 845 25.88 16.63 -1.81
N GLY A 846 26.88 15.85 -1.38
CA GLY A 846 26.99 15.37 -0.01
C GLY A 846 27.06 16.45 1.08
N HIS A 847 26.98 16.00 2.33
CA HIS A 847 27.13 16.85 3.51
C HIS A 847 28.60 17.25 3.69
N SER A 848 28.89 18.54 3.80
CA SER A 848 30.26 19.06 3.75
C SER A 848 31.16 18.62 4.91
N LEU A 849 30.58 18.17 6.03
CA LEU A 849 31.31 17.73 7.23
C LEU A 849 31.39 16.21 7.42
N THR A 850 30.33 15.49 7.04
CA THR A 850 30.22 14.03 7.27
C THR A 850 30.41 13.23 5.99
N GLY A 851 30.27 13.88 4.84
CA GLY A 851 30.26 13.25 3.52
C GLY A 851 28.98 12.48 3.21
N SER A 852 27.99 12.48 4.13
CA SER A 852 26.69 11.82 3.93
C SER A 852 26.09 12.28 2.61
N ALA A 853 25.96 11.36 1.65
CA ALA A 853 25.55 11.65 0.28
C ALA A 853 24.30 10.87 -0.11
N ASN A 854 23.54 11.42 -1.05
CA ASN A 854 22.44 10.68 -1.67
C ASN A 854 23.03 9.49 -2.43
N ALA A 855 22.59 8.28 -2.10
CA ALA A 855 23.01 7.08 -2.82
C ALA A 855 22.56 7.15 -4.30
N TRP A 856 21.43 7.79 -4.62
CA TRP A 856 20.91 7.82 -5.98
C TRP A 856 21.35 9.06 -6.79
N ASP A 857 22.60 9.51 -6.62
CA ASP A 857 23.17 10.66 -7.33
C ASP A 857 24.03 10.24 -8.54
N LEU A 858 23.68 10.77 -9.72
CA LEU A 858 24.32 10.42 -11.00
C LEU A 858 25.78 10.87 -11.05
N LEU A 859 26.10 12.07 -10.57
CA LEU A 859 27.47 12.58 -10.60
C LEU A 859 28.37 11.76 -9.66
N THR A 860 27.90 11.44 -8.47
CA THR A 860 28.57 10.52 -7.54
C THR A 860 28.79 9.14 -8.17
N ALA A 861 27.79 8.60 -8.88
CA ALA A 861 27.94 7.33 -9.59
C ALA A 861 29.03 7.38 -10.67
N LEU A 862 29.05 8.43 -11.49
CA LEU A 862 30.09 8.63 -12.51
C LEU A 862 31.48 8.73 -11.89
N LEU A 863 31.64 9.48 -10.79
CA LEU A 863 32.93 9.62 -10.10
C LEU A 863 33.39 8.27 -9.50
N VAL A 864 32.51 7.58 -8.77
CA VAL A 864 32.82 6.29 -8.13
C VAL A 864 33.16 5.22 -9.17
N GLU A 865 32.38 5.10 -10.24
CA GLU A 865 32.62 4.10 -11.27
C GLU A 865 33.87 4.42 -12.11
N SER A 866 34.18 5.69 -12.33
CA SER A 866 35.44 6.11 -12.96
C SER A 866 36.65 5.70 -12.10
N ILE A 867 36.58 5.92 -10.78
CA ILE A 867 37.62 5.47 -9.84
C ILE A 867 37.77 3.95 -9.87
N ARG A 868 36.67 3.21 -9.92
CA ARG A 868 36.68 1.73 -9.97
C ARG A 868 37.25 1.19 -11.29
N LEU A 869 36.98 1.86 -12.40
CA LEU A 869 37.55 1.51 -13.71
C LEU A 869 39.03 1.87 -13.80
N GLY A 870 39.49 2.87 -13.04
CA GLY A 870 40.80 3.50 -13.21
C GLY A 870 40.85 4.43 -14.43
N TYR A 871 39.69 4.79 -14.99
CA TYR A 871 39.57 5.68 -16.15
C TYR A 871 38.46 6.71 -15.91
N ALA A 872 38.73 7.96 -16.27
CA ALA A 872 37.80 9.08 -16.16
C ALA A 872 37.35 9.53 -17.56
N PRO A 873 36.05 9.84 -17.76
CA PRO A 873 35.58 10.34 -19.03
C PRO A 873 36.09 11.76 -19.28
N GLU A 874 36.69 11.97 -20.44
CA GLU A 874 37.13 13.26 -20.93
C GLU A 874 36.05 13.85 -21.84
N VAL A 875 35.27 14.77 -21.27
CA VAL A 875 34.21 15.49 -21.98
C VAL A 875 34.52 16.98 -21.94
N GLU A 876 34.84 17.55 -23.11
CA GLU A 876 35.07 18.99 -23.24
C GLU A 876 33.83 19.79 -22.79
N GLY A 877 34.05 20.80 -21.95
CA GLY A 877 32.99 21.66 -21.42
C GLY A 877 32.19 21.08 -20.24
N TRP A 878 32.48 19.85 -19.80
CA TRP A 878 31.82 19.27 -18.64
C TRP A 878 32.26 19.96 -17.33
N ARG A 879 31.28 20.51 -16.62
CA ARG A 879 31.45 21.20 -15.34
C ARG A 879 30.68 20.45 -14.25
N ALA A 880 31.27 20.31 -13.07
CA ALA A 880 30.68 19.64 -11.93
C ALA A 880 29.99 20.67 -11.01
N GLU A 881 28.67 20.81 -11.17
CA GLU A 881 27.83 21.51 -10.19
C GLU A 881 27.64 20.56 -9.00
N MET A 882 28.20 20.94 -7.85
CA MET A 882 28.11 20.17 -6.61
C MET A 882 27.86 21.13 -5.46
N THR A 883 26.58 21.32 -5.12
CA THR A 883 26.16 22.21 -4.03
C THR A 883 25.95 21.40 -2.75
N PRO A 884 26.73 21.57 -1.67
CA PRO A 884 26.61 20.73 -0.46
C PRO A 884 25.25 20.86 0.23
N VAL A 885 24.67 19.75 0.67
CA VAL A 885 23.30 19.72 1.22
C VAL A 885 23.12 20.57 2.48
N ASP A 886 24.11 20.63 3.37
CA ASP A 886 24.04 21.49 4.56
C ASP A 886 24.11 22.98 4.24
N PHE A 887 24.79 23.35 3.16
CA PHE A 887 24.75 24.71 2.68
C PHE A 887 23.34 25.06 2.17
N VAL A 888 22.70 24.14 1.43
CA VAL A 888 21.33 24.33 0.93
C VAL A 888 20.32 24.46 2.07
N SER A 889 20.29 23.50 3.01
CA SER A 889 19.33 23.49 4.12
C SER A 889 19.49 24.70 5.04
N LYS A 890 20.73 25.04 5.44
CA LYS A 890 21.01 26.24 6.25
C LYS A 890 20.66 27.52 5.51
N SER A 891 20.89 27.60 4.20
CA SER A 891 20.53 28.77 3.40
C SER A 891 19.02 28.95 3.33
N ILE A 892 18.25 27.88 3.10
CA ILE A 892 16.77 27.94 3.08
C ILE A 892 16.25 28.47 4.42
N ILE A 893 16.70 27.92 5.54
CA ILE A 893 16.25 28.33 6.88
C ILE A 893 16.68 29.76 7.18
N HIS A 894 17.92 30.13 6.85
CA HIS A 894 18.41 31.49 7.05
C HIS A 894 17.64 32.50 6.20
N LEU A 895 17.44 32.24 4.91
CA LEU A 895 16.66 33.12 4.02
C LEU A 895 15.20 33.21 4.46
N SER A 896 14.67 32.17 5.10
CA SER A 896 13.32 32.19 5.70
C SER A 896 13.21 33.14 6.91
N THR A 897 14.32 33.68 7.43
CA THR A 897 14.33 34.75 8.44
C THR A 897 14.40 36.15 7.82
N GLN A 898 14.68 36.26 6.52
CA GLN A 898 14.87 37.53 5.81
C GLN A 898 13.52 38.09 5.34
N THR A 899 12.66 38.46 6.29
CA THR A 899 11.30 38.97 6.01
C THR A 899 11.26 40.31 5.27
N GLN A 900 12.35 41.09 5.35
CA GLN A 900 12.50 42.40 4.72
C GLN A 900 12.93 42.33 3.25
N ALA A 901 13.24 41.14 2.72
CA ALA A 901 13.68 40.99 1.34
C ALA A 901 12.46 41.01 0.39
N ASP A 902 12.40 41.96 -0.52
CA ASP A 902 11.36 42.01 -1.58
C ASP A 902 11.54 40.90 -2.63
N GLN A 903 12.72 40.28 -2.68
CA GLN A 903 13.06 39.21 -3.61
C GLN A 903 12.26 37.92 -3.33
N THR A 904 11.58 37.40 -4.35
CA THR A 904 10.78 36.16 -4.26
C THR A 904 11.61 34.90 -4.57
N VAL A 905 12.51 34.96 -5.55
CA VAL A 905 13.29 33.81 -6.04
C VAL A 905 14.75 33.94 -5.57
N PHE A 906 15.27 32.91 -4.93
CA PHE A 906 16.66 32.83 -4.45
C PHE A 906 17.40 31.67 -5.12
N HIS A 907 18.60 31.92 -5.62
CA HIS A 907 19.46 30.93 -6.25
C HIS A 907 20.50 30.40 -5.27
N LEU A 908 20.45 29.10 -5.00
CA LEU A 908 21.34 28.39 -4.08
C LEU A 908 22.38 27.52 -4.78
N GLY A 909 22.44 27.54 -6.12
CA GLY A 909 23.47 26.83 -6.88
C GLY A 909 24.84 27.52 -6.85
N ASP A 910 25.85 26.80 -7.32
CA ASP A 910 27.18 27.32 -7.63
C ASP A 910 27.13 28.17 -8.91
N PRO A 911 27.43 29.49 -8.84
CA PRO A 911 27.46 30.34 -10.01
C PRO A 911 28.73 30.13 -10.85
N ASN A 912 29.72 29.39 -10.34
CA ASN A 912 30.95 29.07 -11.06
C ASN A 912 31.39 27.61 -10.80
N PRO A 913 30.66 26.62 -11.34
CA PRO A 913 30.98 25.20 -11.14
C PRO A 913 32.35 24.83 -11.71
N VAL A 914 33.09 23.97 -10.99
CA VAL A 914 34.45 23.58 -11.37
C VAL A 914 34.46 22.68 -12.61
N ASN A 915 35.54 22.71 -13.40
CA ASN A 915 35.71 21.77 -14.49
C ASN A 915 35.90 20.35 -13.94
N THR A 916 35.24 19.35 -14.56
CA THR A 916 35.31 17.96 -14.06
C THR A 916 36.72 17.38 -14.14
N ARG A 917 37.59 17.86 -15.04
CA ARG A 917 39.01 17.51 -15.06
C ARG A 917 39.70 17.82 -13.73
N SER A 918 39.44 19.00 -13.16
CA SER A 918 39.99 19.40 -11.87
C SER A 918 39.45 18.56 -10.70
N VAL A 919 38.22 18.03 -10.82
CA VAL A 919 37.68 17.07 -9.84
C VAL A 919 38.48 15.77 -9.86
N PHE A 920 38.76 15.22 -11.05
CA PHE A 920 39.57 14.00 -11.18
C PHE A 920 41.05 14.21 -10.82
N GLU A 921 41.62 15.39 -11.07
CA GLU A 921 42.96 15.77 -10.59
C GLU A 921 43.01 15.77 -9.05
N ASN A 922 42.04 16.39 -8.38
CA ASN A 922 41.95 16.37 -6.93
C ASN A 922 41.73 14.94 -6.37
N LEU A 923 40.94 14.11 -7.05
CA LEU A 923 40.75 12.70 -6.66
C LEU A 923 42.04 11.88 -6.85
N ASN A 924 42.84 12.17 -7.88
CA ASN A 924 44.16 11.58 -8.07
C ASN A 924 45.08 11.90 -6.88
N ASP A 925 45.11 13.14 -6.40
CA ASP A 925 45.89 13.56 -5.23
C ASP A 925 45.43 12.89 -3.92
N LEU A 926 44.17 12.46 -3.85
CA LEU A 926 43.60 11.67 -2.75
C LEU A 926 43.85 10.17 -2.90
N GLY A 927 44.68 9.77 -3.87
CA GLY A 927 45.02 8.37 -4.08
C GLY A 927 43.95 7.62 -4.89
N TYR A 928 43.25 8.28 -5.82
CA TYR A 928 42.36 7.62 -6.77
C TYR A 928 42.76 7.98 -8.21
N PRO A 929 43.92 7.47 -8.70
CA PRO A 929 44.41 7.81 -10.03
C PRO A 929 43.48 7.26 -11.10
N THR A 930 43.16 8.10 -12.08
CA THR A 930 42.38 7.73 -13.27
C THR A 930 43.08 8.23 -14.53
N LYS A 931 42.95 7.48 -15.63
CA LYS A 931 43.43 7.92 -16.96
C LYS A 931 42.26 8.46 -17.79
N PRO A 932 42.46 9.51 -18.60
CA PRO A 932 41.40 10.01 -19.47
C PRO A 932 41.03 8.99 -20.55
N LEU A 933 39.74 8.92 -20.88
CA LEU A 933 39.16 8.23 -22.05
C LEU A 933 38.09 9.10 -22.69
N SER A 934 37.88 8.98 -24.01
CA SER A 934 36.68 9.58 -24.60
C SER A 934 35.40 9.01 -23.97
N TRP A 935 34.29 9.76 -24.06
CA TRP A 935 33.01 9.32 -23.49
C TRP A 935 32.58 7.93 -23.99
N ASP A 936 32.62 7.71 -25.31
CA ASP A 936 32.17 6.45 -25.91
C ASP A 936 33.05 5.27 -25.51
N GLU A 937 34.38 5.47 -25.44
CA GLU A 937 35.32 4.45 -24.95
C GLU A 937 35.10 4.16 -23.47
N TRP A 938 34.83 5.18 -22.65
CA TRP A 938 34.54 5.00 -21.23
C TRP A 938 33.25 4.20 -21.02
N VAL A 939 32.19 4.54 -21.76
CA VAL A 939 30.89 3.83 -21.72
C VAL A 939 31.06 2.38 -22.16
N ALA A 940 31.76 2.12 -23.26
CA ALA A 940 32.04 0.77 -23.74
C ALA A 940 32.81 -0.05 -22.69
N LEU A 941 33.85 0.54 -22.10
CA LEU A 941 34.64 -0.10 -21.04
C LEU A 941 33.82 -0.36 -19.78
N TRP A 942 32.92 0.56 -19.42
CA TRP A 942 32.01 0.39 -18.30
C TRP A 942 31.05 -0.79 -18.53
N PHE A 943 30.43 -0.88 -19.71
CA PHE A 943 29.56 -2.01 -20.05
C PHE A 943 30.30 -3.35 -20.00
N GLU A 944 31.53 -3.39 -20.54
CA GLU A 944 32.38 -4.57 -20.53
C GLU A 944 32.73 -5.03 -19.11
N LYS A 945 33.20 -4.12 -18.25
CA LYS A 945 33.80 -4.48 -16.94
C LYS A 945 32.85 -4.42 -15.76
N ARG A 946 31.79 -3.62 -15.86
CA ARG A 946 30.92 -3.26 -14.73
C ARG A 946 29.46 -3.55 -15.04
N GLY A 947 29.04 -3.42 -16.29
CA GLY A 947 27.63 -3.54 -16.73
C GLY A 947 26.94 -4.84 -16.36
N SER A 948 27.67 -5.96 -16.27
CA SER A 948 27.14 -7.30 -15.91
C SER A 948 27.09 -7.60 -14.40
N THR A 949 27.57 -6.69 -13.54
CA THR A 949 27.60 -6.91 -12.08
C THR A 949 26.19 -6.98 -11.49
N LYS A 950 25.80 -8.07 -10.84
CA LYS A 950 24.47 -8.23 -10.20
C LYS A 950 24.31 -7.31 -8.98
N GLY A 951 23.13 -6.74 -8.80
CA GLY A 951 22.80 -5.79 -7.71
C GLY A 951 22.72 -6.45 -6.33
N GLY A 952 23.12 -5.70 -5.30
CA GLY A 952 23.16 -6.05 -3.87
C GLY A 952 23.72 -4.88 -3.04
N ASP A 953 23.77 -5.00 -1.71
CA ASP A 953 24.29 -3.96 -0.80
C ASP A 953 25.76 -3.64 -1.14
N GLY A 954 25.97 -2.61 -1.98
CA GLY A 954 27.29 -2.17 -2.45
C GLY A 954 27.41 -1.84 -3.94
N SER A 955 26.37 -2.07 -4.77
CA SER A 955 26.42 -1.91 -6.23
C SER A 955 25.42 -0.91 -6.84
N PHE A 956 24.79 -0.05 -6.03
CA PHE A 956 23.78 0.91 -6.50
C PHE A 956 24.31 1.93 -7.54
N THR A 957 25.60 2.29 -7.52
CA THR A 957 26.20 3.15 -8.57
C THR A 957 26.13 2.52 -9.96
N VAL A 958 26.23 1.19 -10.02
CA VAL A 958 26.07 0.43 -11.26
C VAL A 958 24.62 0.46 -11.71
N ASP A 959 23.67 0.36 -10.78
CA ASP A 959 22.24 0.38 -11.09
C ASP A 959 21.78 1.75 -11.63
N ILE A 960 22.36 2.86 -11.15
CA ILE A 960 22.11 4.21 -11.66
C ILE A 960 22.55 4.35 -13.12
N LEU A 961 23.79 3.96 -13.43
CA LEU A 961 24.30 4.08 -14.80
C LEU A 961 23.64 3.09 -15.76
N ARG A 962 23.18 1.93 -15.25
CA ARG A 962 22.41 0.96 -16.04
C ARG A 962 20.99 1.46 -16.33
N SER A 963 20.34 2.15 -15.37
CA SER A 963 18.98 2.65 -15.56
C SER A 963 18.90 3.84 -16.52
N GLY A 964 20.00 4.57 -16.72
CA GLY A 964 20.09 5.62 -17.72
C GLY A 964 21.50 6.22 -17.82
N MET A 965 22.29 5.73 -18.77
CA MET A 965 23.59 6.31 -19.10
C MET A 965 23.39 7.70 -19.74
N PRO A 966 24.04 8.77 -19.24
CA PRO A 966 23.85 10.11 -19.79
C PRO A 966 24.48 10.27 -21.19
N THR A 967 24.03 11.26 -21.95
CA THR A 967 24.67 11.66 -23.21
C THR A 967 25.74 12.73 -22.96
N VAL A 968 26.62 12.93 -23.95
CA VAL A 968 27.62 14.02 -23.90
C VAL A 968 26.95 15.39 -23.79
N GLU A 969 25.83 15.59 -24.50
CA GLU A 969 25.04 16.82 -24.45
C GLU A 969 24.47 17.05 -23.04
N PHE A 970 24.00 16.00 -22.37
CA PHE A 970 23.51 16.09 -20.99
C PHE A 970 24.62 16.53 -20.03
N LEU A 971 25.82 15.94 -20.15
CA LEU A 971 26.97 16.30 -19.30
C LEU A 971 27.47 17.72 -19.54
N ARG A 972 27.42 18.20 -20.78
CA ARG A 972 27.74 19.60 -21.14
C ARG A 972 26.62 20.56 -20.73
N GLY A 973 25.39 20.07 -20.72
CA GLY A 973 24.16 20.83 -20.52
C GLY A 973 23.88 21.21 -19.06
N ILE A 974 24.88 21.69 -18.32
CA ILE A 974 24.66 22.09 -16.93
C ILE A 974 23.88 23.40 -16.84
N VAL A 975 23.00 23.48 -15.84
CA VAL A 975 22.27 24.70 -15.51
C VAL A 975 23.00 25.43 -14.39
N VAL A 976 23.61 26.57 -14.73
CA VAL A 976 24.27 27.46 -13.78
C VAL A 976 23.31 28.55 -13.35
N LEU A 977 23.19 28.73 -12.05
CA LEU A 977 22.37 29.76 -11.45
C LEU A 977 23.28 30.92 -11.01
N ASP A 978 23.17 32.09 -11.62
CA ASP A 978 23.76 33.30 -11.05
C ASP A 978 23.06 33.58 -9.71
N ASN A 979 23.82 33.99 -8.71
CA ASN A 979 23.30 34.25 -7.37
C ASN A 979 23.69 35.62 -6.84
N SER A 980 23.98 36.56 -7.73
CA SER A 980 24.41 37.92 -7.42
C SER A 980 23.41 38.67 -6.52
N LEU A 981 22.10 38.46 -6.71
CA LEU A 981 21.04 39.08 -5.90
C LEU A 981 20.77 38.31 -4.60
N THR A 982 20.96 36.99 -4.62
CA THR A 982 20.77 36.13 -3.45
C THR A 982 21.90 36.28 -2.42
N ARG A 983 23.14 36.49 -2.88
CA ARG A 983 24.35 36.48 -2.05
C ARG A 983 24.32 37.47 -0.87
N PRO A 984 23.82 38.72 -0.99
CA PRO A 984 23.71 39.64 0.14
C PRO A 984 22.87 39.12 1.31
N PHE A 985 21.77 38.40 1.02
CA PHE A 985 20.83 37.90 2.03
C PHE A 985 21.28 36.63 2.74
N ARG A 986 22.33 35.96 2.24
CA ARG A 986 22.88 34.73 2.82
C ARG A 986 24.35 34.81 3.20
N ALA A 987 24.89 36.02 3.37
CA ALA A 987 26.33 36.25 3.57
C ALA A 987 26.92 35.50 4.78
N VAL A 988 26.10 35.18 5.79
CA VAL A 988 26.49 34.41 6.98
C VAL A 988 26.56 32.90 6.75
N VAL A 989 25.94 32.39 5.68
CA VAL A 989 25.98 30.98 5.27
C VAL A 989 26.94 30.83 4.09
N GLY A 990 28.18 30.46 4.39
CA GLY A 990 29.23 30.24 3.38
C GLY A 990 29.05 28.91 2.64
N ARG A 991 29.14 28.93 1.31
CA ARG A 991 29.16 27.71 0.49
C ARG A 991 30.56 27.08 0.53
N PRO A 992 30.69 25.80 0.90
CA PRO A 992 31.95 25.07 0.75
C PRO A 992 32.40 25.02 -0.71
N LYS A 993 33.70 25.16 -0.96
CA LYS A 993 34.26 25.03 -2.31
C LYS A 993 34.39 23.57 -2.69
N VAL A 994 34.23 23.27 -3.98
CA VAL A 994 34.52 21.95 -4.53
C VAL A 994 36.03 21.85 -4.75
N ASP A 995 36.75 21.44 -3.70
CA ASP A 995 38.20 21.28 -3.67
C ASP A 995 38.61 19.93 -3.08
N SER A 996 39.92 19.67 -2.97
CA SER A 996 40.45 18.41 -2.44
C SER A 996 39.95 18.10 -1.03
N LEU A 997 39.66 19.11 -0.20
CA LEU A 997 39.19 18.92 1.18
C LEU A 997 37.74 18.42 1.20
N LEU A 998 36.87 19.02 0.39
CA LEU A 998 35.49 18.55 0.27
C LEU A 998 35.44 17.12 -0.31
N LEU A 999 36.24 16.86 -1.34
CA LEU A 999 36.35 15.55 -1.97
C LEU A 999 36.96 14.50 -1.03
N GLU A 1000 37.88 14.87 -0.14
CA GLU A 1000 38.38 13.98 0.91
C GLU A 1000 37.24 13.56 1.85
N THR A 1001 36.40 14.50 2.28
CA THR A 1001 35.23 14.21 3.12
C THR A 1001 34.26 13.25 2.41
N TYR A 1002 33.96 13.50 1.13
CA TYR A 1002 33.05 12.65 0.37
C TYR A 1002 33.62 11.26 0.14
N THR A 1003 34.88 11.15 -0.29
CA THR A 1003 35.54 9.86 -0.52
C THR A 1003 35.72 9.04 0.75
N ARG A 1004 35.92 9.67 1.92
CA ARG A 1004 35.86 8.98 3.22
C ARG A 1004 34.50 8.34 3.48
N HIS A 1005 33.42 9.08 3.22
CA HIS A 1005 32.07 8.54 3.35
C HIS A 1005 31.80 7.42 2.34
N TRP A 1006 32.17 7.63 1.07
CA TRP A 1006 32.06 6.62 0.02
C TRP A 1006 32.81 5.34 0.38
N PHE A 1007 34.03 5.45 0.93
CA PHE A 1007 34.77 4.31 1.46
C PHE A 1007 34.06 3.64 2.63
N ALA A 1008 33.60 4.41 3.62
CA ALA A 1008 32.88 3.87 4.78
C ALA A 1008 31.59 3.12 4.40
N ARG A 1009 30.96 3.52 3.29
CA ARG A 1009 29.79 2.86 2.70
C ARG A 1009 30.14 1.69 1.76
N GLY A 1010 31.42 1.38 1.57
CA GLY A 1010 31.90 0.30 0.69
C GLY A 1010 31.87 0.65 -0.81
N TRP A 1011 31.67 1.92 -1.17
CA TRP A 1011 31.59 2.37 -2.57
C TRP A 1011 32.98 2.45 -3.20
N LEU A 1012 34.01 2.70 -2.39
CA LEU A 1012 35.41 2.68 -2.80
C LEU A 1012 36.17 1.57 -2.07
N PRO A 1013 37.20 0.97 -2.70
CA PRO A 1013 37.95 -0.14 -2.11
C PRO A 1013 38.97 0.30 -1.05
N ARG A 1014 39.31 1.58 -0.98
CA ARG A 1014 40.26 2.14 -0.02
C ARG A 1014 39.86 3.55 0.42
N ALA A 1015 40.27 3.93 1.63
CA ALA A 1015 40.15 5.31 2.12
C ALA A 1015 41.08 6.25 1.33
N PRO A 1016 40.75 7.56 1.24
CA PRO A 1016 41.63 8.53 0.60
C PRO A 1016 42.97 8.65 1.34
N SER A 1017 44.04 8.93 0.60
CA SER A 1017 45.34 9.26 1.21
C SER A 1017 45.23 10.56 1.99
N ARG A 1018 45.55 10.52 3.29
CA ARG A 1018 45.58 11.73 4.13
C ARG A 1018 46.63 12.69 3.56
N GLN A 1019 46.20 13.87 3.11
CA GLN A 1019 47.13 14.99 3.04
C GLN A 1019 47.53 15.36 4.48
N GLN A 1020 48.83 15.53 4.72
CA GLN A 1020 49.33 15.97 6.02
C GLN A 1020 48.52 17.19 6.48
N ALA A 1021 47.96 17.09 7.69
CA ALA A 1021 47.10 18.09 8.30
C ALA A 1021 47.67 19.51 8.15
N LEU A 1022 47.12 20.30 7.24
CA LEU A 1022 47.31 21.73 7.22
C LEU A 1022 46.36 22.34 8.24
N GLN A 1023 46.96 22.65 9.39
CA GLN A 1023 46.51 23.60 10.39
C GLN A 1023 45.68 24.74 9.76
N ARG A 1024 44.38 24.79 10.08
CA ARG A 1024 43.67 26.05 10.32
C ARG A 1024 42.44 25.80 11.18
N SER A 1025 42.65 26.11 12.45
CA SER A 1025 41.68 26.26 13.51
C SER A 1025 40.54 27.19 13.10
N ILE A 1026 39.34 26.64 12.96
CA ILE A 1026 38.13 27.17 13.63
C ILE A 1026 37.29 25.96 14.05
N GLN A 1027 37.76 25.21 15.06
CA GLN A 1027 36.84 24.35 15.81
C GLN A 1027 36.02 25.29 16.68
N LEU A 1028 34.80 25.60 16.24
CA LEU A 1028 33.73 25.93 17.19
C LEU A 1028 33.62 24.72 18.11
N THR A 1029 34.09 24.88 19.35
CA THR A 1029 33.94 23.89 20.42
C THR A 1029 32.46 23.58 20.56
N LYS A 1030 32.02 22.44 20.03
CA LYS A 1030 30.68 21.91 20.29
C LYS A 1030 30.61 21.66 21.80
N LYS A 1031 29.80 22.46 22.50
CA LYS A 1031 29.49 22.22 23.91
C LYS A 1031 28.59 20.99 23.98
N GLY A 1032 29.18 19.83 24.28
CA GLY A 1032 28.40 18.65 24.63
C GLY A 1032 27.63 18.85 25.95
N PRO A 1033 26.63 18.00 26.25
CA PRO A 1033 25.78 18.09 27.44
C PRO A 1033 26.53 18.06 28.78
N LEU A 1034 27.78 17.56 28.81
CA LEU A 1034 28.63 17.53 30.01
C LEU A 1034 29.63 18.69 30.05
N SER A 1035 29.50 19.66 29.15
CA SER A 1035 30.40 20.81 29.08
C SER A 1035 30.37 21.61 30.38
N GLY A 1036 31.56 21.86 30.93
CA GLY A 1036 31.72 22.58 32.20
C GLY A 1036 31.66 21.71 33.46
N GLN A 1037 31.35 20.41 33.33
CA GLN A 1037 31.41 19.47 34.45
C GLN A 1037 32.81 18.87 34.61
N VAL A 1038 33.15 18.47 35.84
CA VAL A 1038 34.41 17.78 36.16
C VAL A 1038 34.16 16.32 36.51
N ALA A 1039 34.83 15.41 35.80
CA ALA A 1039 34.77 13.97 36.06
C ALA A 1039 36.10 13.42 36.58
N VAL A 1040 36.03 12.51 37.55
CA VAL A 1040 37.16 11.68 37.98
C VAL A 1040 36.94 10.25 37.49
N VAL A 1041 37.93 9.69 36.78
CA VAL A 1041 37.90 8.29 36.32
C VAL A 1041 39.03 7.50 36.98
N THR A 1042 38.68 6.50 37.78
CA THR A 1042 39.67 5.57 38.38
C THR A 1042 39.83 4.33 37.51
N GLY A 1043 41.03 3.75 37.48
CA GLY A 1043 41.34 2.64 36.57
C GLY A 1043 41.55 3.08 35.11
N ALA A 1044 41.83 4.36 34.89
CA ALA A 1044 41.84 5.00 33.56
C ALA A 1044 43.01 4.61 32.63
N SER A 1045 43.92 3.71 33.05
CA SER A 1045 45.13 3.39 32.27
C SER A 1045 44.90 2.53 31.02
N SER A 1046 43.79 1.80 30.90
CA SER A 1046 43.49 0.92 29.76
C SER A 1046 42.03 0.45 29.79
N GLY A 1047 41.57 -0.19 28.71
CA GLY A 1047 40.24 -0.83 28.66
C GLY A 1047 39.11 0.17 28.89
N ILE A 1048 38.11 -0.22 29.71
CA ILE A 1048 36.89 0.56 29.96
C ILE A 1048 37.23 1.97 30.49
N GLY A 1049 38.13 2.08 31.48
CA GLY A 1049 38.46 3.38 32.08
C GLY A 1049 39.08 4.38 31.09
N ALA A 1050 39.93 3.91 30.18
CA ALA A 1050 40.51 4.76 29.14
C ALA A 1050 39.46 5.19 28.10
N ALA A 1051 38.57 4.27 27.71
CA ALA A 1051 37.49 4.56 26.77
C ALA A 1051 36.47 5.56 27.34
N VAL A 1052 36.13 5.44 28.63
CA VAL A 1052 35.27 6.39 29.35
C VAL A 1052 35.89 7.78 29.39
N ALA A 1053 37.19 7.89 29.70
CA ALA A 1053 37.87 9.18 29.74
C ALA A 1053 37.78 9.91 28.39
N GLU A 1054 38.01 9.21 27.29
CA GLU A 1054 37.89 9.77 25.94
C GLU A 1054 36.43 10.12 25.60
N ALA A 1055 35.47 9.28 25.99
CA ALA A 1055 34.05 9.51 25.74
C ALA A 1055 33.50 10.74 26.51
N LEU A 1056 33.92 10.93 27.76
CA LEU A 1056 33.57 12.12 28.56
C LEU A 1056 34.17 13.41 27.96
N ALA A 1057 35.41 13.33 27.48
CA ALA A 1057 36.08 14.43 26.81
C ALA A 1057 35.33 14.90 25.55
N LYS A 1058 34.82 13.93 24.76
CA LYS A 1058 33.99 14.21 23.58
C LYS A 1058 32.68 14.94 23.92
N GLN A 1059 32.17 14.79 25.16
CA GLN A 1059 31.00 15.52 25.65
C GLN A 1059 31.34 16.88 26.29
N GLY A 1060 32.60 17.32 26.23
CA GLY A 1060 33.07 18.60 26.76
C GLY A 1060 33.40 18.60 28.26
N CYS A 1061 33.45 17.43 28.90
CA CYS A 1061 33.76 17.28 30.32
C CYS A 1061 35.28 17.37 30.58
N SER A 1062 35.69 18.09 31.62
CA SER A 1062 37.09 18.08 32.07
C SER A 1062 37.35 16.85 32.94
N VAL A 1063 38.47 16.15 32.73
CA VAL A 1063 38.65 14.81 33.30
C VAL A 1063 39.95 14.68 34.10
N ALA A 1064 39.85 14.20 35.33
CA ALA A 1064 40.97 13.76 36.15
C ALA A 1064 41.11 12.23 36.11
N LEU A 1065 42.30 11.73 35.76
CA LEU A 1065 42.56 10.30 35.55
C LEU A 1065 43.46 9.73 36.64
N GLY A 1066 43.00 8.66 37.29
CA GLY A 1066 43.72 7.94 38.34
C GLY A 1066 44.02 6.49 37.98
N ALA A 1067 45.30 6.11 37.98
CA ALA A 1067 45.76 4.72 37.88
C ALA A 1067 47.22 4.58 38.33
N ARG A 1068 47.68 3.36 38.62
CA ARG A 1068 49.07 3.09 39.06
C ARG A 1068 50.14 3.34 37.98
N ARG A 1069 49.79 3.20 36.70
CA ARG A 1069 50.73 3.24 35.56
C ARG A 1069 50.75 4.63 34.94
N LEU A 1070 51.73 5.45 35.31
CA LEU A 1070 51.82 6.85 34.88
C LEU A 1070 51.98 6.98 33.35
N ASP A 1071 52.87 6.20 32.73
CA ASP A 1071 53.11 6.24 31.27
C ASP A 1071 51.85 5.94 30.45
N ALA A 1072 51.01 5.01 30.95
CA ALA A 1072 49.74 4.68 30.33
C ALA A 1072 48.73 5.82 30.46
N LEU A 1073 48.72 6.53 31.61
CA LEU A 1073 47.88 7.71 31.81
C LEU A 1073 48.28 8.87 30.89
N GLU A 1074 49.57 9.06 30.62
CA GLU A 1074 50.03 10.10 29.66
C GLU A 1074 49.53 9.84 28.24
N SER A 1075 49.42 8.57 27.84
CA SER A 1075 48.83 8.19 26.55
C SER A 1075 47.34 8.55 26.48
N VAL A 1076 46.59 8.26 27.55
CA VAL A 1076 45.15 8.59 27.62
C VAL A 1076 44.93 10.10 27.71
N LYS A 1077 45.74 10.81 28.50
CA LYS A 1077 45.71 12.27 28.62
C LYS A 1077 45.82 12.95 27.25
N ARG A 1078 46.77 12.54 26.42
CA ARG A 1078 46.95 13.08 25.05
C ARG A 1078 45.69 12.92 24.19
N LYS A 1079 44.97 11.80 24.33
CA LYS A 1079 43.71 11.56 23.61
C LYS A 1079 42.57 12.44 24.14
N VAL A 1080 42.51 12.62 25.46
CA VAL A 1080 41.50 13.47 26.11
C VAL A 1080 41.71 14.94 25.74
N GLU A 1081 42.93 15.45 25.81
CA GLU A 1081 43.25 16.86 25.51
C GLU A 1081 43.05 17.20 24.02
N ALA A 1082 43.13 16.21 23.12
CA ALA A 1082 42.81 16.39 21.70
C ALA A 1082 41.35 16.83 21.46
N HIS A 1083 40.47 16.68 22.45
CA HIS A 1083 39.07 17.15 22.40
C HIS A 1083 38.87 18.57 22.95
N GLY A 1084 39.95 19.29 23.30
CA GLY A 1084 39.88 20.69 23.74
C GLY A 1084 39.35 20.89 25.17
N VAL A 1085 39.37 19.84 25.99
CA VAL A 1085 39.02 19.88 27.42
C VAL A 1085 40.26 19.78 28.30
N LYS A 1086 40.17 20.23 29.56
CA LYS A 1086 41.28 20.11 30.51
C LYS A 1086 41.39 18.67 31.03
N CYS A 1087 42.62 18.16 31.17
CA CYS A 1087 42.87 16.83 31.72
C CYS A 1087 44.06 16.82 32.67
N ILE A 1088 43.90 16.22 33.85
CA ILE A 1088 44.99 15.95 34.79
C ILE A 1088 45.15 14.45 35.03
N ILE A 1089 46.37 14.04 35.35
CA ILE A 1089 46.69 12.65 35.70
C ILE A 1089 47.35 12.59 37.07
N ARG A 1090 47.01 11.59 37.88
CA ARG A 1090 47.71 11.28 39.13
C ARG A 1090 47.98 9.78 39.20
N SER A 1091 49.17 9.42 39.65
CA SER A 1091 49.45 8.03 40.02
C SER A 1091 48.63 7.68 41.24
N THR A 1092 47.70 6.73 41.09
CA THR A 1092 46.73 6.40 42.14
C THR A 1092 46.56 4.88 42.24
N ASP A 1093 46.94 4.33 43.39
CA ASP A 1093 46.47 3.02 43.84
C ASP A 1093 45.17 3.18 44.63
N VAL A 1094 44.07 2.67 44.07
CA VAL A 1094 42.73 2.80 44.67
C VAL A 1094 42.62 2.11 46.04
N THR A 1095 43.50 1.15 46.34
CA THR A 1095 43.52 0.50 47.66
C THR A 1095 44.14 1.40 48.74
N ASN A 1096 44.87 2.45 48.35
CA ASN A 1096 45.43 3.44 49.25
C ASN A 1096 44.48 4.66 49.33
N LYS A 1097 43.86 4.82 50.50
CA LYS A 1097 42.89 5.90 50.76
C LYS A 1097 43.48 7.29 50.50
N THR A 1098 44.68 7.57 51.01
CA THR A 1098 45.34 8.88 50.87
C THR A 1098 45.61 9.24 49.41
N GLN A 1099 45.91 8.25 48.56
CA GLN A 1099 46.10 8.50 47.12
C GLN A 1099 44.79 8.76 46.38
N SER A 1100 43.69 8.13 46.80
CA SER A 1100 42.35 8.42 46.28
C SER A 1100 41.91 9.83 46.67
N GLU A 1101 42.11 10.21 47.94
CA GLU A 1101 41.83 11.57 48.45
C GLU A 1101 42.66 12.62 47.69
N ALA A 1102 43.96 12.36 47.47
CA ALA A 1102 44.83 13.27 46.73
C ALA A 1102 44.40 13.46 45.26
N LEU A 1103 43.87 12.41 44.60
CA LEU A 1103 43.33 12.52 43.24
C LEU A 1103 42.08 13.41 43.20
N ILE A 1104 41.14 13.22 44.13
CA ILE A 1104 39.92 14.05 44.21
C ILE A 1104 40.26 15.49 44.56
N GLN A 1105 41.18 15.71 45.50
CA GLN A 1105 41.64 17.04 45.87
C GLN A 1105 42.28 17.76 44.68
N ALA A 1106 43.20 17.11 43.97
CA ALA A 1106 43.82 17.68 42.76
C ALA A 1106 42.78 18.00 41.68
N ALA A 1107 41.75 17.17 41.50
CA ALA A 1107 40.67 17.46 40.56
C ALA A 1107 39.88 18.71 40.97
N ASN A 1108 39.50 18.82 42.25
CA ASN A 1108 38.81 20.00 42.79
C ASN A 1108 39.63 21.29 42.61
N ASP A 1109 40.94 21.22 42.89
CA ASP A 1109 41.83 22.38 42.87
C ASP A 1109 42.17 22.85 41.44
N GLU A 1110 42.39 21.92 40.51
CA GLU A 1110 42.91 22.24 39.17
C GLU A 1110 41.82 22.30 38.08
N LEU A 1111 40.72 21.55 38.25
CA LEU A 1111 39.64 21.46 37.25
C LEU A 1111 38.33 22.09 37.74
N GLY A 1112 38.09 22.11 39.05
CA GLY A 1112 36.85 22.56 39.68
C GLY A 1112 36.11 21.42 40.40
N PRO A 1113 34.98 21.72 41.08
CA PRO A 1113 34.26 20.74 41.90
C PRO A 1113 33.93 19.44 41.14
N VAL A 1114 34.31 18.28 41.69
CA VAL A 1114 34.06 16.99 41.05
C VAL A 1114 32.56 16.69 41.01
N ASP A 1115 31.96 16.75 39.82
CA ASP A 1115 30.54 16.50 39.56
C ASP A 1115 30.24 15.04 39.24
N ILE A 1116 31.23 14.32 38.68
CA ILE A 1116 31.07 12.95 38.22
C ILE A 1116 32.21 12.08 38.75
N LEU A 1117 31.89 10.93 39.35
CA LEU A 1117 32.85 9.88 39.67
C LEU A 1117 32.54 8.66 38.81
N VAL A 1118 33.51 8.20 38.02
CA VAL A 1118 33.42 6.90 37.34
C VAL A 1118 34.48 5.95 37.90
N ALA A 1119 34.04 4.97 38.69
CA ALA A 1119 34.89 3.96 39.28
C ALA A 1119 35.02 2.73 38.35
N CYS A 1120 36.08 2.71 37.53
CA CYS A 1120 36.41 1.60 36.63
C CYS A 1120 37.57 0.74 37.12
N ALA A 1121 38.20 1.07 38.24
CA ALA A 1121 39.26 0.24 38.80
C ALA A 1121 38.72 -1.14 39.19
N GLY A 1122 39.35 -2.19 38.67
CA GLY A 1122 39.01 -3.55 39.01
C GLY A 1122 40.06 -4.55 38.54
N VAL A 1123 40.09 -5.70 39.19
CA VAL A 1123 40.85 -6.88 38.78
C VAL A 1123 39.91 -8.08 38.75
N MET A 1124 40.25 -9.04 37.90
CA MET A 1124 39.51 -10.28 37.70
C MET A 1124 40.52 -11.41 37.55
N TYR A 1125 40.35 -12.45 38.36
CA TYR A 1125 41.18 -13.65 38.33
C TYR A 1125 40.28 -14.87 38.20
N PHE A 1126 40.60 -15.76 37.26
CA PHE A 1126 40.04 -17.10 37.20
C PHE A 1126 40.74 -17.97 38.23
N THR A 1127 40.04 -18.37 39.28
CA THR A 1127 40.54 -19.22 40.35
C THR A 1127 39.54 -20.31 40.68
N MET A 1128 40.00 -21.55 40.75
CA MET A 1128 39.19 -22.62 41.32
C MET A 1128 39.17 -22.49 42.83
N MET A 1129 37.97 -22.55 43.43
CA MET A 1129 37.84 -22.50 44.90
C MET A 1129 38.63 -23.63 45.58
N ALA A 1130 38.72 -24.80 44.93
CA ALA A 1130 39.51 -25.94 45.39
C ALA A 1130 41.03 -25.69 45.39
N ASN A 1131 41.52 -24.73 44.58
CA ASN A 1131 42.95 -24.43 44.43
C ASN A 1131 43.43 -23.35 45.41
N VAL A 1132 42.51 -22.73 46.17
CA VAL A 1132 42.79 -21.86 47.33
C VAL A 1132 43.82 -20.75 47.02
N GLN A 1133 43.59 -19.99 45.95
CA GLN A 1133 44.46 -18.87 45.53
C GLN A 1133 44.17 -17.59 46.33
N THR A 1134 44.46 -17.62 47.64
CA THR A 1134 44.06 -16.56 48.59
C THR A 1134 44.63 -15.18 48.25
N ASP A 1135 45.84 -15.09 47.69
CA ASP A 1135 46.46 -13.80 47.36
C ASP A 1135 45.70 -13.07 46.23
N GLU A 1136 45.24 -13.81 45.21
CA GLU A 1136 44.40 -13.25 44.13
C GLU A 1136 43.00 -12.88 44.64
N TRP A 1137 42.47 -13.64 45.60
CA TRP A 1137 41.19 -13.35 46.25
C TRP A 1137 41.26 -12.06 47.07
N GLU A 1138 42.28 -11.92 47.92
CA GLU A 1138 42.53 -10.71 48.70
C GLU A 1138 42.73 -9.51 47.78
N ARG A 1139 43.50 -9.66 46.69
CA ARG A 1139 43.70 -8.59 45.73
C ARG A 1139 42.41 -8.19 45.01
N THR A 1140 41.54 -9.15 44.71
CA THR A 1140 40.21 -8.89 44.13
C THR A 1140 39.34 -8.07 45.07
N VAL A 1141 39.27 -8.45 46.34
CA VAL A 1141 38.50 -7.72 47.36
C VAL A 1141 39.10 -6.33 47.61
N ASP A 1142 40.42 -6.21 47.71
CA ASP A 1142 41.09 -4.93 47.94
C ASP A 1142 40.83 -3.95 46.80
N VAL A 1143 40.98 -4.37 45.56
CA VAL A 1143 40.82 -3.45 44.42
C VAL A 1143 39.34 -3.18 44.12
N ASN A 1144 38.50 -4.21 44.05
CA ASN A 1144 37.11 -4.04 43.61
C ASN A 1144 36.23 -3.46 44.73
N CYS A 1145 36.43 -3.88 45.98
CA CYS A 1145 35.59 -3.46 47.11
C CYS A 1145 36.22 -2.27 47.85
N LYS A 1146 37.42 -2.43 48.43
CA LYS A 1146 38.06 -1.33 49.19
C LYS A 1146 38.37 -0.14 48.29
N GLY A 1147 38.78 -0.38 47.04
CA GLY A 1147 39.00 0.66 46.04
C GLY A 1147 37.75 1.51 45.75
N LEU A 1148 36.58 0.88 45.64
CA LEU A 1148 35.31 1.60 45.49
C LEU A 1148 35.01 2.43 46.75
N LEU A 1149 35.12 1.85 47.95
CA LEU A 1149 34.85 2.56 49.20
C LEU A 1149 35.76 3.78 49.40
N ASN A 1150 37.04 3.68 49.04
CA ASN A 1150 37.98 4.80 49.08
C ASN A 1150 37.56 5.92 48.11
N ALA A 1151 37.15 5.57 46.89
CA ALA A 1151 36.67 6.56 45.92
C ALA A 1151 35.36 7.24 46.36
N LEU A 1152 34.40 6.47 46.90
CA LEU A 1152 33.14 6.99 47.42
C LEU A 1152 33.36 7.90 48.62
N SER A 1153 34.13 7.46 49.62
CA SER A 1153 34.39 8.25 50.83
C SER A 1153 35.13 9.57 50.54
N SER A 1154 35.93 9.60 49.47
CA SER A 1154 36.64 10.81 49.03
C SER A 1154 35.78 11.78 48.21
N THR A 1155 34.66 11.33 47.65
CA THR A 1155 33.89 12.12 46.65
C THR A 1155 32.47 12.46 47.10
N VAL A 1156 31.75 11.51 47.69
CA VAL A 1156 30.33 11.65 48.06
C VAL A 1156 30.07 12.81 49.04
N PRO A 1157 30.87 13.04 50.09
CA PRO A 1157 30.63 14.16 51.01
C PRO A 1157 30.60 15.52 50.29
N GLY A 1158 31.51 15.71 49.32
CA GLY A 1158 31.56 16.93 48.52
C GLY A 1158 30.32 17.09 47.63
N MET A 1159 29.87 16.02 46.97
CA MET A 1159 28.66 16.03 46.13
C MET A 1159 27.39 16.32 46.94
N LEU A 1160 27.22 15.66 48.09
CA LEU A 1160 26.06 15.85 48.97
C LEU A 1160 26.00 17.26 49.53
N SER A 1161 27.15 17.84 49.92
CA SER A 1161 27.18 19.24 50.41
C SER A 1161 26.69 20.26 49.36
N ARG A 1162 26.78 19.92 48.07
CA ARG A 1162 26.32 20.76 46.95
C ARG A 1162 24.94 20.39 46.43
N GLY A 1163 24.32 19.33 46.95
CA GLY A 1163 23.05 18.82 46.44
C GLY A 1163 23.10 18.37 44.98
N ARG A 1164 24.29 18.01 44.46
CA ARG A 1164 24.49 17.60 43.07
C ARG A 1164 25.72 16.71 42.93
N GLY A 1165 25.56 15.59 42.24
CA GLY A 1165 26.67 14.76 41.78
C GLY A 1165 26.18 13.48 41.12
N HIS A 1166 27.07 12.79 40.40
CA HIS A 1166 26.77 11.51 39.76
C HIS A 1166 27.89 10.50 40.00
N VAL A 1167 27.56 9.41 40.68
CA VAL A 1167 28.46 8.26 40.88
C VAL A 1167 28.12 7.16 39.89
N VAL A 1168 29.11 6.67 39.17
CA VAL A 1168 28.99 5.54 38.25
C VAL A 1168 30.06 4.50 38.59
N ALA A 1169 29.70 3.24 38.71
CA ALA A 1169 30.68 2.18 39.00
C ALA A 1169 30.39 0.88 38.24
N ILE A 1170 31.46 0.17 37.89
CA ILE A 1170 31.38 -1.09 37.13
C ILE A 1170 31.08 -2.26 38.07
N SER A 1171 29.84 -2.74 38.01
CA SER A 1171 29.31 -3.85 38.80
C SER A 1171 29.45 -5.21 38.10
N SER A 1172 29.54 -5.28 36.76
CA SER A 1172 29.60 -6.55 35.99
C SER A 1172 28.32 -7.38 36.09
N ASP A 1173 27.96 -8.08 35.02
CA ASP A 1173 26.91 -9.11 35.03
C ASP A 1173 27.20 -10.27 36.01
N ALA A 1174 28.48 -10.59 36.20
CA ALA A 1174 28.99 -11.50 37.24
C ALA A 1174 28.67 -11.06 38.68
N GLY A 1175 28.21 -9.82 38.89
CA GLY A 1175 27.66 -9.38 40.19
C GLY A 1175 26.27 -9.95 40.46
N ARG A 1176 25.54 -10.40 39.44
CA ARG A 1176 24.22 -11.04 39.55
C ARG A 1176 24.27 -12.55 39.35
N LYS A 1177 25.26 -13.03 38.60
CA LYS A 1177 25.48 -14.42 38.25
C LYS A 1177 26.77 -14.92 38.93
N VAL A 1178 26.75 -16.11 39.54
CA VAL A 1178 27.98 -16.74 40.04
C VAL A 1178 28.51 -17.68 38.96
N PHE A 1179 29.68 -17.34 38.40
CA PHE A 1179 30.30 -18.16 37.36
C PHE A 1179 31.36 -19.10 37.95
N PRO A 1180 31.46 -20.35 37.46
CA PRO A 1180 32.57 -21.24 37.76
C PRO A 1180 33.92 -20.58 37.44
N GLY A 1181 34.88 -20.69 38.36
CA GLY A 1181 36.19 -20.04 38.21
C GLY A 1181 36.23 -18.54 38.55
N LEU A 1182 35.10 -17.86 38.75
CA LEU A 1182 35.05 -16.43 39.09
C LEU A 1182 34.38 -16.14 40.45
N GLY A 1183 34.25 -17.12 41.33
CA GLY A 1183 33.42 -16.99 42.55
C GLY A 1183 33.77 -15.78 43.43
N VAL A 1184 35.05 -15.48 43.69
CA VAL A 1184 35.45 -14.30 44.48
C VAL A 1184 35.24 -12.99 43.71
N TYR A 1185 35.45 -13.01 42.38
CA TYR A 1185 35.15 -11.86 41.53
C TYR A 1185 33.66 -11.55 41.53
N SER A 1186 32.80 -12.55 41.30
CA SER A 1186 31.34 -12.44 41.39
C SER A 1186 30.90 -11.89 42.75
N ALA A 1187 31.45 -12.41 43.86
CA ALA A 1187 31.16 -11.90 45.20
C ALA A 1187 31.58 -10.43 45.38
N SER A 1188 32.76 -10.04 44.88
CA SER A 1188 33.22 -8.65 44.92
C SER A 1188 32.33 -7.70 44.11
N LYS A 1189 31.77 -8.19 43.01
CA LYS A 1189 30.88 -7.44 42.13
C LYS A 1189 29.46 -7.33 42.69
N PHE A 1190 28.98 -8.37 43.36
CA PHE A 1190 27.76 -8.28 44.17
C PHE A 1190 27.91 -7.24 45.29
N PHE A 1191 29.08 -7.19 45.96
CA PHE A 1191 29.38 -6.14 46.95
C PHE A 1191 29.31 -4.73 46.35
N VAL A 1192 29.88 -4.52 45.16
CA VAL A 1192 29.80 -3.24 44.43
C VAL A 1192 28.34 -2.86 44.15
N GLU A 1193 27.53 -3.79 43.62
CA GLU A 1193 26.10 -3.52 43.37
C GLU A 1193 25.36 -3.14 44.64
N ALA A 1194 25.49 -3.95 45.69
CA ALA A 1194 24.83 -3.74 46.98
C ALA A 1194 25.22 -2.39 47.59
N THR A 1195 26.50 -2.01 47.49
CA THR A 1195 27.00 -0.71 47.98
C THR A 1195 26.36 0.46 47.23
N LEU A 1196 26.24 0.37 45.89
CA LEU A 1196 25.60 1.42 45.09
C LEU A 1196 24.10 1.51 45.33
N GLN A 1197 23.43 0.38 45.57
CA GLN A 1197 22.01 0.34 45.93
C GLN A 1197 21.77 0.97 47.30
N ALA A 1198 22.60 0.65 48.30
CA ALA A 1198 22.55 1.29 49.61
C ALA A 1198 22.76 2.81 49.49
N LEU A 1199 23.77 3.25 48.72
CA LEU A 1199 24.04 4.67 48.50
C LEU A 1199 22.85 5.38 47.84
N ARG A 1200 22.19 4.77 46.84
CA ARG A 1200 20.95 5.30 46.22
C ARG A 1200 19.86 5.51 47.26
N LEU A 1201 19.63 4.50 48.09
CA LEU A 1201 18.57 4.51 49.09
C LEU A 1201 18.81 5.58 50.17
N GLU A 1202 20.04 5.63 50.69
CA GLU A 1202 20.43 6.54 51.77
C GLU A 1202 20.51 8.01 51.34
N THR A 1203 20.69 8.28 50.05
CA THR A 1203 20.84 9.65 49.50
C THR A 1203 19.67 10.08 48.60
N ALA A 1204 18.58 9.32 48.60
CA ALA A 1204 17.39 9.64 47.82
C ALA A 1204 16.87 11.05 48.14
N GLY A 1205 16.66 11.87 47.10
CA GLY A 1205 16.22 13.27 47.24
C GLY A 1205 17.32 14.26 47.64
N MET A 1206 18.57 13.82 47.86
CA MET A 1206 19.70 14.70 48.19
C MET A 1206 20.48 15.19 46.95
N GLY A 1207 19.95 14.94 45.75
CA GLY A 1207 20.55 15.37 44.48
C GLY A 1207 21.75 14.54 44.00
N LEU A 1208 22.07 13.43 44.69
CA LEU A 1208 23.08 12.47 44.26
C LEU A 1208 22.45 11.41 43.35
N ARG A 1209 22.92 11.32 42.10
CA ARG A 1209 22.59 10.24 41.17
C ARG A 1209 23.62 9.13 41.27
N VAL A 1210 23.19 7.88 41.23
CA VAL A 1210 24.08 6.72 41.35
C VAL A 1210 23.67 5.66 40.34
N THR A 1211 24.60 5.27 39.48
CA THR A 1211 24.40 4.30 38.40
C THR A 1211 25.35 3.12 38.53
N SER A 1212 24.83 1.90 38.46
CA SER A 1212 25.64 0.70 38.27
C SER A 1212 25.69 0.29 36.79
N ILE A 1213 26.86 -0.10 36.31
CA ILE A 1213 27.06 -0.58 34.94
C ILE A 1213 27.50 -2.04 34.99
N GLN A 1214 26.73 -2.89 34.33
CA GLN A 1214 26.91 -4.34 34.33
C GLN A 1214 27.25 -4.80 32.91
N PRO A 1215 28.53 -4.68 32.49
CA PRO A 1215 28.95 -5.24 31.22
C PRO A 1215 29.11 -6.75 31.33
N GLY A 1216 28.78 -7.45 30.24
CA GLY A 1216 29.22 -8.83 29.98
C GLY A 1216 30.66 -8.87 29.46
N ASN A 1217 31.01 -9.93 28.72
CA ASN A 1217 32.35 -10.15 28.20
C ASN A 1217 32.89 -8.94 27.42
N THR A 1218 33.88 -8.26 27.97
CA THR A 1218 34.47 -7.05 27.38
C THR A 1218 35.95 -7.28 27.06
N SER A 1219 36.37 -6.86 25.86
CA SER A 1219 37.75 -6.97 25.37
C SER A 1219 38.69 -6.13 26.23
N THR A 1220 39.21 -6.74 27.30
CA THR A 1220 40.11 -6.09 28.25
C THR A 1220 41.33 -6.97 28.56
N PRO A 1221 42.47 -6.38 28.95
CA PRO A 1221 43.65 -7.15 29.33
C PRO A 1221 43.50 -7.98 30.62
N LEU A 1222 42.34 -7.94 31.30
CA LEU A 1222 42.14 -8.57 32.61
C LEU A 1222 42.22 -10.10 32.57
N LEU A 1223 41.85 -10.72 31.44
CA LEU A 1223 41.94 -12.18 31.25
C LEU A 1223 43.35 -12.73 31.49
N GLY A 1224 44.38 -11.98 31.09
CA GLY A 1224 45.78 -12.39 31.20
C GLY A 1224 46.39 -12.27 32.60
N MET A 1225 45.61 -11.92 33.63
CA MET A 1225 46.11 -11.70 35.00
C MET A 1225 46.09 -12.96 35.88
N SER A 1226 45.36 -14.01 35.48
CA SER A 1226 45.10 -15.21 36.29
C SER A 1226 46.29 -16.17 36.30
N THR A 1227 46.71 -16.63 37.49
CA THR A 1227 47.84 -17.58 37.62
C THR A 1227 47.42 -19.04 37.83
N ASP A 1228 46.14 -19.30 38.11
CA ASP A 1228 45.57 -20.65 38.20
C ASP A 1228 45.38 -21.25 36.80
N ALA A 1229 46.41 -21.94 36.31
CA ALA A 1229 46.43 -22.52 34.97
C ALA A 1229 45.29 -23.54 34.73
N GLU A 1230 44.81 -24.21 35.79
CA GLU A 1230 43.69 -25.15 35.69
C GLU A 1230 42.38 -24.39 35.49
N ALA A 1231 42.13 -23.34 36.28
CA ALA A 1231 40.96 -22.49 36.14
C ALA A 1231 40.92 -21.76 34.79
N VAL A 1232 42.06 -21.24 34.33
CA VAL A 1232 42.20 -20.57 33.03
C VAL A 1232 41.92 -21.53 31.88
N LYS A 1233 42.48 -22.75 31.92
CA LYS A 1233 42.22 -23.75 30.89
C LYS A 1233 40.75 -24.17 30.86
N LYS A 1234 40.11 -24.27 32.03
CA LYS A 1234 38.74 -24.79 32.13
C LYS A 1234 37.67 -23.74 31.86
N PHE A 1235 37.92 -22.47 32.18
CA PHE A 1235 36.91 -21.41 32.14
C PHE A 1235 37.37 -20.10 31.49
N GLY A 1236 38.66 -19.94 31.24
CA GLY A 1236 39.25 -18.72 30.66
C GLY A 1236 39.53 -18.78 29.16
N GLU A 1237 39.27 -19.91 28.50
CA GLU A 1237 39.42 -20.05 27.04
C GLU A 1237 38.23 -19.42 26.28
N PRO A 1238 38.44 -18.89 25.04
CA PRO A 1238 37.38 -18.21 24.29
C PRO A 1238 36.17 -19.11 24.01
N SER A 1239 34.98 -18.71 24.46
CA SER A 1239 33.73 -19.47 24.27
C SER A 1239 33.10 -19.29 22.88
N GLY A 1240 33.67 -18.45 22.01
CA GLY A 1240 33.07 -18.05 20.73
C GLY A 1240 31.98 -16.98 20.84
N ALA A 1241 31.70 -16.51 22.06
CA ALA A 1241 30.73 -15.46 22.35
C ALA A 1241 31.18 -14.08 21.82
N LYS A 1242 30.21 -13.19 21.59
CA LYS A 1242 30.47 -11.84 21.07
C LYS A 1242 31.08 -10.98 22.18
N ILE A 1243 32.30 -10.50 21.95
CA ILE A 1243 33.03 -9.67 22.91
C ILE A 1243 32.68 -8.19 22.70
N LEU A 1244 32.32 -7.48 23.77
CA LEU A 1244 32.08 -6.04 23.76
C LEU A 1244 33.40 -5.27 23.64
N GLU A 1245 33.37 -4.18 22.89
CA GLU A 1245 34.48 -3.23 22.91
C GLU A 1245 34.37 -2.32 24.14
N PRO A 1246 35.48 -1.89 24.75
CA PRO A 1246 35.46 -0.94 25.88
C PRO A 1246 34.69 0.37 25.58
N SER A 1247 34.61 0.77 24.31
CA SER A 1247 33.82 1.92 23.87
C SER A 1247 32.31 1.72 24.01
N ASP A 1248 31.81 0.48 23.91
CA ASP A 1248 30.38 0.19 24.05
C ASP A 1248 29.93 0.46 25.49
N VAL A 1249 30.73 -0.01 26.46
CA VAL A 1249 30.51 0.25 27.90
C VAL A 1249 30.64 1.74 28.21
N ALA A 1250 31.63 2.42 27.60
CA ALA A 1250 31.82 3.85 27.77
C ALA A 1250 30.63 4.67 27.24
N ASN A 1251 30.06 4.27 26.10
CA ASN A 1251 28.89 4.93 25.53
C ASN A 1251 27.65 4.76 26.42
N SER A 1252 27.47 3.59 27.04
CA SER A 1252 26.40 3.38 28.03
C SER A 1252 26.57 4.27 29.27
N ILE A 1253 27.80 4.46 29.74
CA ILE A 1253 28.10 5.39 30.85
C ILE A 1253 27.77 6.82 30.46
N VAL A 1254 28.19 7.27 29.27
CA VAL A 1254 27.88 8.62 28.77
C VAL A 1254 26.38 8.80 28.62
N HIS A 1255 25.66 7.79 28.12
CA HIS A 1255 24.21 7.83 28.02
C HIS A 1255 23.54 8.05 29.39
N ALA A 1256 23.97 7.34 30.44
CA ALA A 1256 23.45 7.54 31.80
C ALA A 1256 23.72 8.96 32.32
N LEU A 1257 24.94 9.47 32.10
CA LEU A 1257 25.37 10.78 32.58
C LEU A 1257 24.67 11.93 31.86
N CYS A 1258 24.33 11.75 30.58
CA CYS A 1258 23.66 12.75 29.74
C CYS A 1258 22.14 12.78 29.89
N GLN A 1259 21.55 11.89 30.70
CA GLN A 1259 20.12 11.97 30.97
C GLN A 1259 19.77 13.27 31.73
N PRO A 1260 18.59 13.86 31.49
CA PRO A 1260 18.12 15.05 32.20
C PRO A 1260 18.20 14.89 33.72
N GLU A 1261 18.35 16.00 34.46
CA GLU A 1261 18.56 15.95 35.92
C GLU A 1261 17.40 15.30 36.69
N TYR A 1262 16.18 15.31 36.14
CA TYR A 1262 15.00 14.63 36.72
C TYR A 1262 14.92 13.13 36.39
N VAL A 1263 15.84 12.59 35.58
CA VAL A 1263 15.91 11.17 35.22
C VAL A 1263 17.11 10.54 35.93
N SER A 1264 16.84 9.53 36.76
CA SER A 1264 17.88 8.70 37.39
C SER A 1264 17.97 7.37 36.67
N VAL A 1265 19.11 7.12 36.02
CA VAL A 1265 19.46 5.79 35.50
C VAL A 1265 20.14 5.02 36.60
N ASN A 1266 19.42 4.10 37.23
CA ASN A 1266 19.96 3.37 38.38
C ASN A 1266 20.93 2.28 37.96
N GLU A 1267 20.65 1.59 36.86
CA GLU A 1267 21.39 0.39 36.43
C GLU A 1267 21.36 0.27 34.90
N ILE A 1268 22.47 -0.13 34.29
CA ILE A 1268 22.55 -0.49 32.86
C ILE A 1268 23.23 -1.84 32.70
N LEU A 1269 22.53 -2.77 32.05
CA LEU A 1269 23.10 -4.04 31.58
C LEU A 1269 23.58 -3.88 30.13
N VAL A 1270 24.81 -4.29 29.86
CA VAL A 1270 25.43 -4.23 28.52
C VAL A 1270 25.84 -5.66 28.13
N GLU A 1271 24.99 -6.36 27.38
CA GLU A 1271 25.17 -7.77 26.96
C GLU A 1271 24.49 -8.01 25.59
N PRO A 1272 25.05 -8.82 24.67
CA PRO A 1272 24.31 -9.32 23.51
C PRO A 1272 23.21 -10.31 23.96
N ARG A 1273 21.96 -10.11 23.52
CA ARG A 1273 20.76 -10.83 24.00
C ARG A 1273 20.69 -12.35 23.71
N ASP A 1274 21.67 -12.92 23.02
CA ASP A 1274 21.61 -14.27 22.44
C ASP A 1274 22.61 -15.28 23.06
N GLU A 1275 23.18 -15.00 24.24
CA GLU A 1275 24.02 -16.01 24.93
C GLU A 1275 23.14 -17.00 25.73
N PRO A 1276 23.30 -18.33 25.55
CA PRO A 1276 22.62 -19.31 26.39
C PRO A 1276 23.22 -19.32 27.80
N ILE A 1277 22.34 -19.43 28.79
CA ILE A 1277 22.64 -19.53 30.24
C ILE A 1277 23.46 -20.78 30.56
#